data_AF-A0A7L4CI34-F1
#
_entry.id   AF-A0A7L4CI34-F1
#
_cell.length_a   1.000
_cell.length_b   1.000
_cell.length_c   1.000
_cell.angle_alpha   90.00
_cell.angle_beta   90.00
_cell.angle_gamma   90.00
#
_symmetry.space_group_name_H-M   'P 1'
#
loop_
_entity.id
_entity.type
_entity.pdbx_description
1 polymer ?
#
loop_
_entity_poly.entity_id
_entity_poly.type
_entity_poly.pdbx_seq_one_letter_code
_entity_poly.pdbx_strand_id
1 'polypeptide(L)'
;LSLVVNVMQRDSIPSEVDYETRQGVYSICLQLARFLLVGQTMPTLLDEDFIKDGVEALSSRPFRNVSRQASRQMSICGTPEKSSYRQLSVSDRSSIRVEEIIPAARVAIQTMEVNDFTSTVACFMRLSWAAAAGRLDLVGSSQPIKESNTLFPAGIRNRLSSSGSNCSSGSEGEPTALHAGICVRQQSVSTKDALIAGEALSLLVTCLQLRSQQLGSFYNLPCVADFIIDILLGSPSAEIRRVACDQLYTLSQTDTSAHPDVQKPNQFLLSVVLGAQLPLWSPTSIMRGINQRLLSQCTEYFDLRCQLLDDLTSSEMEQLKISPAAMLEDEITWLDNFEPNRTAECETSEADNILLAGHLRLIKTLLSLCGAEKEMVGSSLIKPLLDDFLFRASRIILNSHSPAGSAAISQQDFHPKCSTADSRLAAYEVLVMLADSSPSNLQLITKELLSMHHQCDPALTKEFDYLPPVDSRSISGFVGLKNGGATCYMNAVFQQLYMQPGLPEALLSIDDDTDNPDDNVFYQVQSLFGHLMESKLQYYVPENFWKIFKMWNKELYVREQQDAYEFFTSLIDQMDEYLKKIGRDQIFKNTFQGIFSDQKICKDCPHRYEREEAFMALNLGVTSCQSLEISLDQFVRGEVLEGSNAYYCEKCKEKRTTVKRTCIKVLPSLLVIHLMRFGFDWESGRSIKYDEQIRFPWMLNMEPYTVSGMARQDSSSEVGDNGRNADQGGGGSPRKKVAPTENYELVGVIVHSGQAHAGHYYSFIKDRRGCGKGKWYKFNDTVVEEFDLTDETLEYECFGGEYRPKVYDQSNPYPDVRRRYWNAYMLFYQRVSDQNSPVLPKKSRVSVVRQEAEDLSLSAPSSPEISPQSSPRPHRPNSDRLSILTKLVRKGEKKGLFVEKMPVRIYQMVRDENLKFMKNRDVYSSDYFSFVLSLASLNATKVKHPYYPCMAKVSLQLAVQFLFQTYLRTKKKLRADTEEWIATIDALLSKSIDACQWLVEYFVGPEGRELVKTFLLECSVREVRVAVATILEKTLDSALLYQEKLKSLHQLLEVLLALLDKDVPENCKNCAQYFLLFNNFVQKQGIRASSLLLRHSALRHMINFLLGPNRQSNQNRRWSSAQAREFGYLHNTVALLVLHSDVSSRRNVAPGLFKQRPPLSITTSGPLLTLHEEVEALLFLSEGKPYLMEVMYALRELTGSLSVLIEMVVYCCFCNEHFSFTVLLFIKTQLETAPPHELKNIFQLLHEILVIEDPLQVERIKFAFETENGLIGK
;
A
#
# COMPACT_ATOMS: atom_id res chain seq x y z
N LEU A 1 -11.96 -43.15 -26.65
CA LEU A 1 -11.31 -42.02 -27.33
C LEU A 1 -11.93 -41.72 -28.68
N SER A 2 -11.95 -42.66 -29.65
CA SER A 2 -12.54 -42.46 -30.98
C SER A 2 -13.97 -41.89 -30.96
N LEU A 3 -14.87 -42.41 -30.11
CA LEU A 3 -16.23 -41.86 -29.96
C LEU A 3 -16.25 -40.40 -29.50
N VAL A 4 -15.35 -40.02 -28.58
CA VAL A 4 -15.23 -38.65 -28.06
C VAL A 4 -14.67 -37.72 -29.13
N VAL A 5 -13.64 -38.17 -29.85
CA VAL A 5 -13.07 -37.42 -30.98
C VAL A 5 -14.10 -37.24 -32.08
N ASN A 6 -14.92 -38.26 -32.36
CA ASN A 6 -16.00 -38.18 -33.35
C ASN A 6 -17.06 -37.13 -32.97
N VAL A 7 -17.38 -36.92 -31.70
CA VAL A 7 -18.30 -35.83 -31.28
C VAL A 7 -17.65 -34.45 -31.45
N MET A 8 -16.31 -34.38 -31.36
CA MET A 8 -15.52 -33.17 -31.57
C MET A 8 -15.15 -32.94 -33.05
N GLN A 9 -15.48 -33.87 -33.94
CA GLN A 9 -15.25 -33.74 -35.37
C GLN A 9 -16.24 -32.77 -36.01
N ARG A 10 -15.89 -32.35 -37.23
CA ARG A 10 -16.66 -31.44 -38.06
C ARG A 10 -18.11 -31.93 -38.24
N ASP A 11 -19.07 -31.00 -38.21
CA ASP A 11 -20.50 -31.24 -38.50
C ASP A 11 -21.25 -32.20 -37.53
N SER A 12 -20.63 -32.59 -36.40
CA SER A 12 -21.21 -33.54 -35.44
C SER A 12 -22.35 -32.96 -34.59
N ILE A 13 -22.32 -31.65 -34.33
CA ILE A 13 -23.36 -30.91 -33.61
C ILE A 13 -23.97 -29.90 -34.60
N PRO A 14 -25.28 -30.00 -34.92
CA PRO A 14 -25.95 -29.05 -35.82
C PRO A 14 -25.80 -27.59 -35.36
N SER A 15 -25.75 -26.64 -36.30
CA SER A 15 -25.69 -25.20 -35.99
C SER A 15 -26.93 -24.68 -35.25
N GLU A 16 -28.05 -25.41 -35.34
CA GLU A 16 -29.34 -25.09 -34.71
C GLU A 16 -29.39 -25.42 -33.21
N VAL A 17 -28.42 -26.18 -32.69
CA VAL A 17 -28.33 -26.50 -31.26
C VAL A 17 -27.94 -25.26 -30.48
N ASP A 18 -28.70 -24.98 -29.42
CA ASP A 18 -28.48 -23.85 -28.53
C ASP A 18 -27.10 -23.90 -27.84
N TYR A 19 -26.60 -22.73 -27.45
CA TYR A 19 -25.24 -22.58 -26.94
C TYR A 19 -25.02 -23.31 -25.62
N GLU A 20 -26.02 -23.36 -24.72
CA GLU A 20 -25.91 -24.03 -23.42
C GLU A 20 -25.83 -25.55 -23.58
N THR A 21 -26.65 -26.12 -24.45
CA THR A 21 -26.58 -27.55 -24.81
C THR A 21 -25.23 -27.88 -25.43
N ARG A 22 -24.70 -27.01 -26.31
CA ARG A 22 -23.38 -27.17 -26.93
C ARG A 22 -22.25 -27.16 -25.87
N GLN A 23 -22.30 -26.23 -24.91
CA GLN A 23 -21.38 -26.20 -23.76
C GLN A 23 -21.44 -27.51 -22.96
N GLY A 24 -22.65 -27.99 -22.66
CA GLY A 24 -22.87 -29.23 -21.92
C GLY A 24 -22.26 -30.44 -22.63
N VAL A 25 -22.50 -30.58 -23.93
CA VAL A 25 -21.97 -31.70 -24.75
C VAL A 25 -20.44 -31.72 -24.75
N TYR A 26 -19.79 -30.58 -25.01
CA TYR A 26 -18.32 -30.53 -25.03
C TYR A 26 -17.72 -30.74 -23.63
N SER A 27 -18.34 -30.21 -22.58
CA SER A 27 -17.90 -30.45 -21.20
C SER A 27 -17.95 -31.94 -20.84
N ILE A 28 -19.05 -32.62 -21.14
CA ILE A 28 -19.19 -34.08 -20.92
C ILE A 28 -18.16 -34.86 -21.75
N CYS A 29 -17.93 -34.47 -23.00
CA CYS A 29 -16.92 -35.11 -23.85
C CYS A 29 -15.51 -35.01 -23.27
N LEU A 30 -15.12 -33.82 -22.77
CA LEU A 30 -13.82 -33.61 -22.14
C LEU A 30 -13.71 -34.38 -20.81
N GLN A 31 -14.78 -34.43 -20.01
CA GLN A 31 -14.84 -35.25 -18.80
C GLN A 31 -14.61 -36.73 -19.10
N LEU A 32 -15.25 -37.25 -20.14
CA LEU A 32 -15.07 -38.64 -20.58
C LEU A 32 -13.67 -38.87 -21.14
N ALA A 33 -13.09 -37.93 -21.90
CA ALA A 33 -11.72 -38.01 -22.37
C ALA A 33 -10.72 -38.08 -21.20
N ARG A 34 -10.87 -37.18 -20.22
CA ARG A 34 -10.03 -37.14 -19.02
C ARG A 34 -10.16 -38.41 -18.19
N PHE A 35 -11.39 -38.90 -17.97
CA PHE A 35 -11.63 -40.15 -17.26
C PHE A 35 -10.99 -41.35 -17.97
N LEU A 36 -11.08 -41.41 -19.30
CA LEU A 36 -10.46 -42.48 -20.08
C LEU A 36 -8.92 -42.44 -20.06
N LEU A 37 -8.33 -41.26 -19.84
CA LEU A 37 -6.88 -41.08 -19.82
C LEU A 37 -6.27 -41.24 -18.43
N VAL A 38 -6.91 -40.70 -17.39
CA VAL A 38 -6.34 -40.57 -16.03
C VAL A 38 -7.16 -41.33 -14.97
N GLY A 39 -8.35 -41.85 -15.32
CA GLY A 39 -9.24 -42.54 -14.40
C GLY A 39 -9.99 -41.61 -13.43
N GLN A 40 -9.95 -40.30 -13.67
CA GLN A 40 -10.60 -39.28 -12.84
C GLN A 40 -11.54 -38.39 -13.67
N THR A 41 -12.69 -38.04 -13.11
CA THR A 41 -13.61 -37.04 -13.68
C THR A 41 -13.19 -35.63 -13.27
N MET A 42 -13.71 -34.60 -13.95
CA MET A 42 -13.47 -33.20 -13.60
C MET A 42 -13.85 -32.89 -12.14
N PRO A 43 -13.13 -31.98 -11.44
CA PRO A 43 -13.58 -31.48 -10.14
C PRO A 43 -14.90 -30.71 -10.32
N THR A 44 -16.00 -31.22 -9.77
CA THR A 44 -17.35 -30.61 -9.87
C THR A 44 -17.65 -29.55 -8.80
N LEU A 45 -16.65 -29.02 -8.10
CA LEU A 45 -16.85 -28.08 -6.99
C LEU A 45 -16.27 -26.71 -7.32
N LEU A 46 -17.09 -25.85 -7.92
CA LEU A 46 -16.86 -24.41 -7.99
C LEU A 46 -18.09 -23.58 -7.60
N ASP A 47 -19.30 -24.15 -7.46
CA ASP A 47 -20.51 -23.35 -7.18
C ASP A 47 -20.69 -22.94 -5.70
N GLU A 48 -20.07 -23.61 -4.73
CA GLU A 48 -20.29 -23.28 -3.30
C GLU A 48 -19.38 -22.17 -2.74
N ASP A 49 -18.23 -21.89 -3.35
CA ASP A 49 -17.30 -20.87 -2.85
C ASP A 49 -17.59 -19.46 -3.40
N PHE A 50 -18.42 -19.31 -4.44
CA PHE A 50 -18.74 -18.00 -5.04
C PHE A 50 -19.83 -17.19 -4.31
N ILE A 51 -20.55 -17.79 -3.35
CA ILE A 51 -21.65 -17.11 -2.64
C ILE A 51 -21.18 -16.47 -1.32
N LYS A 52 -19.93 -16.72 -0.87
CA LYS A 52 -19.40 -16.16 0.39
C LYS A 52 -18.41 -15.00 0.26
N ASP A 53 -17.79 -14.81 -0.90
CA ASP A 53 -16.86 -13.69 -1.12
C ASP A 53 -17.44 -12.65 -2.08
N GLY A 54 -18.54 -12.04 -1.64
CA GLY A 54 -19.02 -10.79 -2.19
C GLY A 54 -18.30 -9.61 -1.54
N VAL A 55 -17.53 -8.88 -2.35
CA VAL A 55 -17.09 -7.48 -2.09
C VAL A 55 -16.18 -7.31 -0.86
N GLU A 56 -15.04 -8.01 -0.77
CA GLU A 56 -13.91 -7.60 0.10
C GLU A 56 -12.60 -8.40 -0.18
N ALA A 57 -12.05 -8.37 -1.40
CA ALA A 57 -10.73 -8.97 -1.65
C ALA A 57 -9.99 -8.40 -2.88
N LEU A 58 -9.70 -7.11 -2.87
CA LEU A 58 -8.57 -6.53 -3.63
C LEU A 58 -7.55 -5.99 -2.63
N SER A 59 -6.94 -6.91 -1.88
CA SER A 59 -5.76 -6.66 -1.05
C SER A 59 -4.86 -7.89 -1.21
N SER A 60 -4.02 -7.86 -2.25
CA SER A 60 -2.96 -8.82 -2.47
C SER A 60 -1.89 -8.64 -1.39
N ARG A 61 -1.94 -9.49 -0.35
CA ARG A 61 -0.76 -9.84 0.44
C ARG A 61 -0.23 -11.17 -0.09
N PRO A 62 0.98 -11.24 -0.67
CA PRO A 62 1.69 -12.50 -0.72
C PRO A 62 2.27 -12.77 0.69
N PHE A 63 2.39 -14.04 1.05
CA PHE A 63 3.08 -14.60 2.22
C PHE A 63 2.28 -14.88 3.52
N ARG A 64 2.24 -16.20 3.81
CA ARG A 64 2.16 -16.96 5.08
C ARG A 64 0.84 -17.01 5.89
N ASN A 65 0.14 -18.15 5.83
CA ASN A 65 0.33 -19.30 6.74
C ASN A 65 -0.85 -20.29 6.63
N VAL A 66 -0.58 -21.56 6.29
CA VAL A 66 -1.35 -22.70 6.83
C VAL A 66 -0.39 -23.79 7.28
N SER A 67 -0.67 -24.26 8.48
CA SER A 67 -0.01 -25.22 9.34
C SER A 67 0.13 -26.64 8.76
N ARG A 68 1.28 -27.28 8.99
CA ARG A 68 1.34 -28.59 9.67
C ARG A 68 2.76 -28.97 10.11
N GLN A 69 2.75 -29.75 11.19
CA GLN A 69 3.82 -30.06 12.12
C GLN A 69 4.86 -31.06 11.59
N ALA A 70 6.00 -31.02 12.30
CA ALA A 70 6.99 -32.07 12.53
C ALA A 70 8.19 -32.21 11.58
N SER A 71 9.35 -31.88 12.16
CA SER A 71 10.74 -32.26 11.85
C SER A 71 11.63 -31.18 11.21
N ARG A 72 12.19 -30.33 12.09
CA ARG A 72 13.29 -29.42 11.76
C ARG A 72 14.61 -30.20 11.77
N GLN A 73 15.21 -30.41 10.60
CA GLN A 73 16.66 -30.41 10.45
C GLN A 73 17.07 -29.12 9.73
N MET A 74 18.05 -28.43 10.33
CA MET A 74 18.62 -27.19 9.81
C MET A 74 19.41 -27.48 8.53
N SER A 75 19.06 -26.84 7.42
CA SER A 75 19.91 -26.72 6.23
C SER A 75 20.15 -25.25 5.96
N ILE A 76 21.43 -24.88 5.92
CA ILE A 76 21.97 -23.54 5.77
C ILE A 76 22.12 -23.24 4.27
N CYS A 77 21.50 -22.15 3.82
CA CYS A 77 21.92 -21.32 2.67
C CYS A 77 22.23 -22.08 1.35
N GLY A 78 21.18 -22.40 0.59
CA GLY A 78 21.30 -22.66 -0.85
C GLY A 78 21.36 -21.35 -1.63
N THR A 79 22.23 -21.29 -2.64
CA THR A 79 22.16 -20.34 -3.76
C THR A 79 20.73 -20.25 -4.31
N PRO A 80 20.31 -19.15 -4.98
CA PRO A 80 18.99 -19.11 -5.59
C PRO A 80 18.95 -20.13 -6.73
N GLU A 81 18.59 -21.37 -6.43
CA GLU A 81 18.05 -22.29 -7.41
C GLU A 81 16.76 -21.68 -7.92
N LYS A 82 16.62 -21.65 -9.26
CA LYS A 82 15.43 -21.21 -10.00
C LYS A 82 14.16 -21.70 -9.30
N SER A 83 13.55 -20.88 -8.45
CA SER A 83 12.34 -21.23 -7.69
C SER A 83 11.17 -20.41 -8.19
N SER A 84 10.64 -20.81 -9.35
CA SER A 84 9.29 -20.47 -9.79
C SER A 84 8.30 -21.17 -8.85
N TYR A 85 8.04 -20.58 -7.68
CA TYR A 85 6.96 -21.03 -6.80
C TYR A 85 5.63 -20.50 -7.36
N ARG A 86 5.02 -21.32 -8.22
CA ARG A 86 3.61 -21.22 -8.59
C ARG A 86 2.78 -21.16 -7.30
N GLN A 87 1.91 -20.15 -7.17
CA GLN A 87 0.70 -20.33 -6.38
C GLN A 87 -0.01 -21.58 -6.91
N LEU A 88 -0.49 -22.46 -6.03
CA LEU A 88 -1.34 -23.60 -6.39
C LEU A 88 -2.58 -23.06 -7.11
N SER A 89 -2.45 -22.96 -8.43
CA SER A 89 -3.45 -22.48 -9.35
C SER A 89 -4.32 -23.68 -9.75
N VAL A 90 -5.50 -23.43 -10.31
CA VAL A 90 -6.32 -24.47 -10.96
C VAL A 90 -5.49 -25.25 -12.02
N SER A 91 -4.37 -24.69 -12.52
CA SER A 91 -3.36 -25.36 -13.37
C SER A 91 -2.64 -26.55 -12.70
N ASP A 92 -2.41 -26.54 -11.39
CA ASP A 92 -1.89 -27.72 -10.66
C ASP A 92 -2.95 -28.80 -10.47
N ARG A 93 -4.25 -28.47 -10.62
CA ARG A 93 -5.37 -29.43 -10.58
C ARG A 93 -5.80 -29.94 -11.96
N SER A 94 -5.44 -29.25 -13.04
CA SER A 94 -5.84 -29.57 -14.43
C SER A 94 -4.70 -30.14 -15.28
N SER A 95 -3.43 -29.90 -14.94
CA SER A 95 -2.29 -30.54 -15.61
C SER A 95 -2.27 -32.05 -15.38
N ILE A 96 -2.30 -32.82 -16.47
CA ILE A 96 -2.21 -34.29 -16.41
C ILE A 96 -0.74 -34.65 -16.43
N ARG A 97 -0.20 -35.26 -15.36
CA ARG A 97 1.17 -35.77 -15.43
C ARG A 97 1.19 -37.02 -16.29
N VAL A 98 2.19 -37.14 -17.17
CA VAL A 98 2.34 -38.33 -18.04
C VAL A 98 2.27 -39.62 -17.22
N GLU A 99 2.83 -39.64 -16.02
CA GLU A 99 2.85 -40.76 -15.06
C GLU A 99 1.47 -41.19 -14.56
N GLU A 100 0.49 -40.29 -14.51
CA GLU A 100 -0.87 -40.54 -14.00
C GLU A 100 -1.79 -41.18 -15.05
N ILE A 101 -1.30 -41.34 -16.29
CA ILE A 101 -2.08 -41.84 -17.41
C ILE A 101 -2.18 -43.37 -17.35
N ILE A 102 -3.40 -43.89 -17.51
CA ILE A 102 -3.69 -45.32 -17.55
C ILE A 102 -2.82 -45.99 -18.63
N PRO A 103 -2.06 -47.06 -18.30
CA PRO A 103 -1.13 -47.70 -19.25
C PRO A 103 -1.77 -48.11 -20.58
N ALA A 104 -3.01 -48.61 -20.55
CA ALA A 104 -3.74 -48.97 -21.76
C ALA A 104 -4.06 -47.75 -22.65
N ALA A 105 -4.41 -46.60 -22.06
CA ALA A 105 -4.68 -45.36 -22.79
C ALA A 105 -3.40 -44.74 -23.36
N ARG A 106 -2.29 -44.83 -22.61
CA ARG A 106 -0.94 -44.47 -23.08
C ARG A 106 -0.55 -45.26 -24.33
N VAL A 107 -0.69 -46.59 -24.30
CA VAL A 107 -0.38 -47.46 -25.45
C VAL A 107 -1.29 -47.14 -26.64
N ALA A 108 -2.59 -46.89 -26.41
CA ALA A 108 -3.53 -46.54 -27.47
C ALA A 108 -3.15 -45.22 -28.20
N ILE A 109 -2.73 -44.18 -27.47
CA ILE A 109 -2.29 -42.92 -28.09
C ILE A 109 -0.96 -43.09 -28.83
N GLN A 110 -0.03 -43.87 -28.27
CA GLN A 110 1.27 -44.14 -28.89
C GLN A 110 1.16 -44.95 -30.19
N THR A 111 0.17 -45.84 -30.29
CA THR A 111 -0.05 -46.77 -31.42
C THR A 111 -1.10 -46.31 -32.42
N MET A 112 -1.78 -45.18 -32.19
CA MET A 112 -2.79 -44.62 -33.08
C MET A 112 -2.20 -44.33 -34.48
N GLU A 113 -3.01 -44.39 -35.55
CA GLU A 113 -2.51 -43.98 -36.88
C GLU A 113 -2.15 -42.49 -36.92
N VAL A 114 -1.25 -42.09 -37.81
CA VAL A 114 -0.76 -40.69 -37.89
C VAL A 114 -1.89 -39.73 -38.28
N ASN A 115 -2.77 -40.15 -39.18
CA ASN A 115 -3.93 -39.36 -39.61
C ASN A 115 -4.93 -39.15 -38.47
N ASP A 116 -5.23 -40.22 -37.72
CA ASP A 116 -6.14 -40.17 -36.58
C ASP A 116 -5.58 -39.32 -35.44
N PHE A 117 -4.27 -39.37 -35.21
CA PHE A 117 -3.58 -38.52 -34.24
C PHE A 117 -3.63 -37.05 -34.63
N THR A 118 -3.31 -36.74 -35.88
CA THR A 118 -3.35 -35.37 -36.41
C THR A 118 -4.77 -34.79 -36.32
N SER A 119 -5.78 -35.59 -36.66
CA SER A 119 -7.19 -35.22 -36.53
C SER A 119 -7.60 -34.95 -35.07
N THR A 120 -7.17 -35.82 -34.14
CA THR A 120 -7.44 -35.68 -32.70
C THR A 120 -6.83 -34.40 -32.12
N VAL A 121 -5.56 -34.13 -32.40
CA VAL A 121 -4.83 -32.92 -31.99
C VAL A 121 -5.49 -31.67 -32.59
N ALA A 122 -5.88 -31.70 -33.87
CA ALA A 122 -6.59 -30.60 -34.52
C ALA A 122 -7.97 -30.33 -33.91
N CYS A 123 -8.68 -31.36 -33.42
CA CYS A 123 -9.97 -31.20 -32.74
C CYS A 123 -9.80 -30.54 -31.36
N PHE A 124 -8.81 -30.96 -30.57
CA PHE A 124 -8.52 -30.31 -29.29
C PHE A 124 -8.06 -28.87 -29.47
N MET A 125 -7.20 -28.59 -30.45
CA MET A 125 -6.78 -27.23 -30.80
C MET A 125 -7.99 -26.35 -31.14
N ARG A 126 -8.86 -26.78 -32.07
CA ARG A 126 -10.06 -26.02 -32.45
C ARG A 126 -11.05 -25.81 -31.30
N LEU A 127 -11.30 -26.84 -30.50
CA LEU A 127 -12.19 -26.72 -29.33
C LEU A 127 -11.62 -25.72 -28.32
N SER A 128 -10.33 -25.81 -27.99
CA SER A 128 -9.68 -24.88 -27.07
C SER A 128 -9.71 -23.43 -27.59
N TRP A 129 -9.48 -23.22 -28.90
CA TRP A 129 -9.51 -21.88 -29.52
C TRP A 129 -10.92 -21.29 -29.55
N ALA A 130 -11.92 -22.09 -29.92
CA ALA A 130 -13.32 -21.67 -29.97
C ALA A 130 -13.89 -21.38 -28.58
N ALA A 131 -13.55 -22.22 -27.58
CA ALA A 131 -13.91 -22.01 -26.19
C ALA A 131 -13.22 -20.76 -25.61
N ALA A 132 -11.94 -20.53 -25.93
CA ALA A 132 -11.22 -19.32 -25.54
C ALA A 132 -11.83 -18.03 -26.10
N ALA A 133 -12.53 -18.12 -27.22
CA ALA A 133 -13.30 -17.01 -27.80
C ALA A 133 -14.77 -16.96 -27.32
N GLY A 134 -15.26 -17.89 -26.49
CA GLY A 134 -16.69 -17.96 -26.15
C GLY A 134 -17.59 -18.17 -27.37
N ARG A 135 -17.07 -18.86 -28.39
CA ARG A 135 -17.71 -19.11 -29.69
C ARG A 135 -17.58 -20.57 -30.08
N LEU A 136 -18.13 -21.46 -29.23
CA LEU A 136 -18.15 -22.91 -29.46
C LEU A 136 -18.86 -23.34 -30.76
N ASP A 137 -19.64 -22.44 -31.38
CA ASP A 137 -20.20 -22.62 -32.72
C ASP A 137 -19.12 -22.78 -33.80
N LEU A 138 -17.94 -22.16 -33.61
CA LEU A 138 -16.84 -22.17 -34.58
C LEU A 138 -16.10 -23.50 -34.68
N VAL A 139 -16.28 -24.42 -33.72
CA VAL A 139 -15.65 -25.76 -33.72
C VAL A 139 -16.04 -26.56 -34.99
N GLY A 140 -17.27 -26.37 -35.47
CA GLY A 140 -17.78 -27.04 -36.67
C GLY A 140 -17.49 -26.33 -38.01
N SER A 141 -16.85 -25.16 -38.00
CA SER A 141 -16.69 -24.35 -39.22
C SER A 141 -15.73 -24.97 -40.27
N SER A 142 -16.01 -24.71 -41.55
CA SER A 142 -15.34 -25.34 -42.71
C SER A 142 -14.05 -24.64 -43.18
N GLN A 143 -13.81 -23.40 -42.75
CA GLN A 143 -12.56 -22.69 -42.98
C GLN A 143 -11.67 -22.81 -41.73
N PRO A 144 -10.33 -22.70 -41.84
CA PRO A 144 -9.53 -22.33 -40.66
C PRO A 144 -10.23 -21.12 -40.03
N ILE A 145 -10.37 -21.09 -38.70
CA ILE A 145 -11.14 -20.02 -38.03
C ILE A 145 -10.49 -18.68 -38.45
N LYS A 146 -11.07 -18.04 -39.45
CA LYS A 146 -10.54 -16.88 -40.17
C LYS A 146 -11.74 -16.07 -40.61
N GLU A 147 -11.97 -14.93 -39.97
CA GLU A 147 -12.91 -13.94 -40.46
C GLU A 147 -12.10 -12.86 -41.19
N SER A 148 -12.28 -12.75 -42.51
CA SER A 148 -11.63 -11.75 -43.35
C SER A 148 -12.10 -10.34 -42.98
N ASN A 149 -11.26 -9.53 -42.33
CA ASN A 149 -11.18 -8.07 -42.54
C ASN A 149 -10.02 -7.41 -41.77
N THR A 150 -9.41 -6.42 -42.44
CA THR A 150 -8.22 -5.62 -42.14
C THR A 150 -8.43 -4.58 -41.03
N LEU A 151 -8.60 -5.01 -39.78
CA LEU A 151 -8.70 -4.10 -38.62
C LEU A 151 -7.35 -3.75 -37.97
N PHE A 152 -6.27 -4.42 -38.36
CA PHE A 152 -4.91 -4.03 -37.99
C PHE A 152 -4.30 -3.22 -39.13
N PRO A 153 -4.09 -1.89 -38.98
CA PRO A 153 -3.20 -1.18 -39.87
C PRO A 153 -1.83 -1.84 -39.75
N ALA A 154 -1.27 -2.31 -40.87
CA ALA A 154 0.10 -2.77 -40.91
C ALA A 154 0.99 -1.69 -40.27
N GLY A 155 1.59 -2.01 -39.14
CA GLY A 155 2.54 -1.12 -38.48
C GLY A 155 3.69 -0.88 -39.45
N ILE A 156 3.77 0.33 -40.02
CA ILE A 156 4.93 0.75 -40.80
C ILE A 156 6.11 0.77 -39.83
N ARG A 157 6.98 -0.26 -39.89
CA ARG A 157 8.31 -0.20 -39.29
C ARG A 157 9.12 0.82 -40.06
N ASN A 158 9.49 1.93 -39.41
CA ASN A 158 10.59 2.76 -39.87
C ASN A 158 11.87 2.23 -39.18
N ARG A 159 12.72 1.57 -39.96
CA ARG A 159 14.04 0.98 -39.65
C ARG A 159 14.06 -0.35 -38.85
N LEU A 160 14.48 -1.39 -39.59
CA LEU A 160 15.24 -2.59 -39.18
C LEU A 160 15.45 -2.75 -37.66
N SER A 161 14.65 -3.59 -37.00
CA SER A 161 14.94 -4.11 -35.66
C SER A 161 15.02 -5.63 -35.72
N SER A 162 16.15 -6.14 -35.27
CA SER A 162 16.74 -7.46 -35.46
C SER A 162 16.33 -8.48 -34.39
N SER A 163 15.11 -8.40 -33.88
CA SER A 163 14.51 -9.45 -33.04
C SER A 163 14.03 -10.68 -33.85
N GLY A 164 14.45 -10.79 -35.11
CA GLY A 164 14.28 -11.94 -36.00
C GLY A 164 15.40 -11.95 -37.04
N SER A 165 16.47 -12.68 -36.75
CA SER A 165 17.64 -12.82 -37.64
C SER A 165 17.29 -13.69 -38.85
N ASN A 166 16.87 -13.05 -39.95
CA ASN A 166 17.08 -13.63 -41.29
C ASN A 166 18.39 -13.07 -41.85
N CYS A 167 19.38 -13.95 -41.94
CA CYS A 167 20.56 -13.71 -42.78
C CYS A 167 20.12 -13.45 -44.23
N SER A 168 20.89 -12.59 -44.89
CA SER A 168 20.99 -12.34 -46.33
C SER A 168 19.83 -11.65 -47.06
N SER A 169 20.17 -10.46 -47.54
CA SER A 169 19.83 -9.83 -48.83
C SER A 169 18.84 -10.55 -49.74
N GLY A 170 17.80 -9.81 -50.14
CA GLY A 170 17.24 -9.88 -51.49
C GLY A 170 16.30 -11.05 -51.78
N SER A 171 15.06 -10.96 -51.30
CA SER A 171 13.91 -11.55 -51.99
C SER A 171 12.64 -10.90 -51.45
N GLU A 172 11.88 -10.24 -52.33
CA GLU A 172 10.53 -9.78 -52.02
C GLU A 172 9.65 -10.99 -51.70
N GLY A 173 9.32 -11.16 -50.42
CA GLY A 173 8.27 -12.07 -49.94
C GLY A 173 7.15 -11.25 -49.33
N GLU A 174 5.92 -11.52 -49.73
CA GLU A 174 4.72 -10.85 -49.21
C GLU A 174 4.68 -10.84 -47.67
N PRO A 175 4.26 -9.73 -47.03
CA PRO A 175 4.13 -9.68 -45.59
C PRO A 175 2.96 -10.57 -45.13
N THR A 176 3.25 -11.74 -44.57
CA THR A 176 2.27 -12.55 -43.84
C THR A 176 1.89 -11.83 -42.54
N ALA A 177 0.82 -11.04 -42.59
CA ALA A 177 0.17 -10.51 -41.39
C ALA A 177 -0.38 -11.67 -40.54
N LEU A 178 -0.11 -11.66 -39.23
CA LEU A 178 -0.78 -12.57 -38.29
C LEU A 178 -2.28 -12.27 -38.26
N HIS A 179 -3.10 -13.30 -38.32
CA HIS A 179 -4.58 -13.20 -38.38
C HIS A 179 -5.24 -13.40 -37.01
N ALA A 180 -4.48 -13.27 -35.91
CA ALA A 180 -4.96 -13.39 -34.52
C ALA A 180 -6.08 -12.38 -34.24
N GLY A 181 -7.33 -12.84 -34.12
CA GLY A 181 -8.45 -11.91 -34.06
C GLY A 181 -9.80 -12.47 -33.65
N ILE A 182 -9.92 -13.75 -33.30
CA ILE A 182 -11.22 -14.30 -32.91
C ILE A 182 -11.46 -14.01 -31.43
N CYS A 183 -10.46 -14.29 -30.61
CA CYS A 183 -10.52 -13.99 -29.18
C CYS A 183 -10.53 -12.47 -28.93
N VAL A 184 -9.71 -11.70 -29.68
CA VAL A 184 -9.59 -10.23 -29.57
C VAL A 184 -10.94 -9.50 -29.78
N ARG A 185 -11.88 -10.08 -30.52
CA ARG A 185 -13.20 -9.46 -30.79
C ARG A 185 -14.17 -9.57 -29.60
N GLN A 186 -13.91 -10.43 -28.64
CA GLN A 186 -14.90 -10.84 -27.63
C GLN A 186 -14.69 -10.10 -26.32
N GLN A 187 -15.72 -9.45 -25.77
CA GLN A 187 -15.55 -8.62 -24.57
C GLN A 187 -15.44 -9.42 -23.27
N SER A 188 -16.11 -10.57 -23.20
CA SER A 188 -16.10 -11.46 -22.04
C SER A 188 -16.27 -12.93 -22.48
N VAL A 189 -15.88 -13.87 -21.63
CA VAL A 189 -16.02 -15.32 -21.83
C VAL A 189 -16.62 -15.92 -20.56
N SER A 190 -17.52 -16.88 -20.70
CA SER A 190 -18.17 -17.53 -19.56
C SER A 190 -17.20 -18.42 -18.77
N THR A 191 -17.44 -18.62 -17.47
CA THR A 191 -16.63 -19.53 -16.64
C THR A 191 -16.64 -20.96 -17.17
N LYS A 192 -17.80 -21.42 -17.69
CA LYS A 192 -17.91 -22.75 -18.34
C LYS A 192 -17.02 -22.87 -19.57
N ASP A 193 -17.00 -21.86 -20.43
CA ASP A 193 -16.12 -21.84 -21.62
C ASP A 193 -14.64 -21.80 -21.23
N ALA A 194 -14.29 -21.08 -20.17
CA ALA A 194 -12.92 -21.06 -19.64
C ALA A 194 -12.45 -22.45 -19.17
N LEU A 195 -13.31 -23.19 -18.46
CA LEU A 195 -13.02 -24.57 -18.04
C LEU A 195 -12.87 -25.52 -19.24
N ILE A 196 -13.77 -25.41 -20.23
CA ILE A 196 -13.71 -26.20 -21.48
C ILE A 196 -12.40 -25.93 -22.22
N ALA A 197 -12.01 -24.66 -22.35
CA ALA A 197 -10.77 -24.26 -23.01
C ALA A 197 -9.53 -24.82 -22.28
N GLY A 198 -9.49 -24.69 -20.96
CA GLY A 198 -8.37 -25.16 -20.14
C GLY A 198 -8.16 -26.68 -20.22
N GLU A 199 -9.24 -27.45 -20.13
CA GLU A 199 -9.15 -28.92 -20.22
C GLU A 199 -8.82 -29.40 -21.63
N ALA A 200 -9.41 -28.81 -22.66
CA ALA A 200 -9.07 -29.13 -24.04
C ALA A 200 -7.57 -28.89 -24.32
N LEU A 201 -7.01 -27.82 -23.74
CA LEU A 201 -5.59 -27.47 -23.88
C LEU A 201 -4.66 -28.41 -23.09
N SER A 202 -5.04 -28.80 -21.88
CA SER A 202 -4.32 -29.82 -21.09
C SER A 202 -4.27 -31.16 -21.82
N LEU A 203 -5.41 -31.60 -22.36
CA LEU A 203 -5.51 -32.85 -23.13
C LEU A 203 -4.71 -32.78 -24.45
N LEU A 204 -4.71 -31.62 -25.12
CA LEU A 204 -3.90 -31.37 -26.32
C LEU A 204 -2.41 -31.60 -26.02
N VAL A 205 -1.87 -30.93 -25.00
CA VAL A 205 -0.46 -31.03 -24.62
C VAL A 205 -0.11 -32.44 -24.16
N THR A 206 -0.99 -33.08 -23.38
CA THR A 206 -0.82 -34.47 -22.94
C THR A 206 -0.69 -35.43 -24.13
N CYS A 207 -1.55 -35.29 -25.14
CA CYS A 207 -1.49 -36.12 -26.36
C CYS A 207 -0.17 -35.91 -27.13
N LEU A 208 0.31 -34.66 -27.20
CA LEU A 208 1.58 -34.32 -27.85
C LEU A 208 2.80 -34.90 -27.09
N GLN A 209 2.80 -34.82 -25.76
CA GLN A 209 3.85 -35.39 -24.92
C GLN A 209 3.93 -36.92 -25.02
N LEU A 210 2.77 -37.59 -25.04
CA LEU A 210 2.69 -39.05 -25.14
C LEU A 210 3.24 -39.60 -26.47
N ARG A 211 3.20 -38.80 -27.54
CA ARG A 211 3.64 -39.19 -28.88
C ARG A 211 4.62 -38.16 -29.47
N SER A 212 5.72 -37.92 -28.76
CA SER A 212 6.76 -36.96 -29.15
C SER A 212 7.34 -37.20 -30.56
N GLN A 213 7.36 -38.44 -31.05
CA GLN A 213 7.78 -38.77 -32.43
C GLN A 213 6.96 -38.10 -33.55
N GLN A 214 5.73 -37.63 -33.28
CA GLN A 214 4.82 -37.05 -34.28
C GLN A 214 4.51 -35.57 -34.03
N LEU A 215 5.33 -34.86 -33.26
CA LEU A 215 5.17 -33.42 -33.01
C LEU A 215 5.17 -32.58 -34.30
N GLY A 216 5.91 -33.01 -35.33
CA GLY A 216 5.90 -32.37 -36.65
C GLY A 216 4.51 -32.31 -37.29
N SER A 217 3.60 -33.23 -36.96
CA SER A 217 2.21 -33.18 -37.43
C SER A 217 1.46 -32.01 -36.81
N PHE A 218 1.75 -31.64 -35.56
CA PHE A 218 1.19 -30.45 -34.90
C PHE A 218 1.80 -29.16 -35.45
N TYR A 219 3.13 -29.11 -35.66
CA TYR A 219 3.80 -27.90 -36.18
C TYR A 219 3.29 -27.49 -37.57
N ASN A 220 2.88 -28.47 -38.38
CA ASN A 220 2.37 -28.27 -39.74
C ASN A 220 0.85 -28.05 -39.80
N LEU A 221 0.12 -28.10 -38.67
CA LEU A 221 -1.32 -27.82 -38.68
C LEU A 221 -1.57 -26.34 -39.10
N PRO A 222 -2.65 -26.08 -39.85
CA PRO A 222 -2.95 -24.72 -40.30
C PRO A 222 -3.27 -23.81 -39.10
N CYS A 223 -2.70 -22.60 -39.10
CA CYS A 223 -2.96 -21.54 -38.12
C CYS A 223 -2.53 -21.86 -36.67
N VAL A 224 -1.62 -22.83 -36.45
CA VAL A 224 -1.10 -23.13 -35.10
C VAL A 224 -0.38 -21.94 -34.50
N ALA A 225 0.41 -21.22 -35.31
CA ALA A 225 1.07 -20.00 -34.86
C ALA A 225 0.05 -18.93 -34.45
N ASP A 226 -1.00 -18.71 -35.25
CA ASP A 226 -2.08 -17.78 -34.92
C ASP A 226 -2.83 -18.21 -33.66
N PHE A 227 -3.12 -19.51 -33.50
CA PHE A 227 -3.75 -20.08 -32.31
C PHE A 227 -2.95 -19.79 -31.03
N ILE A 228 -1.64 -20.07 -31.06
CA ILE A 228 -0.74 -19.83 -29.91
C ILE A 228 -0.76 -18.36 -29.52
N ILE A 229 -0.67 -17.44 -30.48
CA ILE A 229 -0.65 -16.01 -30.21
C ILE A 229 -2.03 -15.49 -29.74
N ASP A 230 -3.12 -15.89 -30.38
CA ASP A 230 -4.48 -15.42 -30.07
C ASP A 230 -4.98 -15.95 -28.72
N ILE A 231 -4.58 -17.16 -28.30
CA ILE A 231 -4.93 -17.68 -26.97
C ILE A 231 -4.11 -17.02 -25.86
N LEU A 232 -2.86 -16.64 -26.12
CA LEU A 232 -1.97 -15.98 -25.15
C LEU A 232 -2.23 -14.47 -25.00
N LEU A 233 -2.78 -13.81 -26.02
CA LEU A 233 -2.99 -12.35 -26.01
C LEU A 233 -4.45 -11.94 -26.20
N GLY A 234 -5.20 -12.64 -27.05
CA GLY A 234 -6.52 -12.20 -27.48
C GLY A 234 -7.66 -12.58 -26.53
N SER A 235 -7.51 -13.68 -25.78
CA SER A 235 -8.55 -14.17 -24.87
C SER A 235 -8.85 -13.13 -23.79
N PRO A 236 -10.13 -12.72 -23.59
CA PRO A 236 -10.49 -11.79 -22.53
C PRO A 236 -10.32 -12.38 -21.12
N SER A 237 -10.42 -13.71 -20.99
CA SER A 237 -10.24 -14.40 -19.69
C SER A 237 -8.76 -14.60 -19.37
N ALA A 238 -8.30 -14.00 -18.26
CA ALA A 238 -6.93 -14.17 -17.75
C ALA A 238 -6.63 -15.62 -17.34
N GLU A 239 -7.64 -16.38 -16.90
CA GLU A 239 -7.47 -17.79 -16.53
C GLU A 239 -7.06 -18.64 -17.73
N ILE A 240 -7.72 -18.44 -18.88
CA ILE A 240 -7.40 -19.16 -20.11
C ILE A 240 -5.98 -18.84 -20.59
N ARG A 241 -5.57 -17.56 -20.54
CA ARG A 241 -4.21 -17.15 -20.91
C ARG A 241 -3.16 -17.80 -20.01
N ARG A 242 -3.40 -17.86 -18.69
CA ARG A 242 -2.50 -18.52 -17.73
C ARG A 242 -2.38 -20.02 -17.98
N VAL A 243 -3.51 -20.71 -18.17
CA VAL A 243 -3.49 -22.15 -18.51
C VAL A 243 -2.77 -22.36 -19.83
N ALA A 244 -2.95 -21.49 -20.83
CA ALA A 244 -2.21 -21.57 -22.08
C ALA A 244 -0.70 -21.39 -21.92
N CYS A 245 -0.26 -20.39 -21.17
CA CYS A 245 1.15 -20.22 -20.82
C CYS A 245 1.72 -21.48 -20.15
N ASP A 246 1.05 -22.00 -19.12
CA ASP A 246 1.50 -23.17 -18.37
C ASP A 246 1.57 -24.44 -19.23
N GLN A 247 0.55 -24.70 -20.06
CA GLN A 247 0.50 -25.88 -20.92
C GLN A 247 1.52 -25.79 -22.06
N LEU A 248 1.69 -24.62 -22.68
CA LEU A 248 2.70 -24.43 -23.74
C LEU A 248 4.13 -24.53 -23.19
N TYR A 249 4.39 -24.01 -21.97
CA TYR A 249 5.66 -24.25 -21.30
C TYR A 249 5.85 -25.72 -20.94
N THR A 250 4.80 -26.42 -20.49
CA THR A 250 4.87 -27.87 -20.24
C THR A 250 5.21 -28.65 -21.52
N LEU A 251 4.69 -28.22 -22.68
CA LEU A 251 5.05 -28.78 -23.98
C LEU A 251 6.52 -28.49 -24.34
N SER A 252 7.07 -27.31 -23.98
CA SER A 252 8.47 -26.96 -24.27
C SER A 252 9.48 -27.88 -23.57
N GLN A 253 9.12 -28.40 -22.39
CA GLN A 253 9.93 -29.32 -21.57
C GLN A 253 9.88 -30.79 -22.05
N THR A 254 9.20 -31.10 -23.15
CA THR A 254 9.06 -32.48 -23.64
C THR A 254 10.40 -33.03 -24.15
N ASP A 255 10.82 -34.17 -23.61
CA ASP A 255 12.05 -34.84 -24.07
C ASP A 255 11.87 -35.42 -25.48
N THR A 256 12.74 -34.97 -26.38
CA THR A 256 12.82 -35.38 -27.80
C THR A 256 14.16 -36.06 -28.12
N SER A 257 14.99 -36.34 -27.10
CA SER A 257 16.32 -36.97 -27.26
C SER A 257 16.29 -38.31 -28.01
N ALA A 258 15.20 -39.07 -27.89
CA ALA A 258 14.98 -40.33 -28.60
C ALA A 258 14.72 -40.18 -30.11
N HIS A 259 14.40 -38.97 -30.58
CA HIS A 259 13.98 -38.68 -31.96
C HIS A 259 14.67 -37.41 -32.50
N PRO A 260 15.95 -37.48 -32.90
CA PRO A 260 16.74 -36.30 -33.27
C PRO A 260 16.26 -35.58 -34.55
N ASP A 261 15.47 -36.26 -35.39
CA ASP A 261 14.93 -35.68 -36.64
C ASP A 261 13.75 -34.72 -36.41
N VAL A 262 13.18 -34.70 -35.19
CA VAL A 262 12.05 -33.85 -34.83
C VAL A 262 12.54 -32.55 -34.19
N GLN A 263 12.10 -31.41 -34.72
CA GLN A 263 12.41 -30.10 -34.12
C GLN A 263 11.95 -30.07 -32.66
N LYS A 264 12.80 -29.59 -31.75
CA LYS A 264 12.45 -29.49 -30.33
C LYS A 264 11.25 -28.54 -30.14
N PRO A 265 10.27 -28.87 -29.28
CA PRO A 265 9.12 -27.99 -29.02
C PRO A 265 9.50 -26.60 -28.52
N ASN A 266 10.53 -26.48 -27.67
CA ASN A 266 11.02 -25.18 -27.21
C ASN A 266 11.46 -24.30 -28.41
N GLN A 267 12.25 -24.86 -29.35
CA GLN A 267 12.69 -24.14 -30.55
C GLN A 267 11.52 -23.71 -31.44
N PHE A 268 10.53 -24.60 -31.65
CA PHE A 268 9.34 -24.28 -32.42
C PHE A 268 8.53 -23.15 -31.76
N LEU A 269 8.17 -23.30 -30.48
CA LEU A 269 7.38 -22.30 -29.75
C LEU A 269 8.09 -20.95 -29.69
N LEU A 270 9.40 -20.95 -29.44
CA LEU A 270 10.18 -19.72 -29.43
C LEU A 270 10.22 -19.06 -30.82
N SER A 271 10.34 -19.84 -31.90
CA SER A 271 10.29 -19.30 -33.26
C SER A 271 8.93 -18.65 -33.59
N VAL A 272 7.83 -19.23 -33.09
CA VAL A 272 6.47 -18.67 -33.23
C VAL A 272 6.33 -17.38 -32.44
N VAL A 273 6.76 -17.37 -31.18
CA VAL A 273 6.66 -16.20 -30.29
C VAL A 273 7.55 -15.05 -30.78
N LEU A 274 8.81 -15.30 -31.17
CA LEU A 274 9.71 -14.26 -31.68
C LEU A 274 9.33 -13.78 -33.08
N GLY A 275 8.80 -14.66 -33.93
CA GLY A 275 8.37 -14.33 -35.28
C GLY A 275 7.08 -13.52 -35.35
N ALA A 276 6.36 -13.37 -34.24
CA ALA A 276 5.06 -12.72 -34.20
C ALA A 276 5.15 -11.20 -34.36
N GLN A 277 4.48 -10.64 -35.37
CA GLN A 277 4.38 -9.20 -35.58
C GLN A 277 3.26 -8.61 -34.71
N LEU A 278 3.64 -8.10 -33.53
CA LEU A 278 2.69 -7.57 -32.54
C LEU A 278 2.89 -6.07 -32.28
N PRO A 279 1.83 -5.31 -31.94
CA PRO A 279 1.91 -3.88 -31.65
C PRO A 279 2.54 -3.53 -30.28
N LEU A 280 3.11 -4.51 -29.57
CA LEU A 280 3.66 -4.34 -28.21
C LEU A 280 4.91 -3.42 -28.20
N TRP A 281 5.74 -3.47 -29.24
CA TRP A 281 6.97 -2.65 -29.38
C TRP A 281 6.74 -1.24 -29.93
N SER A 282 5.50 -0.71 -29.89
CA SER A 282 5.24 0.67 -30.32
C SER A 282 5.57 1.67 -29.19
N PRO A 283 6.57 2.56 -29.35
CA PRO A 283 7.01 3.47 -28.28
C PRO A 283 6.05 4.66 -28.08
N THR A 284 5.23 4.99 -29.10
CA THR A 284 4.32 6.15 -29.02
C THR A 284 2.95 5.81 -28.44
N SER A 285 2.49 6.68 -27.55
CA SER A 285 1.16 6.64 -26.91
C SER A 285 0.00 6.52 -27.90
N ILE A 286 0.08 7.20 -29.05
CA ILE A 286 -0.98 7.28 -30.07
C ILE A 286 -1.25 5.92 -30.71
N MET A 287 -0.18 5.24 -31.15
CA MET A 287 -0.30 3.94 -31.80
C MET A 287 -0.71 2.84 -30.81
N ARG A 288 -0.30 2.97 -29.54
CA ARG A 288 -0.72 2.08 -28.46
C ARG A 288 -2.19 2.23 -28.07
N GLY A 289 -2.73 3.46 -28.11
CA GLY A 289 -4.14 3.71 -27.77
C GLY A 289 -5.14 2.89 -28.59
N ILE A 290 -4.83 2.59 -29.86
CA ILE A 290 -5.67 1.74 -30.73
C ILE A 290 -5.67 0.27 -30.26
N ASN A 291 -4.59 -0.18 -29.61
CA ASN A 291 -4.38 -1.57 -29.22
C ASN A 291 -4.48 -1.80 -27.70
N GLN A 292 -5.08 -0.86 -26.95
CA GLN A 292 -5.03 -0.82 -25.48
C GLN A 292 -5.41 -2.13 -24.79
N ARG A 293 -6.39 -2.87 -25.34
CA ARG A 293 -6.81 -4.17 -24.82
C ARG A 293 -5.69 -5.22 -24.88
N LEU A 294 -4.99 -5.33 -26.00
CA LEU A 294 -3.89 -6.29 -26.16
C LEU A 294 -2.75 -5.94 -25.20
N LEU A 295 -2.50 -4.66 -24.99
CA LEU A 295 -1.50 -4.18 -24.04
C LEU A 295 -1.84 -4.58 -22.60
N SER A 296 -3.12 -4.48 -22.20
CA SER A 296 -3.57 -4.95 -20.88
C SER A 296 -3.59 -6.48 -20.72
N GLN A 297 -3.35 -7.25 -21.79
CA GLN A 297 -3.46 -8.71 -21.81
C GLN A 297 -2.10 -9.39 -22.12
N CYS A 298 -1.00 -8.64 -22.17
CA CYS A 298 0.28 -9.15 -22.64
C CYS A 298 1.14 -9.91 -21.62
N THR A 299 0.73 -9.96 -20.35
CA THR A 299 1.46 -10.60 -19.25
C THR A 299 1.90 -12.03 -19.59
N GLU A 300 0.96 -12.91 -19.92
CA GLU A 300 1.24 -14.32 -20.14
C GLU A 300 2.10 -14.58 -21.40
N TYR A 301 2.00 -13.71 -22.41
CA TYR A 301 2.87 -13.76 -23.58
C TYR A 301 4.33 -13.44 -23.23
N PHE A 302 4.57 -12.40 -22.44
CA PHE A 302 5.93 -12.08 -21.96
C PHE A 302 6.46 -13.17 -21.03
N ASP A 303 5.62 -13.72 -20.16
CA ASP A 303 6.04 -14.76 -19.21
C ASP A 303 6.48 -16.03 -19.94
N LEU A 304 5.70 -16.51 -20.93
CA LEU A 304 6.11 -17.65 -21.77
C LEU A 304 7.41 -17.33 -22.53
N ARG A 305 7.51 -16.12 -23.12
CA ARG A 305 8.72 -15.71 -23.85
C ARG A 305 9.97 -15.74 -22.97
N CYS A 306 9.88 -15.19 -21.75
CA CYS A 306 11.00 -15.18 -20.80
C CYS A 306 11.38 -16.60 -20.38
N GLN A 307 10.40 -17.44 -20.05
CA GLN A 307 10.63 -18.84 -19.68
C GLN A 307 11.33 -19.64 -20.79
N LEU A 308 10.89 -19.49 -22.04
CA LEU A 308 11.51 -20.18 -23.18
C LEU A 308 12.95 -19.72 -23.43
N LEU A 309 13.26 -18.44 -23.20
CA LEU A 309 14.60 -17.88 -23.33
C LEU A 309 15.55 -18.33 -22.20
N ASP A 310 15.08 -18.36 -20.95
CA ASP A 310 15.87 -18.75 -19.77
C ASP A 310 16.31 -20.24 -19.77
N ASP A 311 15.67 -21.06 -20.60
CA ASP A 311 15.96 -22.50 -20.76
C ASP A 311 16.83 -22.83 -21.98
N LEU A 312 17.24 -21.83 -22.77
CA LEU A 312 18.13 -22.06 -23.91
C LEU A 312 19.57 -22.32 -23.46
N THR A 313 20.20 -23.30 -24.09
CA THR A 313 21.66 -23.48 -24.03
C THR A 313 22.38 -22.57 -25.02
N SER A 314 23.65 -22.22 -24.76
CA SER A 314 24.46 -21.39 -25.67
C SER A 314 24.52 -21.96 -27.10
N SER A 315 24.56 -23.29 -27.25
CA SER A 315 24.51 -23.96 -28.56
C SER A 315 23.18 -23.82 -29.29
N GLU A 316 22.05 -23.81 -28.56
CA GLU A 316 20.72 -23.65 -29.16
C GLU A 316 20.48 -22.20 -29.59
N MET A 317 21.05 -21.24 -28.88
CA MET A 317 20.99 -19.81 -29.24
C MET A 317 21.71 -19.54 -30.55
N GLU A 318 22.88 -20.17 -30.77
CA GLU A 318 23.60 -20.10 -32.05
C GLU A 318 22.81 -20.71 -33.20
N GLN A 319 22.17 -21.87 -32.98
CA GLN A 319 21.31 -22.53 -33.98
C GLN A 319 20.11 -21.66 -34.39
N LEU A 320 19.49 -20.99 -33.41
CA LEU A 320 18.35 -20.11 -33.62
C LEU A 320 18.75 -18.68 -34.06
N LYS A 321 20.05 -18.39 -34.16
CA LYS A 321 20.60 -17.06 -34.48
C LYS A 321 20.08 -15.94 -33.56
N ILE A 322 19.89 -16.25 -32.28
CA ILE A 322 19.41 -15.31 -31.27
C ILE A 322 20.62 -14.65 -30.61
N SER A 323 20.68 -13.31 -30.65
CA SER A 323 21.69 -12.52 -29.93
C SER A 323 21.02 -11.79 -28.75
N PRO A 324 21.25 -12.21 -27.50
CA PRO A 324 20.72 -11.53 -26.32
C PRO A 324 21.14 -10.07 -26.23
N ALA A 325 22.40 -9.78 -26.60
CA ALA A 325 22.96 -8.44 -26.60
C ALA A 325 22.17 -7.48 -27.50
N ALA A 326 21.90 -7.90 -28.74
CA ALA A 326 21.14 -7.10 -29.70
C ALA A 326 19.68 -6.93 -29.27
N MET A 327 19.06 -7.99 -28.74
CA MET A 327 17.70 -7.91 -28.20
C MET A 327 17.63 -6.96 -26.99
N LEU A 328 18.65 -6.97 -26.13
CA LEU A 328 18.73 -6.08 -24.98
C LEU A 328 18.87 -4.62 -25.41
N GLU A 329 19.69 -4.32 -26.42
CA GLU A 329 19.79 -2.98 -27.00
C GLU A 329 18.47 -2.51 -27.62
N ASP A 330 17.75 -3.40 -28.32
CA ASP A 330 16.42 -3.12 -28.87
C ASP A 330 15.43 -2.73 -27.74
N GLU A 331 15.40 -3.49 -26.64
CA GLU A 331 14.51 -3.23 -25.49
C GLU A 331 14.87 -1.94 -24.75
N ILE A 332 16.16 -1.64 -24.56
CA ILE A 332 16.62 -0.38 -23.95
C ILE A 332 16.23 0.81 -24.84
N THR A 333 16.42 0.69 -26.16
CA THR A 333 16.01 1.71 -27.12
C THR A 333 14.50 1.94 -27.07
N TRP A 334 13.70 0.88 -26.88
CA TRP A 334 12.26 1.01 -26.68
C TRP A 334 11.92 1.74 -25.37
N LEU A 335 12.57 1.40 -24.26
CA LEU A 335 12.37 2.06 -22.96
C LEU A 335 12.69 3.56 -23.00
N ASP A 336 13.80 3.93 -23.65
CA ASP A 336 14.22 5.33 -23.78
C ASP A 336 13.19 6.17 -24.56
N ASN A 337 12.55 5.55 -25.56
CA ASN A 337 11.52 6.19 -26.39
C ASN A 337 10.10 6.03 -25.85
N PHE A 338 9.90 5.33 -24.73
CA PHE A 338 8.57 5.04 -24.19
C PHE A 338 7.87 6.31 -23.66
N GLU A 339 6.79 6.70 -24.34
CA GLU A 339 5.90 7.81 -23.94
C GLU A 339 4.62 7.27 -23.28
N PRO A 340 4.43 7.38 -21.95
CA PRO A 340 3.27 6.80 -21.26
C PRO A 340 1.95 7.50 -21.61
N ASN A 341 0.89 6.71 -21.75
CA ASN A 341 -0.49 7.15 -21.72
C ASN A 341 -0.87 7.51 -20.29
N ARG A 342 -1.19 8.78 -20.07
CA ARG A 342 -1.56 9.29 -18.74
C ARG A 342 -3.06 9.31 -18.51
N THR A 343 -3.46 8.88 -17.32
CA THR A 343 -4.83 8.99 -16.80
C THR A 343 -5.17 10.45 -16.43
N ALA A 344 -6.42 10.71 -16.05
CA ALA A 344 -6.86 12.02 -15.54
C ALA A 344 -6.04 12.48 -14.32
N GLU A 345 -5.47 11.54 -13.56
CA GLU A 345 -4.66 11.82 -12.39
C GLU A 345 -3.17 12.07 -12.71
N CYS A 346 -2.82 12.07 -13.99
CA CYS A 346 -1.46 12.13 -14.53
C CYS A 346 -0.57 10.91 -14.24
N GLU A 347 -1.13 9.80 -13.77
CA GLU A 347 -0.44 8.51 -13.62
C GLU A 347 -0.40 7.73 -14.94
N THR A 348 0.58 6.83 -15.10
CA THR A 348 0.62 5.91 -16.25
C THR A 348 -0.59 4.98 -16.23
N SER A 349 -1.25 4.81 -17.38
CA SER A 349 -2.42 3.92 -17.50
C SER A 349 -2.06 2.47 -17.15
N GLU A 350 -3.03 1.73 -16.64
CA GLU A 350 -2.84 0.32 -16.24
C GLU A 350 -2.32 -0.54 -17.39
N ALA A 351 -2.87 -0.39 -18.59
CA ALA A 351 -2.42 -1.13 -19.78
C ALA A 351 -0.95 -0.85 -20.14
N ASP A 352 -0.50 0.40 -20.04
CA ASP A 352 0.90 0.77 -20.27
C ASP A 352 1.82 0.26 -19.16
N ASN A 353 1.33 0.16 -17.91
CA ASN A 353 2.09 -0.44 -16.81
C ASN A 353 2.26 -1.96 -16.99
N ILE A 354 1.21 -2.66 -17.41
CA ILE A 354 1.26 -4.10 -17.70
C ILE A 354 2.27 -4.38 -18.81
N LEU A 355 2.21 -3.60 -19.89
CA LEU A 355 3.17 -3.64 -20.99
C LEU A 355 4.59 -3.41 -20.49
N LEU A 356 4.81 -2.32 -19.74
CA LEU A 356 6.10 -1.95 -19.20
C LEU A 356 6.67 -3.05 -18.28
N ALA A 357 5.84 -3.66 -17.43
CA ALA A 357 6.24 -4.79 -16.60
C ALA A 357 6.71 -5.99 -17.44
N GLY A 358 6.02 -6.30 -18.54
CA GLY A 358 6.43 -7.34 -19.49
C GLY A 358 7.79 -7.09 -20.13
N HIS A 359 8.02 -5.87 -20.63
CA HIS A 359 9.32 -5.47 -21.20
C HIS A 359 10.45 -5.48 -20.16
N LEU A 360 10.19 -5.02 -18.93
CA LEU A 360 11.17 -5.06 -17.84
C LEU A 360 11.52 -6.50 -17.44
N ARG A 361 10.54 -7.42 -17.39
CA ARG A 361 10.81 -8.85 -17.18
C ARG A 361 11.65 -9.44 -18.31
N LEU A 362 11.37 -9.07 -19.56
CA LEU A 362 12.19 -9.49 -20.70
C LEU A 362 13.63 -8.96 -20.58
N ILE A 363 13.82 -7.70 -20.21
CA ILE A 363 15.16 -7.12 -19.98
C ILE A 363 15.89 -7.89 -18.86
N LYS A 364 15.22 -8.22 -17.76
CA LYS A 364 15.80 -9.03 -16.68
C LYS A 364 16.28 -10.39 -17.19
N THR A 365 15.44 -11.10 -17.95
CA THR A 365 15.82 -12.39 -18.56
C THR A 365 16.96 -12.23 -19.56
N LEU A 366 16.96 -11.21 -20.41
CA LEU A 366 18.07 -10.96 -21.34
C LEU A 366 19.38 -10.64 -20.59
N LEU A 367 19.31 -9.89 -19.49
CA LEU A 367 20.46 -9.61 -18.61
C LEU A 367 20.99 -10.86 -17.89
N SER A 368 20.14 -11.87 -17.64
CA SER A 368 20.58 -13.16 -17.06
C SER A 368 21.45 -13.95 -18.06
N LEU A 369 21.14 -13.80 -19.35
CA LEU A 369 21.85 -14.44 -20.47
C LEU A 369 23.11 -13.66 -20.88
N CYS A 370 23.16 -12.35 -20.62
CA CYS A 370 24.31 -11.49 -20.93
C CYS A 370 25.38 -11.58 -19.83
N GLY A 371 26.60 -11.98 -20.18
CA GLY A 371 27.74 -12.05 -19.26
C GLY A 371 28.35 -10.69 -18.92
N ALA A 372 29.53 -10.39 -19.48
CA ALA A 372 30.29 -9.16 -19.18
C ALA A 372 29.64 -7.87 -19.72
N GLU A 373 28.78 -7.97 -20.73
CA GLU A 373 28.09 -6.83 -21.37
C GLU A 373 27.16 -6.07 -20.40
N LYS A 374 26.73 -6.76 -19.35
CA LYS A 374 25.90 -6.23 -18.26
C LYS A 374 26.50 -5.02 -17.55
N GLU A 375 27.83 -4.94 -17.43
CA GLU A 375 28.49 -3.80 -16.78
C GLU A 375 28.41 -2.54 -17.63
N MET A 376 28.50 -2.68 -18.96
CA MET A 376 28.42 -1.56 -19.89
C MET A 376 27.00 -0.98 -19.93
N VAL A 377 26.00 -1.87 -20.02
CA VAL A 377 24.58 -1.52 -20.06
C VAL A 377 24.10 -0.88 -18.75
N GLY A 378 24.62 -1.32 -17.59
CA GLY A 378 24.20 -0.76 -16.30
C GLY A 378 24.39 0.76 -16.20
N SER A 379 25.47 1.29 -16.79
CA SER A 379 25.77 2.73 -16.75
C SER A 379 24.72 3.61 -17.44
N SER A 380 24.08 3.11 -18.50
CA SER A 380 23.02 3.82 -19.23
C SER A 380 21.63 3.58 -18.65
N LEU A 381 21.36 2.38 -18.11
CA LEU A 381 20.01 1.97 -17.70
C LEU A 381 19.67 2.31 -16.23
N ILE A 382 20.64 2.26 -15.31
CA ILE A 382 20.38 2.44 -13.86
C ILE A 382 19.79 3.82 -13.54
N LYS A 383 20.37 4.89 -14.10
CA LYS A 383 19.92 6.26 -13.79
C LYS A 383 18.51 6.55 -14.31
N PRO A 384 18.15 6.27 -15.59
CA PRO A 384 16.78 6.43 -16.05
C PRO A 384 15.79 5.60 -15.24
N LEU A 385 16.11 4.34 -14.90
CA LEU A 385 15.21 3.49 -14.11
C LEU A 385 14.93 4.09 -12.72
N LEU A 386 15.96 4.56 -12.02
CA LEU A 386 15.79 5.19 -10.70
C LEU A 386 15.11 6.56 -10.80
N ASP A 387 15.53 7.41 -11.73
CA ASP A 387 15.11 8.82 -11.78
C ASP A 387 13.76 9.03 -12.48
N ASP A 388 13.45 8.29 -13.54
CA ASP A 388 12.26 8.51 -14.37
C ASP A 388 11.18 7.46 -14.16
N PHE A 389 11.58 6.21 -13.94
CA PHE A 389 10.64 5.09 -13.83
C PHE A 389 10.17 4.83 -12.40
N LEU A 390 11.06 4.88 -11.41
CA LEU A 390 10.74 4.53 -10.02
C LEU A 390 10.58 5.74 -9.10
N PHE A 391 11.61 6.59 -8.94
CA PHE A 391 11.72 7.55 -7.83
C PHE A 391 11.81 9.01 -8.29
N ARG A 392 10.96 9.39 -9.26
CA ARG A 392 10.92 10.74 -9.83
C ARG A 392 10.74 11.84 -8.78
N ALA A 393 9.83 11.64 -7.83
CA ALA A 393 9.60 12.58 -6.74
C ALA A 393 10.84 12.77 -5.85
N SER A 394 11.51 11.68 -5.46
CA SER A 394 12.75 11.72 -4.66
C SER A 394 13.86 12.49 -5.36
N ARG A 395 14.01 12.32 -6.69
CA ARG A 395 15.00 13.07 -7.48
C ARG A 395 14.70 14.57 -7.55
N ILE A 396 13.43 14.95 -7.68
CA ILE A 396 13.01 16.36 -7.67
C ILE A 396 13.32 17.00 -6.31
N ILE A 397 13.00 16.31 -5.20
CA ILE A 397 13.33 16.78 -3.85
C ILE A 397 14.83 16.96 -3.70
N LEU A 398 15.64 15.96 -4.08
CA LEU A 398 17.10 16.05 -4.00
C LEU A 398 17.67 17.24 -4.77
N ASN A 399 17.14 17.52 -5.97
CA ASN A 399 17.58 18.64 -6.80
C ASN A 399 17.16 20.02 -6.25
N SER A 400 16.03 20.09 -5.54
CA SER A 400 15.55 21.34 -4.93
C SER A 400 16.47 21.85 -3.81
N HIS A 401 17.20 20.94 -3.14
CA HIS A 401 18.22 21.28 -2.14
C HIS A 401 19.54 21.78 -2.77
N SER A 402 19.69 21.77 -4.10
CA SER A 402 20.87 22.27 -4.80
C SER A 402 20.68 23.74 -5.25
N PRO A 403 21.58 24.66 -4.88
CA PRO A 403 21.43 26.10 -5.13
C PRO A 403 21.41 26.51 -6.62
N ALA A 404 21.73 25.60 -7.55
CA ALA A 404 21.79 25.87 -8.99
C ALA A 404 20.47 25.62 -9.77
N GLY A 405 19.44 25.02 -9.14
CA GLY A 405 18.25 24.51 -9.85
C GLY A 405 17.01 25.42 -9.87
N SER A 406 17.01 26.53 -9.13
CA SER A 406 15.78 27.26 -8.72
C SER A 406 14.89 27.77 -9.88
N ALA A 407 15.43 28.10 -11.05
CA ALA A 407 14.67 28.82 -12.08
C ALA A 407 13.86 27.95 -13.08
N ALA A 408 14.08 26.63 -13.16
CA ALA A 408 13.46 25.77 -14.19
C ALA A 408 12.45 24.73 -13.66
N ILE A 409 12.21 24.69 -12.34
CA ILE A 409 11.46 23.61 -11.66
C ILE A 409 9.93 23.82 -11.71
N SER A 410 9.45 24.97 -12.20
CA SER A 410 8.03 25.35 -12.15
C SER A 410 7.09 24.49 -13.01
N GLN A 411 7.58 23.56 -13.84
CA GLN A 411 6.72 22.82 -14.79
C GLN A 411 7.07 21.33 -15.00
N GLN A 412 7.93 20.73 -14.17
CA GLN A 412 8.26 19.31 -14.32
C GLN A 412 7.26 18.42 -13.60
N ASP A 413 6.80 17.41 -14.34
CA ASP A 413 5.97 16.34 -13.81
C ASP A 413 6.72 15.45 -12.82
N PHE A 414 6.06 15.11 -11.71
CA PHE A 414 6.60 14.28 -10.64
C PHE A 414 6.11 12.82 -10.67
N HIS A 415 5.23 12.47 -11.61
CA HIS A 415 4.72 11.11 -11.72
C HIS A 415 5.77 10.13 -12.30
N PRO A 416 6.03 9.00 -11.63
CA PRO A 416 6.92 7.96 -12.15
C PRO A 416 6.27 7.24 -13.35
N LYS A 417 7.09 6.73 -14.28
CA LYS A 417 6.58 5.89 -15.39
C LYS A 417 6.01 4.55 -14.90
N CYS A 418 6.57 3.96 -13.84
CA CYS A 418 6.03 2.78 -13.15
C CYS A 418 5.12 3.19 -11.99
N SER A 419 3.80 3.21 -12.21
CA SER A 419 2.82 3.60 -11.18
C SER A 419 2.18 2.41 -10.45
N THR A 420 2.18 1.20 -11.04
CA THR A 420 1.60 -0.02 -10.44
C THR A 420 2.63 -0.85 -9.68
N ALA A 421 2.19 -1.70 -8.75
CA ALA A 421 3.06 -2.60 -8.00
C ALA A 421 3.85 -3.54 -8.94
N ASP A 422 3.19 -4.18 -9.91
CA ASP A 422 3.83 -5.11 -10.84
C ASP A 422 4.93 -4.45 -11.68
N SER A 423 4.68 -3.24 -12.19
CA SER A 423 5.70 -2.49 -12.95
C SER A 423 6.90 -2.06 -12.10
N ARG A 424 6.68 -1.73 -10.81
CA ARG A 424 7.76 -1.39 -9.88
C ARG A 424 8.57 -2.63 -9.50
N LEU A 425 7.90 -3.74 -9.19
CA LEU A 425 8.56 -5.02 -8.89
C LEU A 425 9.42 -5.49 -10.06
N ALA A 426 8.92 -5.43 -11.29
CA ALA A 426 9.71 -5.77 -12.47
C ALA A 426 10.94 -4.86 -12.63
N ALA A 427 10.83 -3.56 -12.36
CA ALA A 427 11.97 -2.65 -12.38
C ALA A 427 12.98 -2.93 -11.25
N TYR A 428 12.50 -3.27 -10.04
CA TYR A 428 13.36 -3.70 -8.93
C TYR A 428 14.14 -4.97 -9.29
N GLU A 429 13.50 -5.95 -9.93
CA GLU A 429 14.16 -7.17 -10.39
C GLU A 429 15.25 -6.88 -11.43
N VAL A 430 15.03 -5.93 -12.35
CA VAL A 430 16.07 -5.49 -13.30
C VAL A 430 17.25 -4.87 -12.56
N LEU A 431 17.02 -4.02 -11.56
CA LEU A 431 18.09 -3.40 -10.77
C LEU A 431 18.88 -4.43 -9.95
N VAL A 432 18.20 -5.38 -9.30
CA VAL A 432 18.85 -6.51 -8.61
C VAL A 432 19.65 -7.34 -9.60
N MET A 433 19.09 -7.61 -10.78
CA MET A 433 19.81 -8.33 -11.82
C MET A 433 21.05 -7.56 -12.24
N LEU A 434 20.98 -6.27 -12.56
CA LEU A 434 22.14 -5.44 -12.93
C LEU A 434 23.26 -5.43 -11.87
N ALA A 435 22.90 -5.50 -10.58
CA ALA A 435 23.87 -5.57 -9.48
C ALA A 435 24.52 -6.95 -9.31
N ASP A 436 23.91 -8.01 -9.86
CA ASP A 436 24.35 -9.37 -9.65
C ASP A 436 25.72 -9.64 -10.29
N SER A 437 26.71 -10.02 -9.48
CA SER A 437 28.12 -10.19 -9.89
C SER A 437 28.80 -8.94 -10.47
N SER A 438 28.21 -7.73 -10.38
CA SER A 438 28.83 -6.49 -10.88
C SER A 438 29.06 -5.46 -9.77
N PRO A 439 30.32 -5.22 -9.34
CA PRO A 439 30.63 -4.28 -8.26
C PRO A 439 30.31 -2.83 -8.63
N SER A 440 30.56 -2.42 -9.89
CA SER A 440 30.34 -1.05 -10.34
C SER A 440 28.86 -0.67 -10.36
N ASN A 441 28.01 -1.56 -10.87
CA ASN A 441 26.56 -1.35 -10.89
C ASN A 441 25.97 -1.34 -9.48
N LEU A 442 26.39 -2.26 -8.61
CA LEU A 442 25.98 -2.29 -7.21
C LEU A 442 26.32 -0.96 -6.51
N GLN A 443 27.56 -0.48 -6.66
CA GLN A 443 28.01 0.77 -6.05
C GLN A 443 27.20 1.97 -6.55
N LEU A 444 26.86 2.02 -7.85
CA LEU A 444 26.05 3.08 -8.43
C LEU A 444 24.62 3.07 -7.85
N ILE A 445 23.95 1.92 -7.81
CA ILE A 445 22.59 1.77 -7.27
C ILE A 445 22.57 2.14 -5.79
N THR A 446 23.48 1.59 -4.99
CA THR A 446 23.57 1.87 -3.56
C THR A 446 23.79 3.37 -3.31
N LYS A 447 24.70 4.01 -4.06
CA LYS A 447 24.96 5.45 -3.92
C LYS A 447 23.71 6.30 -4.18
N GLU A 448 22.98 6.04 -5.26
CA GLU A 448 21.77 6.80 -5.58
C GLU A 448 20.67 6.56 -4.52
N LEU A 449 20.42 5.31 -4.11
CA LEU A 449 19.41 4.99 -3.08
C LEU A 449 19.71 5.65 -1.72
N LEU A 450 20.97 5.58 -1.26
CA LEU A 450 21.39 6.25 -0.02
C LEU A 450 21.20 7.76 -0.12
N SER A 451 21.52 8.36 -1.27
CA SER A 451 21.35 9.80 -1.49
C SER A 451 19.88 10.23 -1.55
N MET A 452 18.98 9.39 -2.06
CA MET A 452 17.57 9.77 -2.23
C MET A 452 16.72 9.53 -0.98
N HIS A 453 16.95 8.40 -0.29
CA HIS A 453 16.00 7.86 0.68
C HIS A 453 16.56 7.73 2.10
N HIS A 454 17.82 7.35 2.26
CA HIS A 454 18.38 6.93 3.56
C HIS A 454 19.37 7.95 4.12
N GLN A 455 19.00 9.23 4.04
CA GLN A 455 19.71 10.31 4.71
C GLN A 455 19.20 10.49 6.15
N CYS A 456 20.07 10.96 7.04
CA CYS A 456 19.70 11.29 8.41
C CYS A 456 18.75 12.50 8.42
N ASP A 457 17.56 12.35 9.00
CA ASP A 457 16.63 13.45 9.26
C ASP A 457 16.68 13.81 10.75
N PRO A 458 17.24 14.98 11.13
CA PRO A 458 17.30 15.43 12.51
C PRO A 458 15.94 15.44 13.22
N ALA A 459 14.86 15.73 12.50
CA ALA A 459 13.51 15.81 13.06
C ALA A 459 12.96 14.43 13.50
N LEU A 460 13.38 13.35 12.83
CA LEU A 460 12.90 11.99 13.07
C LEU A 460 13.85 11.17 13.96
N THR A 461 14.96 11.76 14.44
CA THR A 461 16.02 11.05 15.17
C THR A 461 15.53 10.31 16.41
N LYS A 462 14.51 10.83 17.10
CA LYS A 462 13.94 10.24 18.33
C LYS A 462 12.54 9.64 18.15
N GLU A 463 12.03 9.63 16.93
CA GLU A 463 10.71 9.08 16.64
C GLU A 463 10.82 7.59 16.29
N PHE A 464 10.01 6.78 16.99
CA PHE A 464 9.89 5.33 16.80
C PHE A 464 8.43 4.99 16.55
N ASP A 465 8.17 3.86 15.88
CA ASP A 465 6.85 3.50 15.36
C ASP A 465 6.27 4.55 14.40
N TYR A 466 7.17 5.21 13.67
CA TYR A 466 6.86 6.19 12.63
C TYR A 466 6.21 5.50 11.42
N LEU A 467 5.15 6.11 10.90
CA LEU A 467 4.59 5.76 9.59
C LEU A 467 4.00 7.05 9.00
N PRO A 468 4.59 7.58 7.91
CA PRO A 468 4.01 8.73 7.25
C PRO A 468 2.67 8.38 6.58
N PRO A 469 1.86 9.38 6.20
CA PRO A 469 0.73 9.16 5.32
C PRO A 469 1.21 8.57 3.99
N VAL A 470 0.78 7.34 3.70
CA VAL A 470 1.11 6.58 2.48
C VAL A 470 -0.14 6.17 1.69
N ASP A 471 -1.32 6.29 2.31
CA ASP A 471 -2.59 6.00 1.68
C ASP A 471 -2.94 7.10 0.67
N SER A 472 -3.20 6.69 -0.58
CA SER A 472 -3.58 7.58 -1.66
C SER A 472 -5.03 8.03 -1.54
N ARG A 473 -5.39 9.08 -2.27
CA ARG A 473 -6.79 9.46 -2.50
C ARG A 473 -7.62 8.29 -3.01
N SER A 474 -8.91 8.35 -2.75
CA SER A 474 -9.86 7.31 -3.16
C SER A 474 -9.81 7.07 -4.68
N ILE A 475 -10.18 5.86 -5.13
CA ILE A 475 -10.24 5.50 -6.56
C ILE A 475 -11.17 6.43 -7.35
N SER A 476 -12.17 7.00 -6.67
CA SER A 476 -13.08 8.00 -7.24
C SER A 476 -12.44 9.39 -7.44
N GLY A 477 -11.22 9.60 -6.96
CA GLY A 477 -10.44 10.82 -7.15
C GLY A 477 -10.64 11.88 -6.06
N PHE A 478 -11.46 11.61 -5.04
CA PHE A 478 -11.77 12.55 -3.96
C PHE A 478 -10.89 12.34 -2.72
N VAL A 479 -10.68 13.43 -1.98
CA VAL A 479 -9.86 13.51 -0.76
C VAL A 479 -10.77 13.70 0.46
N GLY A 480 -10.52 12.96 1.53
CA GLY A 480 -11.20 13.10 2.81
C GLY A 480 -10.69 14.24 3.68
N LEU A 481 -11.28 14.42 4.87
CA LEU A 481 -10.84 15.39 5.87
C LEU A 481 -10.64 14.70 7.22
N LYS A 482 -9.52 14.97 7.89
CA LYS A 482 -9.25 14.39 9.20
C LYS A 482 -10.19 14.95 10.25
N ASN A 483 -10.65 14.10 11.16
CA ASN A 483 -11.39 14.50 12.34
C ASN A 483 -10.41 14.87 13.48
N GLY A 484 -10.51 16.09 14.01
CA GLY A 484 -9.71 16.57 15.15
C GLY A 484 -10.14 15.99 16.50
N GLY A 485 -11.22 15.21 16.53
CA GLY A 485 -11.80 14.56 17.69
C GLY A 485 -13.32 14.51 17.57
N ALA A 486 -13.94 15.67 17.37
CA ALA A 486 -15.38 15.87 17.24
C ALA A 486 -15.76 16.83 16.10
N THR A 487 -14.89 16.99 15.09
CA THR A 487 -15.03 17.98 14.01
C THR A 487 -15.74 17.45 12.76
N CYS A 488 -16.42 16.30 12.84
CA CYS A 488 -17.12 15.70 11.68
C CYS A 488 -18.22 16.60 11.12
N TYR A 489 -18.84 17.45 11.95
CA TYR A 489 -19.81 18.47 11.50
C TYR A 489 -19.17 19.46 10.52
N MET A 490 -17.91 19.84 10.72
CA MET A 490 -17.18 20.71 9.80
C MET A 490 -16.89 19.98 8.49
N ASN A 491 -16.40 18.74 8.59
CA ASN A 491 -16.01 17.93 7.45
C ASN A 491 -17.20 17.69 6.51
N ALA A 492 -18.37 17.33 7.06
CA ALA A 492 -19.59 17.11 6.32
C ALA A 492 -20.02 18.36 5.52
N VAL A 493 -19.96 19.55 6.14
CA VAL A 493 -20.29 20.83 5.51
C VAL A 493 -19.26 21.24 4.45
N PHE A 494 -17.97 21.13 4.75
CA PHE A 494 -16.91 21.48 3.81
C PHE A 494 -16.96 20.66 2.53
N GLN A 495 -17.15 19.35 2.63
CA GLN A 495 -17.29 18.47 1.47
C GLN A 495 -18.53 18.87 0.65
N GLN A 496 -19.62 19.25 1.31
CA GLN A 496 -20.85 19.68 0.65
C GLN A 496 -20.70 20.98 -0.13
N LEU A 497 -19.93 21.93 0.41
CA LEU A 497 -19.58 23.17 -0.26
C LEU A 497 -18.58 22.94 -1.41
N TYR A 498 -17.54 22.15 -1.16
CA TYR A 498 -16.52 21.82 -2.16
C TYR A 498 -17.12 21.18 -3.41
N MET A 499 -18.08 20.28 -3.23
CA MET A 499 -18.72 19.58 -4.35
C MET A 499 -19.70 20.44 -5.16
N GLN A 500 -19.93 21.71 -4.81
CA GLN A 500 -20.74 22.62 -5.61
C GLN A 500 -19.97 23.09 -6.86
N PRO A 501 -20.48 22.84 -8.09
CA PRO A 501 -19.80 23.28 -9.31
C PRO A 501 -19.59 24.80 -9.34
N GLY A 502 -18.37 25.25 -9.60
CA GLY A 502 -18.03 26.67 -9.74
C GLY A 502 -17.67 27.39 -8.44
N LEU A 503 -18.10 26.89 -7.28
CA LEU A 503 -17.84 27.53 -5.99
C LEU A 503 -16.35 27.44 -5.57
N PRO A 504 -15.69 26.27 -5.54
CA PRO A 504 -14.25 26.18 -5.27
C PRO A 504 -13.42 27.00 -6.27
N GLU A 505 -13.79 26.96 -7.55
CA GLU A 505 -13.08 27.69 -8.61
C GLU A 505 -13.17 29.21 -8.42
N ALA A 506 -14.33 29.71 -8.01
CA ALA A 506 -14.54 31.12 -7.70
C ALA A 506 -13.71 31.54 -6.48
N LEU A 507 -13.71 30.74 -5.41
CA LEU A 507 -12.94 31.03 -4.20
C LEU A 507 -11.43 31.00 -4.45
N LEU A 508 -10.93 29.99 -5.16
CA LEU A 508 -9.51 29.88 -5.47
C LEU A 508 -9.03 30.97 -6.42
N SER A 509 -9.89 31.51 -7.29
CA SER A 509 -9.52 32.59 -8.22
C SER A 509 -9.26 33.96 -7.59
N ILE A 510 -9.44 34.09 -6.27
CA ILE A 510 -9.22 35.34 -5.53
C ILE A 510 -7.83 35.28 -4.91
N ASP A 511 -6.90 36.03 -5.48
CA ASP A 511 -5.63 36.33 -4.83
C ASP A 511 -5.82 37.53 -3.87
N ASP A 512 -5.40 37.35 -2.61
CA ASP A 512 -5.31 38.41 -1.61
C ASP A 512 -3.85 38.52 -1.15
N ASP A 513 -3.26 39.70 -1.32
CA ASP A 513 -1.89 40.02 -0.90
C ASP A 513 -1.87 40.44 0.59
N THR A 514 -2.46 39.64 1.47
CA THR A 514 -2.45 39.92 2.91
C THR A 514 -1.08 39.59 3.53
N ASP A 515 -0.56 40.49 4.39
CA ASP A 515 0.76 40.34 5.04
C ASP A 515 0.87 39.10 5.94
N ASN A 516 -0.25 38.60 6.48
CA ASN A 516 -0.30 37.38 7.30
C ASN A 516 -1.49 36.47 6.92
N PRO A 517 -1.36 35.66 5.85
CA PRO A 517 -2.46 34.86 5.33
C PRO A 517 -2.81 33.67 6.23
N ASP A 518 -1.87 33.22 7.07
CA ASP A 518 -2.07 32.04 7.93
C ASP A 518 -3.13 32.28 9.03
N ASP A 519 -3.36 33.54 9.42
CA ASP A 519 -4.35 33.95 10.43
C ASP A 519 -5.75 34.22 9.85
N ASN A 520 -5.92 34.09 8.53
CA ASN A 520 -7.16 34.44 7.83
C ASN A 520 -8.02 33.21 7.52
N VAL A 521 -9.27 33.21 8.01
CA VAL A 521 -10.24 32.13 7.78
C VAL A 521 -10.47 31.89 6.30
N PHE A 522 -10.56 32.95 5.49
CA PHE A 522 -10.78 32.81 4.05
C PHE A 522 -9.63 32.07 3.37
N TYR A 523 -8.39 32.44 3.67
CA TYR A 523 -7.20 31.77 3.15
C TYR A 523 -7.12 30.31 3.59
N GLN A 524 -7.49 29.97 4.83
CA GLN A 524 -7.53 28.58 5.27
C GLN A 524 -8.60 27.75 4.54
N VAL A 525 -9.75 28.33 4.19
CA VAL A 525 -10.76 27.66 3.35
C VAL A 525 -10.27 27.50 1.91
N GLN A 526 -9.58 28.50 1.35
CA GLN A 526 -8.92 28.37 0.05
C GLN A 526 -7.87 27.25 0.08
N SER A 527 -7.04 27.20 1.12
CA SER A 527 -6.06 26.14 1.31
C SER A 527 -6.74 24.78 1.37
N LEU A 528 -7.80 24.63 2.17
CA LEU A 528 -8.58 23.39 2.27
C LEU A 528 -9.13 22.96 0.90
N PHE A 529 -9.76 23.86 0.14
CA PHE A 529 -10.28 23.53 -1.20
C PHE A 529 -9.17 23.25 -2.22
N GLY A 530 -8.02 23.91 -2.11
CA GLY A 530 -6.85 23.61 -2.94
C GLY A 530 -6.32 22.19 -2.70
N HIS A 531 -6.24 21.76 -1.43
CA HIS A 531 -5.85 20.39 -1.07
C HIS A 531 -6.91 19.37 -1.50
N LEU A 532 -8.20 19.65 -1.32
CA LEU A 532 -9.26 18.74 -1.81
C LEU A 532 -9.25 18.56 -3.34
N MET A 533 -8.78 19.56 -4.07
CA MET A 533 -8.70 19.53 -5.54
C MET A 533 -7.47 18.79 -6.06
N GLU A 534 -6.29 19.04 -5.49
CA GLU A 534 -5.01 18.60 -6.08
C GLU A 534 -4.21 17.61 -5.21
N SER A 535 -4.54 17.44 -3.93
CA SER A 535 -3.81 16.51 -3.06
C SER A 535 -3.97 15.07 -3.55
N LYS A 536 -2.90 14.28 -3.41
CA LYS A 536 -2.84 12.86 -3.72
C LYS A 536 -3.01 11.98 -2.48
N LEU A 537 -3.07 12.57 -1.29
CA LEU A 537 -3.28 11.87 -0.04
C LEU A 537 -4.73 11.42 0.10
N GLN A 538 -4.96 10.41 0.94
CA GLN A 538 -6.29 9.97 1.32
C GLN A 538 -7.14 11.10 1.92
N TYR A 539 -6.53 11.95 2.76
CA TYR A 539 -7.23 13.04 3.44
C TYR A 539 -6.32 14.24 3.71
N TYR A 540 -6.91 15.41 3.88
CA TYR A 540 -6.25 16.64 4.34
C TYR A 540 -6.51 16.91 5.83
N VAL A 541 -5.56 17.53 6.52
CA VAL A 541 -5.66 17.90 7.94
C VAL A 541 -5.75 19.42 8.10
N PRO A 542 -6.95 19.98 8.38
CA PRO A 542 -7.15 21.43 8.49
C PRO A 542 -6.76 21.99 9.88
N GLU A 543 -5.54 21.71 10.33
CA GLU A 543 -5.05 22.11 11.67
C GLU A 543 -5.06 23.63 11.91
N ASN A 544 -4.63 24.41 10.91
CA ASN A 544 -4.60 25.87 11.04
C ASN A 544 -6.01 26.46 11.06
N PHE A 545 -6.95 25.89 10.29
CA PHE A 545 -8.36 26.30 10.35
C PHE A 545 -8.94 26.12 11.75
N TRP A 546 -8.68 24.97 12.40
CA TRP A 546 -9.17 24.72 13.77
C TRP A 546 -8.65 25.72 14.80
N LYS A 547 -7.43 26.25 14.62
CA LYS A 547 -6.83 27.21 15.54
C LYS A 547 -7.44 28.61 15.41
N ILE A 548 -7.81 29.02 14.20
CA ILE A 548 -8.21 30.41 13.93
C ILE A 548 -9.73 30.60 13.87
N PHE A 549 -10.48 29.56 13.50
CA PHE A 549 -11.93 29.70 13.29
C PHE A 549 -12.65 29.93 14.61
N LYS A 550 -13.49 30.96 14.65
CA LYS A 550 -14.30 31.33 15.81
C LYS A 550 -15.77 31.24 15.45
N MET A 551 -16.55 30.64 16.33
CA MET A 551 -18.00 30.53 16.19
C MET A 551 -18.63 31.45 17.24
N TRP A 552 -19.44 32.42 16.81
CA TRP A 552 -20.03 33.43 17.71
C TRP A 552 -18.99 34.18 18.57
N ASN A 553 -17.83 34.51 17.98
CA ASN A 553 -16.67 35.12 18.67
C ASN A 553 -16.05 34.28 19.81
N LYS A 554 -16.37 32.99 19.91
CA LYS A 554 -15.75 32.04 20.84
C LYS A 554 -14.77 31.13 20.12
N GLU A 555 -13.68 30.79 20.80
CA GLU A 555 -12.72 29.79 20.35
C GLU A 555 -13.36 28.40 20.37
N LEU A 556 -13.04 27.57 19.37
CA LEU A 556 -13.56 26.22 19.27
C LEU A 556 -12.58 25.22 19.88
N TYR A 557 -13.13 24.27 20.64
CA TYR A 557 -12.39 23.10 21.10
C TYR A 557 -12.68 21.92 20.19
N VAL A 558 -11.67 21.38 19.50
CA VAL A 558 -11.82 20.31 18.48
C VAL A 558 -12.41 18.99 19.00
N ARG A 559 -12.54 18.82 20.32
CA ARG A 559 -13.18 17.65 20.95
C ARG A 559 -14.63 17.89 21.36
N GLU A 560 -15.15 19.10 21.19
CA GLU A 560 -16.56 19.41 21.41
C GLU A 560 -17.34 19.27 20.10
N GLN A 561 -18.50 18.63 20.18
CA GLN A 561 -19.42 18.58 19.04
C GLN A 561 -20.22 19.86 18.95
N GLN A 562 -20.45 20.30 17.71
CA GLN A 562 -21.30 21.45 17.41
C GLN A 562 -22.33 21.06 16.34
N ASP A 563 -23.33 21.92 16.19
CA ASP A 563 -24.35 21.76 15.17
C ASP A 563 -23.79 22.06 13.77
N ALA A 564 -23.96 21.14 12.83
CA ALA A 564 -23.52 21.33 11.43
C ALA A 564 -24.23 22.51 10.74
N TYR A 565 -25.50 22.79 11.06
CA TYR A 565 -26.28 23.88 10.50
C TYR A 565 -25.79 25.25 11.02
N GLU A 566 -25.50 25.34 12.32
CA GLU A 566 -24.95 26.57 12.90
C GLU A 566 -23.54 26.84 12.34
N PHE A 567 -22.72 25.80 12.19
CA PHE A 567 -21.40 25.92 11.57
C PHE A 567 -21.51 26.41 10.12
N PHE A 568 -22.39 25.82 9.32
CA PHE A 568 -22.65 26.23 7.93
C PHE A 568 -22.99 27.72 7.85
N THR A 569 -23.93 28.18 8.67
CA THR A 569 -24.39 29.58 8.68
C THR A 569 -23.27 30.54 9.09
N SER A 570 -22.57 30.22 10.18
CA SER A 570 -21.43 31.02 10.68
C SER A 570 -20.29 31.11 9.65
N LEU A 571 -19.99 30.01 8.95
CA LEU A 571 -18.93 29.95 7.95
C LEU A 571 -19.24 30.85 6.75
N ILE A 572 -20.42 30.69 6.13
CA ILE A 572 -20.78 31.46 4.92
C ILE A 572 -20.88 32.96 5.20
N ASP A 573 -21.38 33.36 6.38
CA ASP A 573 -21.50 34.75 6.78
C ASP A 573 -20.12 35.42 6.95
N GLN A 574 -19.18 34.74 7.63
CA GLN A 574 -17.80 35.23 7.79
C GLN A 574 -17.08 35.36 6.44
N MET A 575 -17.28 34.40 5.53
CA MET A 575 -16.68 34.44 4.20
C MET A 575 -17.22 35.60 3.36
N ASP A 576 -18.55 35.79 3.31
CA ASP A 576 -19.17 36.88 2.54
C ASP A 576 -18.93 38.27 3.15
N GLU A 577 -18.76 38.37 4.47
CA GLU A 577 -18.35 39.61 5.15
C GLU A 577 -16.92 39.99 4.77
N TYR A 578 -16.01 39.01 4.75
CA TYR A 578 -14.63 39.21 4.32
C TYR A 578 -14.54 39.60 2.84
N LEU A 579 -15.27 38.90 1.94
CA LEU A 579 -15.34 39.25 0.51
C LEU A 579 -15.85 40.68 0.30
N LYS A 580 -16.88 41.07 1.06
CA LYS A 580 -17.40 42.44 1.03
C LYS A 580 -16.37 43.47 1.50
N LYS A 581 -15.57 43.15 2.52
CA LYS A 581 -14.50 44.02 3.02
C LYS A 581 -13.41 44.28 1.97
N ILE A 582 -13.11 43.29 1.12
CA ILE A 582 -12.14 43.40 0.02
C ILE A 582 -12.77 44.03 -1.25
N GLY A 583 -14.08 44.31 -1.24
CA GLY A 583 -14.78 44.88 -2.39
C GLY A 583 -15.03 43.88 -3.52
N ARG A 584 -15.10 42.59 -3.20
CA ARG A 584 -15.48 41.50 -4.11
C ARG A 584 -16.96 41.14 -3.93
N ASP A 585 -17.52 40.48 -4.95
CA ASP A 585 -18.90 40.00 -4.90
C ASP A 585 -19.08 38.89 -3.84
N GLN A 586 -20.24 38.88 -3.19
CA GLN A 586 -20.60 37.91 -2.14
C GLN A 586 -21.02 36.58 -2.78
N ILE A 587 -20.06 35.65 -2.90
CA ILE A 587 -20.22 34.40 -3.66
C ILE A 587 -21.29 33.48 -3.05
N PHE A 588 -21.35 33.38 -1.71
CA PHE A 588 -22.28 32.47 -1.06
C PHE A 588 -23.71 32.99 -1.14
N LYS A 589 -23.94 34.28 -0.87
CA LYS A 589 -25.25 34.92 -1.10
C LYS A 589 -25.77 34.71 -2.50
N ASN A 590 -24.94 34.92 -3.52
CA ASN A 590 -25.38 34.72 -4.91
C ASN A 590 -25.81 33.27 -5.22
N THR A 591 -25.29 32.30 -4.48
CA THR A 591 -25.55 30.87 -4.69
C THR A 591 -26.74 30.36 -3.87
N PHE A 592 -26.77 30.68 -2.58
CA PHE A 592 -27.65 30.10 -1.57
C PHE A 592 -28.80 31.02 -1.11
N GLN A 593 -28.74 32.33 -1.38
CA GLN A 593 -29.73 33.27 -0.85
C GLN A 593 -31.07 33.15 -1.59
N GLY A 594 -32.12 32.89 -0.81
CA GLY A 594 -33.50 33.08 -1.21
C GLY A 594 -34.14 34.28 -0.51
N ILE A 595 -35.35 34.64 -0.93
CA ILE A 595 -36.14 35.74 -0.32
C ILE A 595 -37.53 35.22 0.02
N PHE A 596 -37.91 35.34 1.29
CA PHE A 596 -39.27 35.17 1.78
C PHE A 596 -40.10 36.44 1.55
N SER A 597 -41.42 36.24 1.50
CA SER A 597 -42.45 37.25 1.49
C SER A 597 -43.39 36.95 2.66
N ASP A 598 -43.23 37.67 3.79
CA ASP A 598 -44.19 37.64 4.90
C ASP A 598 -45.40 38.48 4.50
N GLN A 599 -46.52 37.80 4.29
CA GLN A 599 -47.74 38.37 3.77
C GLN A 599 -48.79 38.43 4.87
N LYS A 600 -49.38 39.61 5.04
CA LYS A 600 -50.56 39.83 5.87
C LYS A 600 -51.70 40.23 4.97
N ILE A 601 -52.65 39.32 4.77
CA ILE A 601 -53.81 39.47 3.89
C ILE A 601 -55.04 39.64 4.77
N CYS A 602 -55.58 40.86 4.83
CA CYS A 602 -56.82 41.11 5.55
C CYS A 602 -57.98 40.49 4.77
N LYS A 603 -58.84 39.70 5.44
CA LYS A 603 -60.03 39.11 4.82
C LYS A 603 -61.17 40.13 4.71
N ASP A 604 -61.28 41.01 5.70
CA ASP A 604 -62.40 41.95 5.86
C ASP A 604 -62.12 43.34 5.23
N CYS A 605 -61.01 43.51 4.51
CA CYS A 605 -60.67 44.72 3.77
C CYS A 605 -59.63 44.43 2.66
N PRO A 606 -59.50 45.27 1.61
CA PRO A 606 -58.62 44.99 0.46
C PRO A 606 -57.12 45.23 0.74
N HIS A 607 -56.72 45.46 2.00
CA HIS A 607 -55.36 45.80 2.35
C HIS A 607 -54.49 44.55 2.49
N ARG A 608 -53.36 44.53 1.78
CA ARG A 608 -52.30 43.53 1.88
C ARG A 608 -50.99 44.21 2.24
N TYR A 609 -50.26 43.61 3.16
CA TYR A 609 -48.91 44.03 3.55
C TYR A 609 -47.94 42.92 3.20
N GLU A 610 -46.76 43.30 2.71
CA GLU A 610 -45.70 42.38 2.32
C GLU A 610 -44.38 42.90 2.89
N ARG A 611 -43.60 42.00 3.52
CA ARG A 611 -42.23 42.26 3.96
C ARG A 611 -41.31 41.19 3.38
N GLU A 612 -40.20 41.64 2.82
CA GLU A 612 -39.17 40.74 2.30
C GLU A 612 -38.13 40.43 3.39
N GLU A 613 -37.79 39.15 3.52
CA GLU A 613 -36.74 38.67 4.45
C GLU A 613 -35.85 37.65 3.72
N ALA A 614 -34.53 37.82 3.77
CA ALA A 614 -33.61 36.91 3.12
C ALA A 614 -33.36 35.65 3.96
N PHE A 615 -33.11 34.52 3.30
CA PHE A 615 -32.75 33.26 3.95
C PHE A 615 -31.62 32.55 3.20
N MET A 616 -30.78 31.79 3.92
CA MET A 616 -29.74 30.92 3.35
C MET A 616 -30.14 29.45 3.32
N ALA A 617 -31.07 29.05 4.21
CA ALA A 617 -31.64 27.71 4.26
C ALA A 617 -33.09 27.76 4.74
N LEU A 618 -33.90 26.80 4.30
CA LEU A 618 -35.27 26.60 4.79
C LEU A 618 -35.25 25.72 6.03
N ASN A 619 -35.74 26.23 7.15
CA ASN A 619 -35.87 25.47 8.39
C ASN A 619 -37.26 24.83 8.45
N LEU A 620 -37.31 23.50 8.35
CA LEU A 620 -38.56 22.75 8.26
C LEU A 620 -38.75 21.83 9.47
N GLY A 621 -39.96 21.85 10.04
CA GLY A 621 -40.35 20.97 11.13
C GLY A 621 -40.49 19.53 10.66
N VAL A 622 -40.04 18.58 11.49
CA VAL A 622 -40.11 17.14 11.18
C VAL A 622 -41.22 16.42 11.93
N THR A 623 -41.73 17.00 13.02
CA THR A 623 -42.73 16.37 13.87
C THR A 623 -44.08 16.32 13.18
N SER A 624 -44.77 15.18 13.26
CA SER A 624 -46.09 14.98 12.61
C SER A 624 -46.10 15.17 11.08
N CYS A 625 -44.94 15.07 10.43
CA CYS A 625 -44.79 15.21 8.98
C CYS A 625 -44.23 13.90 8.39
N GLN A 626 -45.01 13.23 7.54
CA GLN A 626 -44.57 11.97 6.88
C GLN A 626 -43.72 12.20 5.63
N SER A 627 -43.78 13.40 5.05
CA SER A 627 -42.98 13.79 3.89
C SER A 627 -42.59 15.27 3.92
N LEU A 628 -41.59 15.61 3.12
CA LEU A 628 -41.04 16.97 2.99
C LEU A 628 -42.09 17.95 2.45
N GLU A 629 -42.94 17.51 1.52
CA GLU A 629 -44.01 18.32 0.93
C GLU A 629 -45.04 18.73 1.98
N ILE A 630 -45.38 17.84 2.92
CA ILE A 630 -46.31 18.15 4.02
C ILE A 630 -45.71 19.23 4.93
N SER A 631 -44.41 19.16 5.21
CA SER A 631 -43.72 20.18 6.01
C SER A 631 -43.66 21.53 5.30
N LEU A 632 -43.42 21.54 3.99
CA LEU A 632 -43.47 22.74 3.15
C LEU A 632 -44.88 23.34 3.07
N ASP A 633 -45.92 22.51 2.95
CA ASP A 633 -47.32 22.94 2.98
C ASP A 633 -47.64 23.62 4.31
N GLN A 634 -47.25 23.01 5.43
CA GLN A 634 -47.43 23.60 6.76
C GLN A 634 -46.69 24.92 6.90
N PHE A 635 -45.49 25.02 6.34
CA PHE A 635 -44.68 26.25 6.36
C PHE A 635 -45.39 27.42 5.64
N VAL A 636 -46.05 27.18 4.50
CA VAL A 636 -46.73 28.24 3.71
C VAL A 636 -48.22 28.45 4.05
N ARG A 637 -48.86 27.49 4.74
CA ARG A 637 -50.31 27.50 5.07
C ARG A 637 -50.73 28.76 5.82
N GLY A 638 -49.83 29.33 6.62
CA GLY A 638 -50.07 30.54 7.41
C GLY A 638 -51.07 30.36 8.56
N GLU A 639 -51.12 31.36 9.43
CA GLU A 639 -51.98 31.41 10.60
C GLU A 639 -53.08 32.45 10.40
N VAL A 640 -54.30 32.15 10.85
CA VAL A 640 -55.40 33.10 10.85
C VAL A 640 -55.38 33.88 12.16
N LEU A 641 -55.10 35.19 12.06
CA LEU A 641 -55.15 36.12 13.16
C LEU A 641 -56.60 36.61 13.33
N GLU A 642 -57.32 36.03 14.28
CA GLU A 642 -58.73 36.32 14.58
C GLU A 642 -58.98 36.67 16.06
N GLY A 643 -60.17 37.22 16.35
CA GLY A 643 -60.58 37.60 17.70
C GLY A 643 -59.68 38.66 18.35
N SER A 644 -59.24 38.41 19.59
CA SER A 644 -58.35 39.33 20.33
C SER A 644 -56.96 39.48 19.69
N ASN A 645 -56.51 38.45 18.95
CA ASN A 645 -55.23 38.39 18.24
C ASN A 645 -55.31 38.89 16.78
N ALA A 646 -56.47 39.42 16.35
CA ALA A 646 -56.64 39.99 15.02
C ALA A 646 -55.67 41.15 14.76
N TYR A 647 -55.15 41.21 13.52
CA TYR A 647 -54.12 42.17 13.13
C TYR A 647 -54.68 43.59 13.03
N TYR A 648 -53.97 44.57 13.59
CA TYR A 648 -54.34 45.98 13.48
C TYR A 648 -53.96 46.52 12.09
N CYS A 649 -54.95 46.77 11.24
CA CYS A 649 -54.72 47.32 9.92
C CYS A 649 -54.48 48.83 10.01
N GLU A 650 -53.26 49.29 9.75
CA GLU A 650 -52.87 50.70 9.84
C GLU A 650 -53.67 51.63 8.91
N LYS A 651 -54.13 51.10 7.77
CA LYS A 651 -54.93 51.85 6.79
C LYS A 651 -56.42 51.96 7.21
N CYS A 652 -56.98 50.94 7.85
CA CYS A 652 -58.37 50.94 8.35
C CYS A 652 -58.48 51.45 9.80
N LYS A 653 -57.37 51.54 10.53
CA LYS A 653 -57.28 51.88 11.96
C LYS A 653 -58.11 51.00 12.90
N GLU A 654 -58.31 49.73 12.53
CA GLU A 654 -59.09 48.75 13.30
C GLU A 654 -58.47 47.35 13.20
N LYS A 655 -58.77 46.46 14.16
CA LYS A 655 -58.38 45.05 14.11
C LYS A 655 -59.20 44.30 13.06
N ARG A 656 -58.53 43.58 12.17
CA ARG A 656 -59.13 42.85 11.04
C ARG A 656 -58.66 41.41 11.03
N THR A 657 -59.57 40.50 10.70
CA THR A 657 -59.22 39.08 10.52
C THR A 657 -58.21 39.00 9.38
N THR A 658 -57.02 38.48 9.67
CA THR A 658 -55.89 38.57 8.74
C THR A 658 -55.18 37.22 8.66
N VAL A 659 -54.94 36.74 7.45
CA VAL A 659 -54.07 35.58 7.24
C VAL A 659 -52.64 36.09 7.23
N LYS A 660 -51.82 35.62 8.17
CA LYS A 660 -50.37 35.84 8.17
C LYS A 660 -49.70 34.58 7.64
N ARG A 661 -49.00 34.68 6.51
CA ARG A 661 -48.29 33.53 5.92
C ARG A 661 -46.93 33.95 5.37
N THR A 662 -45.99 33.02 5.38
CA THR A 662 -44.68 33.21 4.75
C THR A 662 -44.65 32.41 3.45
N CYS A 663 -44.42 33.08 2.32
CA CYS A 663 -44.26 32.43 1.01
C CYS A 663 -42.87 32.70 0.44
N ILE A 664 -42.42 31.90 -0.52
CA ILE A 664 -41.12 32.10 -1.16
C ILE A 664 -41.25 33.04 -2.36
N LYS A 665 -40.51 34.16 -2.37
CA LYS A 665 -40.52 35.14 -3.46
C LYS A 665 -39.45 34.85 -4.49
N VAL A 666 -38.21 34.63 -4.04
CA VAL A 666 -37.06 34.30 -4.90
C VAL A 666 -36.45 33.00 -4.40
N LEU A 667 -36.32 32.04 -5.31
CA LEU A 667 -35.69 30.74 -5.06
C LEU A 667 -34.18 30.81 -5.40
N PRO A 668 -33.29 30.29 -4.54
CA PRO A 668 -31.85 30.26 -4.79
C PRO A 668 -31.45 29.24 -5.86
N SER A 669 -30.27 29.38 -6.45
CA SER A 669 -29.75 28.37 -7.41
C SER A 669 -29.53 27.00 -6.74
N LEU A 670 -29.05 27.02 -5.49
CA LEU A 670 -28.96 25.86 -4.62
C LEU A 670 -29.80 26.09 -3.37
N LEU A 671 -30.82 25.25 -3.18
CA LEU A 671 -31.72 25.29 -2.04
C LEU A 671 -31.20 24.35 -0.94
N VAL A 672 -30.88 24.92 0.23
CA VAL A 672 -30.54 24.15 1.43
C VAL A 672 -31.77 24.05 2.30
N ILE A 673 -32.12 22.83 2.72
CA ILE A 673 -33.21 22.56 3.63
C ILE A 673 -32.64 21.94 4.89
N HIS A 674 -32.86 22.58 6.02
CA HIS A 674 -32.50 22.09 7.34
C HIS A 674 -33.73 21.44 7.99
N LEU A 675 -33.61 20.16 8.32
CA LEU A 675 -34.64 19.39 9.00
C LEU A 675 -34.44 19.58 10.52
N MET A 676 -35.37 20.27 11.17
CA MET A 676 -35.28 20.64 12.59
C MET A 676 -35.49 19.42 13.51
N ARG A 677 -34.53 18.49 13.50
CA ARG A 677 -34.54 17.24 14.26
C ARG A 677 -34.05 17.39 15.68
N PHE A 678 -33.49 18.52 16.07
CA PHE A 678 -33.08 18.77 17.44
C PHE A 678 -34.09 19.65 18.16
N GLY A 679 -34.47 19.22 19.36
CA GLY A 679 -35.36 19.95 20.25
C GLY A 679 -34.84 19.90 21.69
N PHE A 680 -35.50 20.64 22.57
CA PHE A 680 -35.22 20.61 23.99
C PHE A 680 -36.43 20.10 24.75
N ASP A 681 -36.25 19.02 25.50
CA ASP A 681 -37.29 18.53 26.39
C ASP A 681 -37.18 19.26 27.73
N TRP A 682 -38.09 20.20 27.95
CA TRP A 682 -38.14 21.00 29.17
C TRP A 682 -38.48 20.19 30.42
N GLU A 683 -39.14 19.04 30.28
CA GLU A 683 -39.49 18.18 31.42
C GLU A 683 -38.26 17.42 31.92
N SER A 684 -37.45 16.88 31.00
CA SER A 684 -36.25 16.12 31.35
C SER A 684 -34.95 16.95 31.35
N GLY A 685 -35.03 18.23 31.01
CA GLY A 685 -33.90 19.17 31.04
C GLY A 685 -32.75 18.80 30.10
N ARG A 686 -33.04 18.09 29.01
CA ARG A 686 -32.03 17.59 28.05
C ARG A 686 -32.44 17.85 26.61
N SER A 687 -31.45 18.00 25.74
CA SER A 687 -31.66 18.03 24.29
C SER A 687 -32.10 16.65 23.78
N ILE A 688 -33.10 16.64 22.92
CA ILE A 688 -33.66 15.44 22.30
C ILE A 688 -33.53 15.50 20.78
N LYS A 689 -33.42 14.33 20.15
CA LYS A 689 -33.42 14.18 18.70
C LYS A 689 -34.73 13.51 18.26
N TYR A 690 -35.39 14.10 17.26
CA TYR A 690 -36.57 13.55 16.61
C TYR A 690 -36.15 12.62 15.47
N ASP A 691 -36.20 11.32 15.72
CA ASP A 691 -35.86 10.26 14.75
C ASP A 691 -37.07 9.78 13.93
N GLU A 692 -38.16 10.56 13.89
CA GLU A 692 -39.36 10.27 13.09
C GLU A 692 -39.01 10.13 11.59
N GLN A 693 -39.75 9.24 10.91
CA GLN A 693 -39.57 9.00 9.49
C GLN A 693 -40.09 10.20 8.68
N ILE A 694 -39.22 10.80 7.86
CA ILE A 694 -39.61 11.81 6.88
C ILE A 694 -39.10 11.41 5.49
N ARG A 695 -40.02 11.32 4.53
CA ARG A 695 -39.68 11.04 3.13
C ARG A 695 -39.39 12.33 2.39
N PHE A 696 -38.37 12.33 1.54
CA PHE A 696 -38.08 13.46 0.66
C PHE A 696 -37.79 12.96 -0.76
N PRO A 697 -38.25 13.67 -1.81
CA PRO A 697 -38.19 13.19 -3.17
C PRO A 697 -36.83 13.47 -3.83
N TRP A 698 -36.47 12.69 -4.84
CA TRP A 698 -35.33 13.03 -5.72
C TRP A 698 -35.54 14.35 -6.47
N MET A 699 -36.79 14.63 -6.85
CA MET A 699 -37.20 15.81 -7.59
C MET A 699 -38.25 16.58 -6.77
N LEU A 700 -37.90 17.78 -6.34
CA LEU A 700 -38.76 18.65 -5.55
C LEU A 700 -39.30 19.78 -6.42
N ASN A 701 -40.63 19.88 -6.55
CA ASN A 701 -41.27 21.01 -7.21
C ASN A 701 -41.55 22.12 -6.19
N MET A 702 -40.93 23.28 -6.37
CA MET A 702 -41.11 24.42 -5.46
C MET A 702 -42.21 25.39 -5.90
N GLU A 703 -42.80 25.25 -7.08
CA GLU A 703 -43.85 26.14 -7.61
C GLU A 703 -44.98 26.42 -6.60
N PRO A 704 -45.58 25.40 -5.93
CA PRO A 704 -46.73 25.62 -5.03
C PRO A 704 -46.42 26.55 -3.87
N TYR A 705 -45.17 26.59 -3.43
CA TYR A 705 -44.72 27.36 -2.25
C TYR A 705 -44.28 28.79 -2.62
N THR A 706 -44.28 29.14 -3.90
CA THR A 706 -43.92 30.48 -4.38
C THR A 706 -45.08 31.46 -4.27
N VAL A 707 -44.79 32.76 -4.21
CA VAL A 707 -45.82 33.83 -4.24
C VAL A 707 -46.73 33.69 -5.47
N SER A 708 -46.18 33.33 -6.64
CA SER A 708 -46.92 33.10 -7.87
C SER A 708 -47.77 31.84 -7.84
N GLY A 709 -47.25 30.73 -7.28
CA GLY A 709 -47.99 29.48 -7.12
C GLY A 709 -49.17 29.62 -6.17
N MET A 710 -48.93 30.21 -4.99
CA MET A 710 -49.95 30.49 -3.99
C MET A 710 -51.05 31.40 -4.54
N ALA A 711 -50.70 32.45 -5.29
CA ALA A 711 -51.69 33.33 -5.90
C ALA A 711 -52.58 32.62 -6.93
N ARG A 712 -52.04 31.63 -7.67
CA ARG A 712 -52.83 30.80 -8.60
C ARG A 712 -53.78 29.88 -7.85
N GLN A 713 -53.33 29.27 -6.75
CA GLN A 713 -54.13 28.36 -5.94
C GLN A 713 -55.29 29.09 -5.23
N ASP A 714 -55.02 30.28 -4.70
CA ASP A 714 -56.04 31.16 -4.11
C ASP A 714 -57.10 31.55 -5.16
N SER A 715 -56.69 31.87 -6.41
CA SER A 715 -57.62 32.22 -7.49
C SER A 715 -58.48 31.05 -8.01
N SER A 716 -58.01 29.82 -7.88
CA SER A 716 -58.76 28.62 -8.28
C SER A 716 -59.79 28.15 -7.25
N SER A 717 -59.71 28.64 -6.01
CA SER A 717 -60.55 28.18 -4.89
C SER A 717 -61.88 28.97 -4.75
N GLU A 718 -62.08 30.05 -5.51
CA GLU A 718 -63.29 30.90 -5.45
C GLU A 718 -64.41 30.52 -6.44
N VAL A 719 -64.27 29.45 -7.24
CA VAL A 719 -65.32 28.96 -8.17
C VAL A 719 -65.87 27.62 -7.68
N GLY A 720 -66.70 27.68 -6.64
CA GLY A 720 -67.38 26.51 -6.09
C GLY A 720 -68.62 26.89 -5.30
N ASP A 721 -69.71 27.20 -6.03
CA ASP A 721 -71.11 26.78 -5.77
C ASP A 721 -72.11 27.80 -6.34
N ASN A 722 -72.67 27.50 -7.53
CA ASN A 722 -74.06 27.79 -7.91
C ASN A 722 -74.33 27.50 -9.40
N GLY A 723 -75.25 26.57 -9.66
CA GLY A 723 -76.15 26.63 -10.82
C GLY A 723 -75.76 25.83 -12.07
N ARG A 724 -76.48 24.73 -12.31
CA ARG A 724 -76.64 24.08 -13.61
C ARG A 724 -77.20 25.09 -14.64
N ASN A 725 -76.56 25.23 -15.80
CA ASN A 725 -77.22 25.20 -17.11
C ASN A 725 -76.19 25.15 -18.24
N ALA A 726 -76.54 24.40 -19.28
CA ALA A 726 -75.74 24.13 -20.46
C ALA A 726 -75.44 25.38 -21.30
N ASP A 727 -74.23 25.46 -21.87
CA ASP A 727 -74.14 25.61 -23.33
C ASP A 727 -72.82 25.03 -23.87
N GLN A 728 -72.92 24.41 -25.05
CA GLN A 728 -71.82 23.80 -25.79
C GLN A 728 -71.01 24.86 -26.55
N GLY A 729 -69.69 24.69 -26.61
CA GLY A 729 -68.87 25.22 -27.69
C GLY A 729 -67.56 25.86 -27.26
N GLY A 730 -66.44 25.17 -27.52
CA GLY A 730 -65.11 25.78 -27.44
C GLY A 730 -64.04 24.84 -26.89
N GLY A 731 -63.49 23.98 -27.76
CA GLY A 731 -62.27 23.24 -27.47
C GLY A 731 -61.11 24.19 -27.20
N GLY A 732 -60.52 24.10 -26.02
CA GLY A 732 -59.35 24.89 -25.63
C GLY A 732 -58.99 24.63 -24.17
N SER A 733 -58.30 23.53 -23.90
CA SER A 733 -57.70 23.27 -22.59
C SER A 733 -56.65 24.35 -22.28
N PRO A 734 -56.72 25.12 -21.18
CA PRO A 734 -55.60 25.93 -20.74
C PRO A 734 -54.71 25.09 -19.82
N ARG A 735 -54.16 23.97 -20.32
CA ARG A 735 -52.94 23.40 -19.72
C ARG A 735 -51.76 24.24 -20.20
N LYS A 736 -51.57 25.41 -19.59
CA LYS A 736 -50.28 26.09 -19.63
C LYS A 736 -49.27 25.09 -19.02
N LYS A 737 -48.33 24.61 -19.82
CA LYS A 737 -47.23 23.76 -19.35
C LYS A 737 -46.58 24.44 -18.15
N VAL A 738 -46.52 23.74 -17.02
CA VAL A 738 -45.74 24.11 -15.84
C VAL A 738 -44.33 24.51 -16.31
N ALA A 739 -43.84 25.68 -15.89
CA ALA A 739 -42.55 26.15 -16.33
C ALA A 739 -41.46 25.24 -15.71
N PRO A 740 -40.53 24.65 -16.49
CA PRO A 740 -39.46 23.79 -15.98
C PRO A 740 -38.44 24.51 -15.08
N THR A 741 -38.68 25.78 -14.75
CA THR A 741 -37.79 26.67 -14.01
C THR A 741 -37.90 26.57 -12.50
N GLU A 742 -38.81 25.75 -11.94
CA GLU A 742 -39.06 25.71 -10.48
C GLU A 742 -38.87 24.30 -9.87
N ASN A 743 -38.34 23.36 -10.67
CA ASN A 743 -37.95 22.03 -10.21
C ASN A 743 -36.52 22.02 -9.68
N TYR A 744 -36.32 21.26 -8.61
CA TYR A 744 -35.04 21.02 -7.97
C TYR A 744 -34.73 19.52 -7.91
N GLU A 745 -33.47 19.16 -8.13
CA GLU A 745 -32.96 17.80 -7.98
C GLU A 745 -32.15 17.69 -6.68
N LEU A 746 -32.30 16.58 -5.95
CA LEU A 746 -31.48 16.25 -4.79
C LEU A 746 -30.04 15.95 -5.22
N VAL A 747 -29.09 16.72 -4.68
CA VAL A 747 -27.65 16.61 -5.03
C VAL A 747 -26.76 16.31 -3.83
N GLY A 748 -27.30 16.39 -2.61
CA GLY A 748 -26.61 15.87 -1.43
C GLY A 748 -27.42 15.89 -0.15
N VAL A 749 -26.98 15.07 0.81
CA VAL A 749 -27.62 14.82 2.09
C VAL A 749 -26.55 14.76 3.17
N ILE A 750 -26.65 15.62 4.18
CA ILE A 750 -25.88 15.50 5.42
C ILE A 750 -26.68 14.66 6.39
N VAL A 751 -26.08 13.57 6.88
CA VAL A 751 -26.70 12.64 7.83
C VAL A 751 -26.09 12.84 9.21
N HIS A 752 -26.93 12.84 10.23
CA HIS A 752 -26.51 12.81 11.63
C HIS A 752 -26.85 11.45 12.25
N SER A 753 -25.85 10.77 12.79
CA SER A 753 -25.96 9.48 13.47
C SER A 753 -25.63 9.61 14.95
N GLY A 754 -26.62 9.42 15.83
CA GLY A 754 -26.42 9.45 17.28
C GLY A 754 -27.44 10.30 18.02
N GLN A 755 -27.08 10.69 19.23
CA GLN A 755 -27.90 11.48 20.16
C GLN A 755 -27.71 12.98 19.93
N ALA A 756 -28.60 13.81 20.48
CA ALA A 756 -28.59 15.26 20.27
C ALA A 756 -27.31 15.97 20.78
N HIS A 757 -26.64 15.44 21.82
CA HIS A 757 -25.41 16.02 22.39
C HIS A 757 -24.13 15.29 21.96
N ALA A 758 -24.28 14.15 21.27
CA ALA A 758 -23.19 13.28 20.88
C ALA A 758 -23.63 12.39 19.70
N GLY A 759 -22.96 12.54 18.57
CA GLY A 759 -23.22 11.75 17.37
C GLY A 759 -22.09 11.89 16.35
N HIS A 760 -22.40 11.65 15.09
CA HIS A 760 -21.44 11.67 14.00
C HIS A 760 -22.11 12.18 12.74
N TYR A 761 -21.44 13.11 12.04
CA TYR A 761 -21.91 13.68 10.78
C TYR A 761 -21.12 13.12 9.60
N TYR A 762 -21.82 12.82 8.51
CA TYR A 762 -21.22 12.43 7.23
C TYR A 762 -22.15 12.86 6.08
N SER A 763 -21.64 12.90 4.85
CA SER A 763 -22.37 13.44 3.70
C SER A 763 -22.46 12.45 2.55
N PHE A 764 -23.64 12.30 1.97
CA PHE A 764 -23.85 11.69 0.66
C PHE A 764 -23.93 12.79 -0.40
N ILE A 765 -23.12 12.69 -1.47
CA ILE A 765 -23.03 13.74 -2.48
C ILE A 765 -23.01 13.14 -3.88
N LYS A 766 -23.83 13.69 -4.76
CA LYS A 766 -23.86 13.34 -6.18
C LYS A 766 -22.71 14.04 -6.92
N ASP A 767 -21.85 13.31 -7.61
CA ASP A 767 -20.85 13.93 -8.48
C ASP A 767 -21.51 14.50 -9.74
N ARG A 768 -21.22 15.78 -9.99
CA ARG A 768 -21.75 16.57 -11.09
C ARG A 768 -20.64 17.01 -12.06
N ARG A 769 -19.39 16.61 -11.80
CA ARG A 769 -18.17 16.99 -12.53
C ARG A 769 -17.63 15.77 -13.30
N GLY A 770 -16.90 16.01 -14.40
CA GLY A 770 -16.05 15.00 -15.05
C GLY A 770 -16.70 13.69 -15.54
N CYS A 771 -15.93 12.60 -15.47
CA CYS A 771 -16.25 11.26 -15.98
C CYS A 771 -17.20 10.45 -15.07
N GLY A 772 -17.37 10.88 -13.80
CA GLY A 772 -18.22 10.24 -12.78
C GLY A 772 -19.62 10.84 -12.68
N LYS A 773 -20.01 11.70 -13.64
CA LYS A 773 -21.28 12.42 -13.63
C LYS A 773 -22.48 11.51 -13.36
N GLY A 774 -23.19 11.78 -12.27
CA GLY A 774 -24.40 11.09 -11.86
C GLY A 774 -24.23 10.05 -10.76
N LYS A 775 -22.99 9.68 -10.41
CA LYS A 775 -22.70 8.74 -9.32
C LYS A 775 -22.79 9.40 -7.95
N TRP A 776 -23.08 8.60 -6.92
CA TRP A 776 -23.14 9.06 -5.54
C TRP A 776 -21.92 8.59 -4.75
N TYR A 777 -21.49 9.43 -3.81
CA TYR A 777 -20.32 9.18 -2.97
C TYR A 777 -20.66 9.48 -1.52
N LYS A 778 -20.13 8.66 -0.62
CA LYS A 778 -20.24 8.84 0.82
C LYS A 778 -18.93 9.40 1.35
N PHE A 779 -18.99 10.60 1.91
CA PHE A 779 -17.88 11.33 2.52
C PHE A 779 -17.98 11.18 4.03
N ASN A 780 -17.11 10.35 4.60
CA ASN A 780 -17.08 10.04 6.02
C ASN A 780 -15.68 10.31 6.58
N ASP A 781 -15.44 11.57 6.99
CA ASP A 781 -14.15 12.08 7.44
C ASP A 781 -13.03 11.73 6.45
N THR A 782 -12.10 10.85 6.84
CA THR A 782 -10.93 10.49 6.03
C THR A 782 -11.26 9.55 4.88
N VAL A 783 -12.43 8.91 4.89
CA VAL A 783 -12.80 7.88 3.91
C VAL A 783 -13.86 8.43 2.97
N VAL A 784 -13.59 8.30 1.67
CA VAL A 784 -14.55 8.61 0.60
C VAL A 784 -14.74 7.37 -0.26
N GLU A 785 -15.98 6.93 -0.39
CA GLU A 785 -16.35 5.69 -1.10
C GLU A 785 -17.48 5.96 -2.10
N GLU A 786 -17.45 5.24 -3.24
CA GLU A 786 -18.60 5.21 -4.16
C GLU A 786 -19.75 4.48 -3.47
N PHE A 787 -20.95 5.06 -3.54
CA PHE A 787 -22.12 4.53 -2.87
C PHE A 787 -23.29 4.52 -3.86
N ASP A 788 -23.92 3.36 -4.06
CA ASP A 788 -25.07 3.25 -4.95
C ASP A 788 -26.35 3.66 -4.21
N LEU A 789 -26.69 4.95 -4.30
CA LEU A 789 -27.85 5.53 -3.62
C LEU A 789 -29.13 5.26 -4.46
N THR A 790 -29.74 4.10 -4.24
CA THR A 790 -31.06 3.69 -4.75
C THR A 790 -32.21 4.14 -3.83
N ASP A 791 -33.47 3.96 -4.27
CA ASP A 791 -34.65 4.27 -3.43
C ASP A 791 -34.64 3.53 -2.08
N GLU A 792 -34.26 2.25 -2.08
CA GLU A 792 -34.22 1.41 -0.88
C GLU A 792 -33.13 1.85 0.10
N THR A 793 -31.94 2.17 -0.42
CA THR A 793 -30.81 2.61 0.39
C THR A 793 -31.02 4.04 0.90
N LEU A 794 -31.64 4.92 0.12
CA LEU A 794 -32.03 6.26 0.57
C LEU A 794 -33.02 6.20 1.73
N GLU A 795 -34.04 5.33 1.66
CA GLU A 795 -34.97 5.13 2.78
C GLU A 795 -34.25 4.58 4.02
N TYR A 796 -33.36 3.61 3.83
CA TYR A 796 -32.62 2.98 4.93
C TYR A 796 -31.63 3.92 5.63
N GLU A 797 -30.87 4.71 4.87
CA GLU A 797 -29.78 5.55 5.38
C GLU A 797 -30.25 6.94 5.83
N CYS A 798 -31.34 7.48 5.26
CA CYS A 798 -31.65 8.90 5.41
C CYS A 798 -33.03 9.24 5.98
N PHE A 799 -34.05 8.40 5.83
CA PHE A 799 -35.41 8.79 6.23
C PHE A 799 -35.67 8.70 7.74
N GLY A 800 -34.94 7.83 8.45
CA GLY A 800 -35.14 7.57 9.88
C GLY A 800 -36.27 6.55 10.15
N GLY A 801 -36.91 6.67 11.31
CA GLY A 801 -38.02 5.83 11.72
C GLY A 801 -37.64 4.51 12.40
N GLU A 802 -38.65 3.67 12.60
CA GLU A 802 -38.53 2.35 13.23
C GLU A 802 -38.36 1.25 12.16
N TYR A 803 -37.52 0.25 12.45
CA TYR A 803 -37.29 -0.89 11.57
C TYR A 803 -37.20 -2.19 12.36
N ARG A 804 -37.48 -3.30 11.66
CA ARG A 804 -37.34 -4.65 12.20
C ARG A 804 -36.06 -5.28 11.64
N PRO A 805 -35.01 -5.47 12.46
CA PRO A 805 -33.79 -6.12 11.99
C PRO A 805 -34.04 -7.61 11.72
N LYS A 806 -33.53 -8.12 10.60
CA LYS A 806 -33.54 -9.57 10.29
C LYS A 806 -32.41 -10.26 11.07
N VAL A 807 -32.52 -10.38 12.39
CA VAL A 807 -31.51 -11.10 13.19
C VAL A 807 -31.92 -12.57 13.31
N TYR A 808 -31.10 -13.47 12.76
CA TYR A 808 -31.15 -14.91 13.04
C TYR A 808 -30.37 -15.20 14.33
N ASP A 809 -30.89 -14.80 15.48
CA ASP A 809 -30.35 -15.25 16.77
C ASP A 809 -31.33 -16.27 17.36
N GLN A 810 -30.87 -17.52 17.57
CA GLN A 810 -31.68 -18.64 18.05
C GLN A 810 -32.14 -18.47 19.51
N SER A 811 -31.74 -17.39 20.18
CA SER A 811 -31.91 -17.21 21.63
C SER A 811 -33.06 -16.26 22.04
N ASN A 812 -33.77 -15.59 21.11
CA ASN A 812 -34.82 -14.62 21.48
C ASN A 812 -36.07 -14.68 20.57
N PRO A 813 -37.27 -15.07 21.06
CA PRO A 813 -38.46 -15.26 20.24
C PRO A 813 -39.34 -14.01 19.99
N TYR A 814 -38.93 -12.80 20.39
CA TYR A 814 -39.73 -11.58 20.22
C TYR A 814 -39.20 -10.67 19.10
N PRO A 815 -40.08 -10.07 18.26
CA PRO A 815 -39.68 -9.09 17.25
C PRO A 815 -39.31 -7.76 17.91
N ASP A 816 -38.00 -7.50 18.05
CA ASP A 816 -37.44 -6.27 18.60
C ASP A 816 -37.49 -5.15 17.54
N VAL A 817 -38.43 -4.21 17.67
CA VAL A 817 -38.51 -3.02 16.80
C VAL A 817 -37.44 -2.02 17.25
N ARG A 818 -36.50 -1.69 16.36
CA ARG A 818 -35.40 -0.76 16.64
C ARG A 818 -35.60 0.57 15.94
N ARG A 819 -35.12 1.65 16.54
CA ARG A 819 -35.11 2.99 15.93
C ARG A 819 -33.82 3.24 15.18
N ARG A 820 -33.91 3.85 13.99
CA ARG A 820 -32.77 4.36 13.25
C ARG A 820 -32.33 5.70 13.85
N TYR A 821 -31.22 5.67 14.58
CA TYR A 821 -30.62 6.88 15.15
C TYR A 821 -29.76 7.65 14.13
N TRP A 822 -29.69 7.18 12.88
CA TRP A 822 -29.10 7.87 11.73
C TRP A 822 -30.20 8.33 10.78
N ASN A 823 -30.17 9.61 10.40
CA ASN A 823 -31.14 10.22 9.50
C ASN A 823 -30.63 11.54 8.91
N ALA A 824 -31.23 11.96 7.80
CA ALA A 824 -30.92 13.20 7.13
C ALA A 824 -31.19 14.40 8.07
N TYR A 825 -30.22 15.29 8.08
CA TYR A 825 -30.22 16.53 8.86
C TYR A 825 -30.30 17.76 7.97
N MET A 826 -29.51 17.81 6.89
CA MET A 826 -29.56 18.86 5.88
C MET A 826 -29.66 18.26 4.47
N LEU A 827 -30.52 18.82 3.63
CA LEU A 827 -30.73 18.42 2.24
C LEU A 827 -30.28 19.54 1.30
N PHE A 828 -29.60 19.18 0.21
CA PHE A 828 -29.10 20.09 -0.79
C PHE A 828 -29.78 19.79 -2.13
N TYR A 829 -30.53 20.77 -2.62
CA TYR A 829 -31.32 20.69 -3.84
C TYR A 829 -30.80 21.69 -4.88
N GLN A 830 -30.55 21.25 -6.11
CA GLN A 830 -30.09 22.11 -7.21
C GLN A 830 -31.19 22.36 -8.24
N ARG A 831 -31.33 23.60 -8.69
CA ARG A 831 -32.32 23.98 -9.71
C ARG A 831 -32.03 23.32 -11.07
N VAL A 832 -33.04 22.72 -11.70
CA VAL A 832 -32.88 21.94 -12.95
C VAL A 832 -32.49 22.80 -14.16
N SER A 833 -32.92 24.06 -14.21
CA SER A 833 -32.59 24.98 -15.32
C SER A 833 -31.08 25.20 -15.49
N ASP A 834 -30.31 25.01 -14.42
CA ASP A 834 -28.88 25.29 -14.38
C ASP A 834 -28.04 24.10 -14.87
N GLN A 835 -28.66 22.93 -15.14
CA GLN A 835 -27.96 21.77 -15.71
C GLN A 835 -27.66 21.90 -17.21
N ASN A 836 -28.39 22.78 -17.92
CA ASN A 836 -28.32 22.93 -19.38
C ASN A 836 -27.38 24.05 -19.85
N SER A 837 -26.76 24.80 -18.94
CA SER A 837 -25.70 25.76 -19.28
C SER A 837 -24.38 25.30 -18.68
N PRO A 838 -23.42 24.78 -19.45
CA PRO A 838 -22.05 24.79 -18.99
C PRO A 838 -21.67 26.27 -18.85
N VAL A 839 -21.56 26.77 -17.62
CA VAL A 839 -20.95 28.08 -17.36
C VAL A 839 -19.46 27.92 -17.65
N LEU A 840 -19.12 27.93 -18.94
CA LEU A 840 -17.79 28.33 -19.37
C LEU A 840 -17.63 29.78 -18.88
N PRO A 841 -16.53 30.12 -18.19
CA PRO A 841 -16.20 31.50 -17.90
C PRO A 841 -16.29 32.32 -19.19
N LYS A 842 -16.92 33.50 -19.14
CA LYS A 842 -17.02 34.41 -20.28
C LYS A 842 -15.67 34.47 -21.00
N LYS A 843 -15.68 34.10 -22.28
CA LYS A 843 -14.50 34.12 -23.17
C LYS A 843 -13.86 35.51 -23.12
N SER A 844 -12.73 35.63 -22.44
CA SER A 844 -11.75 36.68 -22.65
C SER A 844 -10.37 36.03 -22.51
N ARG A 845 -9.59 36.05 -23.61
CA ARG A 845 -8.18 35.66 -23.80
C ARG A 845 -7.86 34.81 -25.05
N VAL A 846 -8.79 34.64 -25.99
CA VAL A 846 -8.43 34.16 -27.35
C VAL A 846 -7.58 35.18 -28.12
N SER A 847 -7.50 36.43 -27.66
CA SER A 847 -6.68 37.48 -28.28
C SER A 847 -5.20 37.49 -27.83
N VAL A 848 -4.83 36.90 -26.69
CA VAL A 848 -3.45 37.01 -26.16
C VAL A 848 -2.53 35.94 -26.77
N VAL A 849 -3.02 34.73 -26.99
CA VAL A 849 -2.23 33.63 -27.60
C VAL A 849 -1.94 33.88 -29.08
N ARG A 850 -2.76 34.70 -29.76
CA ARG A 850 -2.47 35.15 -31.14
C ARG A 850 -1.35 36.18 -31.19
N GLN A 851 -1.19 37.00 -30.15
CA GLN A 851 -0.20 38.08 -30.10
C GLN A 851 1.22 37.54 -29.85
N GLU A 852 1.37 36.51 -29.00
CA GLU A 852 2.67 35.84 -28.78
C GLU A 852 3.15 35.02 -29.99
N ALA A 853 2.24 34.60 -30.88
CA ALA A 853 2.59 33.91 -32.12
C ALA A 853 2.98 34.87 -33.25
N GLU A 854 2.50 36.12 -33.23
CA GLU A 854 2.82 37.14 -34.24
C GLU A 854 4.14 37.86 -33.95
N ASP A 855 4.57 37.97 -32.69
CA ASP A 855 5.85 38.59 -32.29
C ASP A 855 7.12 37.75 -32.61
N LEU A 856 6.96 36.53 -33.15
CA LEU A 856 8.07 35.69 -33.64
C LEU A 856 8.24 35.70 -35.16
N SER A 857 7.57 36.62 -35.86
CA SER A 857 7.57 36.70 -37.33
C SER A 857 8.23 37.97 -37.91
N LEU A 858 9.46 38.28 -37.51
CA LEU A 858 10.36 39.21 -38.20
C LEU A 858 11.79 38.61 -38.05
N SER A 859 12.58 38.24 -39.06
CA SER A 859 12.80 38.76 -40.41
C SER A 859 13.53 37.66 -41.20
N ALA A 860 13.14 37.38 -42.44
CA ALA A 860 13.96 36.60 -43.37
C ALA A 860 14.54 37.56 -44.42
N PRO A 861 15.87 37.62 -44.62
CA PRO A 861 16.42 38.08 -45.88
C PRO A 861 16.59 36.91 -46.85
N SER A 862 16.30 37.22 -48.10
CA SER A 862 16.36 36.46 -49.34
C SER A 862 17.72 35.79 -49.62
N SER A 863 17.66 34.63 -50.29
CA SER A 863 18.77 33.84 -50.89
C SER A 863 19.42 34.54 -52.10
N PRO A 864 20.38 33.96 -52.85
CA PRO A 864 21.39 32.90 -52.59
C PRO A 864 22.82 33.26 -53.12
N GLU A 865 23.89 32.56 -52.71
CA GLU A 865 25.07 32.31 -53.58
C GLU A 865 26.03 31.23 -53.01
N ILE A 866 26.91 30.73 -53.88
CA ILE A 866 27.50 29.39 -53.95
C ILE A 866 28.90 29.31 -53.28
N SER A 867 29.20 28.23 -52.53
CA SER A 867 30.46 27.42 -52.60
C SER A 867 30.74 26.56 -51.34
N PRO A 868 31.51 25.45 -51.44
CA PRO A 868 31.54 24.37 -50.45
C PRO A 868 32.81 24.38 -49.56
N GLN A 869 32.70 23.97 -48.28
CA GLN A 869 33.77 23.25 -47.55
C GLN A 869 33.33 22.78 -46.14
N SER A 870 33.33 21.45 -45.97
CA SER A 870 33.73 20.62 -44.81
C SER A 870 33.46 21.07 -43.35
N SER A 871 32.53 20.37 -42.67
CA SER A 871 32.74 19.63 -41.38
C SER A 871 31.40 19.07 -40.84
N PRO A 872 31.39 17.90 -40.15
CA PRO A 872 30.16 17.18 -39.81
C PRO A 872 29.51 17.74 -38.53
N ARG A 873 28.26 18.20 -38.66
CA ARG A 873 27.37 18.57 -37.54
C ARG A 873 26.44 17.39 -37.25
N PRO A 874 26.10 17.09 -35.97
CA PRO A 874 25.20 15.98 -35.63
C PRO A 874 23.81 16.16 -36.25
N HIS A 875 23.24 15.07 -36.75
CA HIS A 875 21.89 15.00 -37.30
C HIS A 875 20.84 15.44 -36.28
N ARG A 876 20.13 16.55 -36.55
CA ARG A 876 18.83 16.84 -35.94
C ARG A 876 17.73 16.23 -36.79
N PRO A 877 16.82 15.41 -36.26
CA PRO A 877 15.64 14.97 -36.99
C PRO A 877 14.68 16.15 -37.16
N ASN A 878 14.32 16.45 -38.41
CA ASN A 878 13.37 17.48 -38.79
C ASN A 878 11.94 16.90 -38.79
N SER A 879 11.51 16.43 -37.62
CA SER A 879 10.13 16.07 -37.26
C SER A 879 9.93 16.71 -35.89
N ASP A 880 9.04 17.66 -35.65
CA ASP A 880 7.66 17.72 -36.07
C ASP A 880 7.11 19.02 -35.47
N ARG A 881 6.89 20.07 -36.27
CA ARG A 881 6.17 21.25 -35.75
C ARG A 881 4.74 20.90 -35.36
N LEU A 882 4.15 19.91 -36.04
CA LEU A 882 2.84 19.34 -35.73
C LEU A 882 2.81 18.54 -34.44
N SER A 883 3.82 17.70 -34.14
CA SER A 883 3.88 16.98 -32.86
C SER A 883 4.16 17.89 -31.68
N ILE A 884 4.93 18.98 -31.87
CA ILE A 884 5.08 20.03 -30.86
C ILE A 884 3.75 20.73 -30.62
N LEU A 885 2.99 21.04 -31.69
CA LEU A 885 1.67 21.63 -31.58
C LEU A 885 0.66 20.66 -30.93
N THR A 886 0.67 19.39 -31.29
CA THR A 886 -0.16 18.35 -30.67
C THR A 886 0.24 18.09 -29.22
N LYS A 887 1.53 18.18 -28.88
CA LYS A 887 2.03 18.12 -27.49
C LYS A 887 1.58 19.35 -26.71
N LEU A 888 1.60 20.55 -27.30
CA LEU A 888 1.12 21.78 -26.66
C LEU A 888 -0.40 21.81 -26.52
N VAL A 889 -1.15 21.35 -27.52
CA VAL A 889 -2.61 21.22 -27.48
C VAL A 889 -3.02 20.15 -26.48
N ARG A 890 -2.39 18.97 -26.47
CA ARG A 890 -2.63 17.94 -25.44
C ARG A 890 -2.20 18.41 -24.04
N LYS A 891 -1.12 19.19 -23.93
CA LYS A 891 -0.68 19.79 -22.67
C LYS A 891 -1.63 20.91 -22.22
N GLY A 892 -2.29 21.60 -23.15
CA GLY A 892 -3.33 22.61 -22.89
C GLY A 892 -4.71 22.01 -22.60
N GLU A 893 -5.08 20.89 -23.20
CA GLU A 893 -6.34 20.17 -22.98
C GLU A 893 -6.30 19.31 -21.70
N LYS A 894 -5.13 18.78 -21.32
CA LYS A 894 -4.94 18.01 -20.07
C LYS A 894 -4.71 18.90 -18.85
N LYS A 895 -4.25 20.14 -19.04
CA LYS A 895 -4.27 21.14 -17.97
C LYS A 895 -5.69 21.64 -17.87
N GLY A 896 -6.44 21.19 -16.86
CA GLY A 896 -7.71 21.82 -16.54
C GLY A 896 -7.51 23.33 -16.45
N LEU A 897 -8.34 24.11 -17.14
CA LEU A 897 -8.35 25.58 -17.18
C LEU A 897 -8.38 26.28 -15.80
N PHE A 898 -8.40 25.50 -14.71
CA PHE A 898 -8.69 25.87 -13.35
C PHE A 898 -7.45 25.82 -12.42
N VAL A 899 -6.42 25.01 -12.74
CA VAL A 899 -5.16 24.97 -11.95
C VAL A 899 -4.40 26.30 -12.09
N GLU A 900 -4.54 26.99 -13.23
CA GLU A 900 -3.95 28.32 -13.45
C GLU A 900 -4.61 29.44 -12.64
N LYS A 901 -5.70 29.17 -11.92
CA LYS A 901 -6.41 30.15 -11.08
C LYS A 901 -6.18 29.95 -9.58
N MET A 902 -5.44 28.94 -9.15
CA MET A 902 -5.14 28.72 -7.72
C MET A 902 -4.05 29.70 -7.24
N PRO A 903 -4.12 30.23 -6.00
CA PRO A 903 -3.06 31.08 -5.47
C PRO A 903 -1.73 30.33 -5.42
N VAL A 904 -0.66 30.98 -5.87
CA VAL A 904 0.66 30.35 -6.09
C VAL A 904 1.20 29.67 -4.84
N ARG A 905 1.00 30.29 -3.66
CA ARG A 905 1.45 29.74 -2.38
C ARG A 905 0.73 28.43 -2.03
N ILE A 906 -0.59 28.36 -2.23
CA ILE A 906 -1.37 27.14 -1.98
C ILE A 906 -0.95 26.05 -2.96
N TYR A 907 -0.78 26.39 -4.23
CA TYR A 907 -0.32 25.43 -5.25
C TYR A 907 1.06 24.85 -4.90
N GLN A 908 2.00 25.69 -4.45
CA GLN A 908 3.32 25.24 -4.00
C GLN A 908 3.21 24.33 -2.77
N MET A 909 2.39 24.68 -1.78
CA MET A 909 2.17 23.86 -0.59
C MET A 909 1.63 22.46 -0.95
N VAL A 910 0.57 22.39 -1.77
CA VAL A 910 -0.03 21.12 -2.20
C VAL A 910 0.98 20.31 -3.03
N ARG A 911 1.76 20.98 -3.89
CA ARG A 911 2.80 20.32 -4.69
C ARG A 911 3.90 19.72 -3.82
N ASP A 912 4.40 20.46 -2.84
CA ASP A 912 5.47 19.98 -1.94
C ASP A 912 4.97 18.83 -1.06
N GLU A 913 3.72 18.91 -0.59
CA GLU A 913 3.05 17.81 0.11
C GLU A 913 2.92 16.57 -0.77
N ASN A 914 2.47 16.73 -2.03
CA ASN A 914 2.37 15.63 -2.99
C ASN A 914 3.73 14.99 -3.30
N LEU A 915 4.80 15.80 -3.45
CA LEU A 915 6.16 15.27 -3.64
C LEU A 915 6.61 14.44 -2.44
N LYS A 916 6.39 14.93 -1.23
CA LYS A 916 6.71 14.22 0.01
C LYS A 916 5.89 12.94 0.15
N PHE A 917 4.60 12.99 -0.16
CA PHE A 917 3.71 11.84 -0.19
C PHE A 917 4.20 10.77 -1.15
N MET A 918 4.53 11.13 -2.40
CA MET A 918 5.02 10.19 -3.40
C MET A 918 6.31 9.51 -2.94
N LYS A 919 7.29 10.28 -2.44
CA LYS A 919 8.51 9.71 -1.83
C LYS A 919 8.17 8.74 -0.69
N ASN A 920 7.28 9.12 0.21
CA ASN A 920 6.91 8.28 1.35
C ASN A 920 6.20 7.00 0.92
N ARG A 921 5.26 7.09 0.00
CA ARG A 921 4.52 5.94 -0.53
C ARG A 921 5.47 4.92 -1.17
N ASP A 922 6.45 5.41 -1.94
CA ASP A 922 7.37 4.53 -2.65
C ASP A 922 8.38 3.89 -1.67
N VAL A 923 8.90 4.64 -0.68
CA VAL A 923 9.90 4.16 0.29
C VAL A 923 9.28 3.29 1.40
N TYR A 924 8.16 3.69 1.99
CA TYR A 924 7.53 2.98 3.12
C TYR A 924 6.55 1.90 2.63
N SER A 925 7.05 1.04 1.72
CA SER A 925 6.31 -0.10 1.17
C SER A 925 7.05 -1.41 1.46
N SER A 926 6.28 -2.49 1.66
CA SER A 926 6.85 -3.85 1.84
C SER A 926 7.71 -4.24 0.65
N ASP A 927 7.24 -3.94 -0.57
CA ASP A 927 7.94 -4.26 -1.82
C ASP A 927 9.31 -3.57 -1.91
N TYR A 928 9.40 -2.30 -1.52
CA TYR A 928 10.68 -1.59 -1.47
C TYR A 928 11.62 -2.18 -0.41
N PHE A 929 11.10 -2.58 0.75
CA PHE A 929 11.91 -3.19 1.82
C PHE A 929 12.48 -4.53 1.37
N SER A 930 11.68 -5.37 0.71
CA SER A 930 12.12 -6.64 0.11
C SER A 930 13.13 -6.42 -1.03
N PHE A 931 12.97 -5.36 -1.84
CA PHE A 931 13.95 -4.97 -2.86
C PHE A 931 15.32 -4.62 -2.25
N VAL A 932 15.33 -3.77 -1.22
CA VAL A 932 16.59 -3.36 -0.55
C VAL A 932 17.25 -4.56 0.14
N LEU A 933 16.47 -5.47 0.74
CA LEU A 933 16.98 -6.73 1.31
C LEU A 933 17.56 -7.65 0.24
N SER A 934 16.90 -7.77 -0.91
CA SER A 934 17.39 -8.57 -2.05
C SER A 934 18.73 -8.02 -2.56
N LEU A 935 18.85 -6.71 -2.70
CA LEU A 935 20.10 -6.05 -3.12
C LEU A 935 21.24 -6.22 -2.11
N ALA A 936 20.92 -6.15 -0.80
CA ALA A 936 21.91 -6.36 0.27
C ALA A 936 22.36 -7.83 0.39
N SER A 937 21.44 -8.79 0.21
CA SER A 937 21.71 -10.22 0.37
C SER A 937 22.30 -10.89 -0.87
N LEU A 938 22.13 -10.31 -2.06
CA LEU A 938 22.57 -10.82 -3.36
C LEU A 938 23.99 -11.41 -3.36
N ASN A 939 24.90 -10.71 -2.70
CA ASN A 939 26.32 -11.06 -2.74
C ASN A 939 26.77 -11.92 -1.57
N ALA A 940 25.95 -12.14 -0.53
CA ALA A 940 26.36 -12.79 0.72
C ALA A 940 26.87 -14.25 0.57
N THR A 941 26.56 -14.89 -0.56
CA THR A 941 26.98 -16.26 -0.89
C THR A 941 28.15 -16.33 -1.89
N LYS A 942 28.49 -15.22 -2.56
CA LYS A 942 29.47 -15.17 -3.66
C LYS A 942 30.92 -14.99 -3.21
N VAL A 943 31.33 -15.71 -2.16
CA VAL A 943 32.66 -15.56 -1.50
C VAL A 943 33.83 -15.83 -2.44
N LYS A 944 33.62 -16.68 -3.47
CA LYS A 944 34.66 -17.04 -4.45
C LYS A 944 34.91 -15.95 -5.51
N HIS A 945 34.12 -14.87 -5.54
CA HIS A 945 34.25 -13.82 -6.55
C HIS A 945 35.46 -12.89 -6.25
N PRO A 946 36.26 -12.49 -7.26
CA PRO A 946 37.47 -11.67 -7.03
C PRO A 946 37.20 -10.34 -6.30
N TYR A 947 36.07 -9.70 -6.56
CA TYR A 947 35.67 -8.42 -5.98
C TYR A 947 34.73 -8.55 -4.77
N TYR A 948 34.59 -9.76 -4.20
CA TYR A 948 33.69 -10.01 -3.07
C TYR A 948 33.88 -9.06 -1.88
N PRO A 949 35.11 -8.73 -1.41
CA PRO A 949 35.27 -7.83 -0.26
C PRO A 949 34.65 -6.44 -0.47
N CYS A 950 34.84 -5.88 -1.67
CA CYS A 950 34.24 -4.60 -2.07
C CYS A 950 32.70 -4.70 -2.13
N MET A 951 32.18 -5.74 -2.78
CA MET A 951 30.73 -5.96 -2.90
C MET A 951 30.06 -6.15 -1.52
N ALA A 952 30.67 -6.94 -0.65
CA ALA A 952 30.18 -7.18 0.71
C ALA A 952 30.16 -5.89 1.54
N LYS A 953 31.18 -5.03 1.40
CA LYS A 953 31.23 -3.72 2.07
C LYS A 953 30.09 -2.80 1.58
N VAL A 954 29.86 -2.71 0.27
CA VAL A 954 28.79 -1.87 -0.30
C VAL A 954 27.40 -2.39 0.09
N SER A 955 27.18 -3.71 0.03
CA SER A 955 25.93 -4.33 0.49
C SER A 955 25.68 -4.07 1.98
N LEU A 956 26.72 -4.13 2.82
CA LEU A 956 26.61 -3.83 4.25
C LEU A 956 26.33 -2.34 4.51
N GLN A 957 26.94 -1.43 3.74
CA GLN A 957 26.65 0.01 3.81
C GLN A 957 25.17 0.30 3.54
N LEU A 958 24.62 -0.31 2.48
CA LEU A 958 23.19 -0.20 2.17
C LEU A 958 22.32 -0.73 3.31
N ALA A 959 22.61 -1.95 3.79
CA ALA A 959 21.83 -2.60 4.83
C ALA A 959 21.80 -1.79 6.13
N VAL A 960 22.96 -1.33 6.61
CA VAL A 960 23.08 -0.59 7.87
C VAL A 960 22.39 0.77 7.78
N GLN A 961 22.63 1.53 6.71
CA GLN A 961 21.99 2.84 6.53
C GLN A 961 20.47 2.72 6.39
N PHE A 962 19.98 1.75 5.61
CA PHE A 962 18.55 1.47 5.51
C PHE A 962 17.93 1.08 6.86
N LEU A 963 18.61 0.19 7.61
CA LEU A 963 18.10 -0.30 8.89
C LEU A 963 17.96 0.81 9.93
N PHE A 964 19.02 1.60 10.13
CA PHE A 964 19.03 2.64 11.17
C PHE A 964 18.27 3.91 10.76
N GLN A 965 18.31 4.30 9.48
CA GLN A 965 17.64 5.54 9.04
C GLN A 965 16.18 5.36 8.66
N THR A 966 15.74 4.15 8.31
CA THR A 966 14.37 3.91 7.86
C THR A 966 13.72 2.74 8.60
N TYR A 967 14.19 1.51 8.42
CA TYR A 967 13.44 0.30 8.81
C TYR A 967 13.16 0.19 10.33
N LEU A 968 14.17 0.35 11.18
CA LEU A 968 14.04 0.16 12.64
C LEU A 968 13.18 1.25 13.31
N ARG A 969 12.91 2.36 12.62
CA ARG A 969 12.04 3.44 13.08
C ARG A 969 10.57 3.21 12.76
N THR A 970 10.27 2.27 11.86
CA THR A 970 8.91 2.03 11.36
C THR A 970 8.03 1.28 12.37
N LYS A 971 6.71 1.29 12.12
CA LYS A 971 5.76 0.45 12.87
C LYS A 971 6.05 -1.03 12.69
N LYS A 972 5.73 -1.83 13.72
CA LYS A 972 5.90 -3.29 13.75
C LYS A 972 5.40 -4.03 12.50
N LYS A 973 4.31 -3.58 11.86
CA LYS A 973 3.76 -4.20 10.64
C LYS A 973 4.75 -4.27 9.48
N LEU A 974 5.64 -3.28 9.35
CA LEU A 974 6.65 -3.22 8.29
C LEU A 974 7.98 -3.89 8.69
N ARG A 975 8.13 -4.31 9.95
CA ARG A 975 9.36 -4.91 10.51
C ARG A 975 9.36 -6.45 10.49
N ALA A 976 8.68 -7.06 9.52
CA ALA A 976 8.48 -8.52 9.46
C ALA A 976 9.79 -9.30 9.27
N ASP A 977 10.73 -8.76 8.48
CA ASP A 977 11.92 -9.48 8.01
C ASP A 977 13.18 -9.19 8.85
N THR A 978 13.01 -8.81 10.12
CA THR A 978 14.12 -8.37 10.98
C THR A 978 15.16 -9.47 11.19
N GLU A 979 14.73 -10.73 11.27
CA GLU A 979 15.63 -11.88 11.40
C GLU A 979 16.46 -12.11 10.12
N GLU A 980 15.87 -11.91 8.94
CA GLU A 980 16.56 -12.06 7.65
C GLU A 980 17.61 -10.96 7.43
N TRP A 981 17.30 -9.73 7.87
CA TRP A 981 18.27 -8.62 7.91
C TRP A 981 19.49 -8.95 8.78
N ILE A 982 19.24 -9.46 10.00
CA ILE A 982 20.32 -9.85 10.93
C ILE A 982 21.15 -10.99 10.33
N ALA A 983 20.51 -12.00 9.73
CA ALA A 983 21.20 -13.11 9.08
C ALA A 983 22.06 -12.66 7.89
N THR A 984 21.56 -11.70 7.10
CA THR A 984 22.30 -11.10 5.98
C THR A 984 23.53 -10.35 6.47
N ILE A 985 23.40 -9.52 7.50
CA ILE A 985 24.53 -8.80 8.12
C ILE A 985 25.56 -9.78 8.67
N ASP A 986 25.13 -10.82 9.39
CA ASP A 986 26.02 -11.86 9.94
C ASP A 986 26.80 -12.58 8.83
N ALA A 987 26.14 -12.92 7.71
CA ALA A 987 26.78 -13.55 6.56
C ALA A 987 27.82 -12.64 5.88
N LEU A 988 27.56 -11.33 5.79
CA LEU A 988 28.49 -10.37 5.21
C LEU A 988 29.70 -10.13 6.13
N LEU A 989 29.47 -10.00 7.44
CA LEU A 989 30.51 -9.74 8.44
C LEU A 989 31.45 -10.93 8.64
N SER A 990 30.91 -12.14 8.76
CA SER A 990 31.70 -13.36 9.05
C SER A 990 32.57 -13.82 7.88
N LYS A 991 32.30 -13.33 6.66
CA LYS A 991 32.97 -13.76 5.42
C LYS A 991 33.84 -12.66 4.79
N SER A 992 33.72 -11.39 5.21
CA SER A 992 34.48 -10.26 4.64
C SER A 992 35.08 -9.38 5.73
N ILE A 993 36.42 -9.34 5.77
CA ILE A 993 37.16 -8.47 6.69
C ILE A 993 36.91 -6.98 6.41
N ASP A 994 36.84 -6.57 5.14
CA ASP A 994 36.64 -5.17 4.76
C ASP A 994 35.27 -4.64 5.19
N ALA A 995 34.24 -5.50 5.12
CA ALA A 995 32.89 -5.19 5.58
C ALA A 995 32.86 -5.06 7.11
N CYS A 996 33.48 -6.02 7.82
CA CYS A 996 33.61 -5.99 9.27
C CYS A 996 34.39 -4.74 9.74
N GLN A 997 35.51 -4.42 9.10
CA GLN A 997 36.31 -3.22 9.39
C GLN A 997 35.48 -1.95 9.26
N TRP A 998 34.75 -1.81 8.16
CA TRP A 998 33.93 -0.63 7.91
C TRP A 998 32.84 -0.44 8.98
N LEU A 999 32.14 -1.51 9.38
CA LEU A 999 31.07 -1.41 10.39
C LEU A 999 31.61 -1.07 11.77
N VAL A 1000 32.75 -1.66 12.16
CA VAL A 1000 33.43 -1.32 13.41
C VAL A 1000 33.82 0.16 13.42
N GLU A 1001 34.44 0.65 12.34
CA GLU A 1001 34.81 2.07 12.19
C GLU A 1001 33.58 3.00 12.21
N TYR A 1002 32.47 2.58 11.61
CA TYR A 1002 31.21 3.33 11.62
C TYR A 1002 30.67 3.51 13.04
N PHE A 1003 30.61 2.44 13.84
CA PHE A 1003 30.16 2.52 15.24
C PHE A 1003 31.14 3.24 16.17
N VAL A 1004 32.43 3.24 15.85
CA VAL A 1004 33.44 4.04 16.59
C VAL A 1004 33.32 5.53 16.28
N GLY A 1005 32.82 5.90 15.10
CA GLY A 1005 32.58 7.28 14.67
C GLY A 1005 31.47 7.99 15.48
N PRO A 1006 31.40 9.34 15.43
CA PRO A 1006 30.44 10.11 16.21
C PRO A 1006 28.98 9.79 15.87
N GLU A 1007 28.68 9.60 14.59
CA GLU A 1007 27.34 9.23 14.12
C GLU A 1007 26.90 7.85 14.66
N GLY A 1008 27.78 6.85 14.57
CA GLY A 1008 27.49 5.51 15.07
C GLY A 1008 27.31 5.46 16.58
N ARG A 1009 28.06 6.26 17.36
CA ARG A 1009 27.89 6.36 18.82
C ARG A 1009 26.50 6.85 19.20
N GLU A 1010 26.03 7.92 18.56
CA GLU A 1010 24.68 8.45 18.79
C GLU A 1010 23.62 7.43 18.37
N LEU A 1011 23.80 6.71 17.25
CA LEU A 1011 22.89 5.63 16.86
C LEU A 1011 22.83 4.50 17.89
N VAL A 1012 23.98 4.02 18.38
CA VAL A 1012 24.01 2.98 19.41
C VAL A 1012 23.28 3.46 20.66
N LYS A 1013 23.54 4.68 21.12
CA LYS A 1013 22.84 5.26 22.27
C LYS A 1013 21.32 5.36 22.04
N THR A 1014 20.90 5.99 20.94
CA THR A 1014 19.48 6.21 20.64
C THR A 1014 18.71 4.90 20.45
N PHE A 1015 19.27 3.93 19.73
CA PHE A 1015 18.57 2.69 19.44
C PHE A 1015 18.66 1.63 20.53
N LEU A 1016 19.78 1.56 21.27
CA LEU A 1016 19.98 0.53 22.30
C LEU A 1016 19.47 0.96 23.67
N LEU A 1017 19.47 2.27 23.98
CA LEU A 1017 19.13 2.79 25.32
C LEU A 1017 17.87 3.68 25.31
N GLU A 1018 17.81 4.69 24.44
CA GLU A 1018 16.71 5.68 24.43
C GLU A 1018 15.41 5.12 23.80
N CYS A 1019 15.53 4.16 22.88
CA CYS A 1019 14.41 3.54 22.19
C CYS A 1019 13.47 2.82 23.17
N SER A 1020 12.17 3.11 23.10
CA SER A 1020 11.14 2.47 23.92
C SER A 1020 10.76 1.06 23.41
N VAL A 1021 11.00 0.76 22.13
CA VAL A 1021 10.60 -0.49 21.47
C VAL A 1021 11.61 -1.62 21.74
N ARG A 1022 11.22 -2.59 22.57
CA ARG A 1022 12.07 -3.73 22.96
C ARG A 1022 12.62 -4.54 21.78
N GLU A 1023 11.80 -4.82 20.77
CA GLU A 1023 12.18 -5.58 19.58
C GLU A 1023 13.34 -4.93 18.82
N VAL A 1024 13.30 -3.60 18.68
CA VAL A 1024 14.38 -2.82 18.04
C VAL A 1024 15.66 -2.89 18.86
N ARG A 1025 15.57 -2.75 20.20
CA ARG A 1025 16.74 -2.89 21.08
C ARG A 1025 17.38 -4.28 20.98
N VAL A 1026 16.56 -5.34 20.88
CA VAL A 1026 17.05 -6.72 20.70
C VAL A 1026 17.77 -6.87 19.35
N ALA A 1027 17.20 -6.34 18.26
CA ALA A 1027 17.81 -6.39 16.95
C ALA A 1027 19.17 -5.69 16.91
N VAL A 1028 19.26 -4.49 17.49
CA VAL A 1028 20.51 -3.70 17.53
C VAL A 1028 21.56 -4.34 18.44
N ALA A 1029 21.15 -4.87 19.60
CA ALA A 1029 22.05 -5.66 20.45
C ALA A 1029 22.60 -6.88 19.70
N THR A 1030 21.77 -7.57 18.92
CA THR A 1030 22.19 -8.73 18.12
C THR A 1030 23.15 -8.30 17.00
N ILE A 1031 22.90 -7.19 16.30
CA ILE A 1031 23.81 -6.68 15.26
C ILE A 1031 25.18 -6.33 15.86
N LEU A 1032 25.22 -5.68 17.01
CA LEU A 1032 26.47 -5.36 17.73
C LEU A 1032 27.19 -6.65 18.19
N GLU A 1033 26.45 -7.65 18.66
CA GLU A 1033 27.01 -8.96 19.04
C GLU A 1033 27.70 -9.62 17.84
N LYS A 1034 27.01 -9.73 16.70
CA LYS A 1034 27.59 -10.30 15.47
C LYS A 1034 28.80 -9.50 14.95
N THR A 1035 28.79 -8.19 15.15
CA THR A 1035 29.91 -7.31 14.82
C THR A 1035 31.12 -7.61 15.70
N LEU A 1036 30.94 -7.74 17.02
CA LEU A 1036 32.00 -8.11 17.95
C LEU A 1036 32.53 -9.52 17.69
N ASP A 1037 31.65 -10.49 17.44
CA ASP A 1037 32.02 -11.87 17.09
C ASP A 1037 32.91 -11.93 15.85
N SER A 1038 32.49 -11.26 14.77
CA SER A 1038 33.23 -11.24 13.50
C SER A 1038 34.54 -10.47 13.64
N ALA A 1039 34.54 -9.36 14.37
CA ALA A 1039 35.75 -8.59 14.63
C ALA A 1039 36.76 -9.36 15.49
N LEU A 1040 36.30 -10.18 16.44
CA LEU A 1040 37.13 -11.08 17.24
C LEU A 1040 37.76 -12.19 16.37
N LEU A 1041 37.00 -12.74 15.41
CA LEU A 1041 37.53 -13.73 14.45
C LEU A 1041 38.73 -13.16 13.65
N TYR A 1042 38.71 -11.86 13.36
CA TYR A 1042 39.74 -11.16 12.60
C TYR A 1042 40.71 -10.32 13.45
N GLN A 1043 40.76 -10.55 14.77
CA GLN A 1043 41.45 -9.69 15.74
C GLN A 1043 42.90 -9.35 15.38
N GLU A 1044 43.65 -10.27 14.76
CA GLU A 1044 45.05 -10.04 14.37
C GLU A 1044 45.22 -8.91 13.34
N LYS A 1045 44.17 -8.65 12.54
CA LYS A 1045 44.18 -7.64 11.48
C LYS A 1045 43.38 -6.39 11.83
N LEU A 1046 42.44 -6.49 12.79
CA LEU A 1046 41.51 -5.42 13.15
C LEU A 1046 41.85 -4.76 14.50
N LYS A 1047 42.65 -3.68 14.44
CA LYS A 1047 43.00 -2.88 15.63
C LYS A 1047 41.78 -2.12 16.20
N SER A 1048 40.82 -1.77 15.35
CA SER A 1048 39.62 -0.99 15.71
C SER A 1048 38.64 -1.73 16.63
N LEU A 1049 38.75 -3.06 16.79
CA LEU A 1049 37.96 -3.84 17.76
C LEU A 1049 38.09 -3.29 19.19
N HIS A 1050 39.30 -2.95 19.60
CA HIS A 1050 39.59 -2.44 20.95
C HIS A 1050 38.89 -1.08 21.17
N GLN A 1051 38.88 -0.22 20.15
CA GLN A 1051 38.19 1.08 20.19
C GLN A 1051 36.67 0.93 20.26
N LEU A 1052 36.09 -0.03 19.53
CA LEU A 1052 34.66 -0.31 19.60
C LEU A 1052 34.27 -0.79 21.01
N LEU A 1053 35.09 -1.65 21.62
CA LEU A 1053 34.84 -2.12 22.97
C LEU A 1053 34.92 -0.98 24.00
N GLU A 1054 35.92 -0.11 23.89
CA GLU A 1054 36.04 1.10 24.72
C GLU A 1054 34.81 2.01 24.59
N VAL A 1055 34.32 2.22 23.35
CA VAL A 1055 33.10 3.00 23.10
C VAL A 1055 31.88 2.37 23.77
N LEU A 1056 31.69 1.06 23.63
CA LEU A 1056 30.56 0.36 24.24
C LEU A 1056 30.66 0.39 25.77
N LEU A 1057 31.85 0.20 26.35
CA LEU A 1057 32.06 0.24 27.80
C LEU A 1057 31.90 1.66 28.38
N ALA A 1058 32.30 2.70 27.65
CA ALA A 1058 32.10 4.08 28.08
C ALA A 1058 30.62 4.45 28.30
N LEU A 1059 29.67 3.77 27.62
CA LEU A 1059 28.24 3.95 27.84
C LEU A 1059 27.82 3.56 29.28
N LEU A 1060 28.50 2.60 29.94
CA LEU A 1060 28.22 2.22 31.34
C LEU A 1060 28.42 3.37 32.33
N ASP A 1061 29.34 4.29 32.03
CA ASP A 1061 29.75 5.31 32.99
C ASP A 1061 28.72 6.45 33.09
N LYS A 1062 27.99 6.74 32.00
CA LYS A 1062 27.03 7.85 31.93
C LYS A 1062 25.67 7.47 31.34
N ASP A 1063 25.61 7.02 30.09
CA ASP A 1063 24.35 6.90 29.34
C ASP A 1063 23.45 5.75 29.81
N VAL A 1064 24.04 4.61 30.22
CA VAL A 1064 23.30 3.46 30.76
C VAL A 1064 22.65 3.80 32.12
N PRO A 1065 23.34 4.45 33.07
CA PRO A 1065 22.72 4.97 34.29
C PRO A 1065 21.50 5.87 34.05
N GLU A 1066 21.58 6.79 33.08
CA GLU A 1066 20.49 7.70 32.71
C GLU A 1066 19.28 6.93 32.14
N ASN A 1067 19.52 5.78 31.47
CA ASN A 1067 18.51 4.97 30.78
C ASN A 1067 18.28 3.58 31.40
N CYS A 1068 18.46 3.44 32.72
CA CYS A 1068 18.44 2.15 33.42
C CYS A 1068 17.17 1.30 33.23
N LYS A 1069 16.01 1.89 32.89
CA LYS A 1069 14.76 1.13 32.63
C LYS A 1069 14.78 0.34 31.33
N ASN A 1070 15.66 0.68 30.38
CA ASN A 1070 15.73 0.07 29.05
C ASN A 1070 17.07 -0.65 28.79
N CYS A 1071 17.90 -0.83 29.80
CA CYS A 1071 19.30 -1.28 29.63
C CYS A 1071 19.49 -2.81 29.55
N ALA A 1072 18.45 -3.63 29.77
CA ALA A 1072 18.60 -5.09 29.76
C ALA A 1072 19.20 -5.63 28.45
N GLN A 1073 18.84 -5.05 27.29
CA GLN A 1073 19.37 -5.47 25.98
C GLN A 1073 20.83 -5.07 25.78
N TYR A 1074 21.28 -3.98 26.40
CA TYR A 1074 22.69 -3.60 26.43
C TYR A 1074 23.52 -4.64 27.21
N PHE A 1075 23.00 -5.15 28.33
CA PHE A 1075 23.69 -6.22 29.07
C PHE A 1075 23.59 -7.58 28.37
N LEU A 1076 22.50 -7.83 27.64
CA LEU A 1076 22.34 -9.04 26.82
C LEU A 1076 23.44 -9.14 25.75
N LEU A 1077 23.85 -8.03 25.13
CA LEU A 1077 24.96 -7.98 24.17
C LEU A 1077 26.24 -8.60 24.73
N PHE A 1078 26.69 -8.15 25.91
CA PHE A 1078 27.90 -8.68 26.54
C PHE A 1078 27.70 -10.13 27.01
N ASN A 1079 26.51 -10.45 27.50
CA ASN A 1079 26.20 -11.78 27.97
C ASN A 1079 26.31 -12.82 26.84
N ASN A 1080 25.68 -12.54 25.69
CA ASN A 1080 25.75 -13.40 24.52
C ASN A 1080 27.19 -13.50 23.97
N PHE A 1081 27.91 -12.38 23.91
CA PHE A 1081 29.29 -12.35 23.43
C PHE A 1081 30.21 -13.26 24.26
N VAL A 1082 30.10 -13.20 25.59
CA VAL A 1082 30.88 -14.08 26.49
C VAL A 1082 30.41 -15.53 26.40
N GLN A 1083 29.10 -15.78 26.35
CA GLN A 1083 28.55 -17.13 26.30
C GLN A 1083 28.95 -17.87 25.01
N LYS A 1084 29.04 -17.15 23.88
CA LYS A 1084 29.35 -17.73 22.57
C LYS A 1084 30.85 -17.90 22.30
N GLN A 1085 31.67 -16.90 22.63
CA GLN A 1085 33.12 -16.91 22.35
C GLN A 1085 33.96 -17.45 23.53
N GLY A 1086 33.34 -17.60 24.70
CA GLY A 1086 33.96 -18.15 25.91
C GLY A 1086 35.22 -17.38 26.33
N ILE A 1087 36.32 -18.11 26.47
CA ILE A 1087 37.61 -17.61 26.99
C ILE A 1087 38.15 -16.41 26.20
N ARG A 1088 37.97 -16.38 24.87
CA ARG A 1088 38.51 -15.29 24.02
C ARG A 1088 37.83 -13.95 24.31
N ALA A 1089 36.50 -13.95 24.40
CA ALA A 1089 35.74 -12.75 24.78
C ALA A 1089 36.04 -12.32 26.21
N SER A 1090 36.11 -13.27 27.15
CA SER A 1090 36.44 -12.98 28.56
C SER A 1090 37.81 -12.32 28.70
N SER A 1091 38.83 -12.83 27.98
CA SER A 1091 40.18 -12.24 27.98
C SER A 1091 40.17 -10.80 27.44
N LEU A 1092 39.43 -10.54 26.35
CA LEU A 1092 39.32 -9.21 25.77
C LEU A 1092 38.62 -8.22 26.71
N LEU A 1093 37.52 -8.62 27.35
CA LEU A 1093 36.78 -7.78 28.29
C LEU A 1093 37.60 -7.44 29.54
N LEU A 1094 38.32 -8.41 30.11
CA LEU A 1094 39.17 -8.19 31.27
C LEU A 1094 40.33 -7.25 30.94
N ARG A 1095 40.92 -7.35 29.74
CA ARG A 1095 41.99 -6.45 29.28
C ARG A 1095 41.56 -4.97 29.20
N HIS A 1096 40.26 -4.72 28.98
CA HIS A 1096 39.67 -3.38 28.91
C HIS A 1096 38.96 -2.97 30.21
N SER A 1097 39.26 -3.60 31.35
CA SER A 1097 38.66 -3.27 32.65
C SER A 1097 37.12 -3.30 32.65
N ALA A 1098 36.50 -4.12 31.79
CA ALA A 1098 35.04 -4.20 31.69
C ALA A 1098 34.39 -4.56 33.04
N LEU A 1099 35.04 -5.45 33.81
CA LEU A 1099 34.59 -5.84 35.14
C LEU A 1099 34.53 -4.62 36.08
N ARG A 1100 35.56 -3.78 36.09
CA ARG A 1100 35.56 -2.53 36.86
C ARG A 1100 34.38 -1.60 36.49
N HIS A 1101 34.10 -1.40 35.20
CA HIS A 1101 32.95 -0.59 34.75
C HIS A 1101 31.61 -1.19 35.21
N MET A 1102 31.43 -2.50 35.03
CA MET A 1102 30.22 -3.23 35.44
C MET A 1102 29.96 -3.15 36.96
N ILE A 1103 31.01 -3.27 37.77
CA ILE A 1103 30.90 -3.20 39.24
C ILE A 1103 30.67 -1.77 39.70
N ASN A 1104 31.35 -0.80 39.10
CA ASN A 1104 31.10 0.61 39.39
C ASN A 1104 29.65 0.99 39.04
N PHE A 1105 29.06 0.42 37.99
CA PHE A 1105 27.64 0.58 37.67
C PHE A 1105 26.74 0.03 38.79
N LEU A 1106 26.96 -1.21 39.25
CA LEU A 1106 26.15 -1.84 40.29
C LEU A 1106 26.26 -1.12 41.65
N LEU A 1107 27.48 -0.82 42.10
CA LEU A 1107 27.75 -0.38 43.47
C LEU A 1107 27.95 1.14 43.61
N GLY A 1108 28.29 1.84 42.53
CA GLY A 1108 28.66 3.26 42.56
C GLY A 1108 30.16 3.52 42.85
N PRO A 1109 30.62 4.77 42.70
CA PRO A 1109 32.03 5.14 42.81
C PRO A 1109 32.59 5.08 44.26
N ASN A 1110 31.74 5.20 45.28
CA ASN A 1110 32.14 5.13 46.70
C ASN A 1110 31.74 3.79 47.33
N ARG A 1111 32.60 2.78 47.20
CA ARG A 1111 32.40 1.41 47.73
C ARG A 1111 32.27 1.31 49.26
N GLN A 1112 32.55 2.39 49.99
CA GLN A 1112 32.79 2.38 51.44
C GLN A 1112 31.67 3.01 52.30
N SER A 1113 30.62 3.60 51.69
CA SER A 1113 29.55 4.32 52.42
C SER A 1113 28.18 3.62 52.24
N ASN A 1114 28.02 2.44 52.83
CA ASN A 1114 26.78 1.65 52.74
C ASN A 1114 25.75 2.07 53.80
N GLN A 1115 24.89 3.04 53.48
CA GLN A 1115 23.54 3.08 54.08
C GLN A 1115 22.41 2.94 53.04
N ASN A 1116 22.62 3.30 51.77
CA ASN A 1116 21.58 3.23 50.73
C ASN A 1116 22.09 2.50 49.47
N ARG A 1117 21.36 1.47 49.00
CA ARG A 1117 21.61 0.79 47.72
C ARG A 1117 21.42 1.77 46.55
N ARG A 1118 22.33 1.75 45.58
CA ARG A 1118 22.32 2.68 44.43
C ARG A 1118 21.03 2.59 43.60
N TRP A 1119 20.54 1.37 43.38
CA TRP A 1119 19.40 1.09 42.51
C TRP A 1119 18.18 0.60 43.29
N SER A 1120 17.00 1.01 42.84
CA SER A 1120 15.75 0.45 43.36
C SER A 1120 15.55 -1.00 42.91
N SER A 1121 14.77 -1.79 43.65
CA SER A 1121 14.47 -3.17 43.29
C SER A 1121 13.82 -3.30 41.89
N ALA A 1122 12.99 -2.33 41.49
CA ALA A 1122 12.38 -2.31 40.16
C ALA A 1122 13.42 -2.12 39.04
N GLN A 1123 14.45 -1.28 39.25
CA GLN A 1123 15.54 -1.09 38.28
C GLN A 1123 16.47 -2.30 38.26
N ALA A 1124 16.77 -2.88 39.44
CA ALA A 1124 17.67 -4.02 39.57
C ALA A 1124 17.20 -5.26 38.78
N ARG A 1125 15.89 -5.40 38.56
CA ARG A 1125 15.32 -6.48 37.75
C ARG A 1125 15.81 -6.48 36.29
N GLU A 1126 16.24 -5.34 35.76
CA GLU A 1126 16.77 -5.22 34.40
C GLU A 1126 18.25 -5.68 34.28
N PHE A 1127 18.94 -5.93 35.41
CA PHE A 1127 20.38 -6.21 35.43
C PHE A 1127 20.71 -7.72 35.41
N GLY A 1128 19.74 -8.59 35.14
CA GLY A 1128 19.97 -10.04 35.14
C GLY A 1128 21.12 -10.49 34.23
N TYR A 1129 21.17 -9.97 33.00
CA TYR A 1129 22.26 -10.27 32.06
C TYR A 1129 23.61 -9.70 32.50
N LEU A 1130 23.64 -8.61 33.27
CA LEU A 1130 24.87 -8.04 33.83
C LEU A 1130 25.47 -9.00 34.86
N HIS A 1131 24.66 -9.45 35.83
CA HIS A 1131 25.10 -10.45 36.82
C HIS A 1131 25.56 -11.74 36.15
N ASN A 1132 24.84 -12.19 35.13
CA ASN A 1132 25.22 -13.38 34.37
C ASN A 1132 26.57 -13.19 33.66
N THR A 1133 26.81 -12.01 33.05
CA THR A 1133 28.08 -11.69 32.38
C THR A 1133 29.25 -11.70 33.36
N VAL A 1134 29.09 -11.06 34.53
CA VAL A 1134 30.14 -11.07 35.57
C VAL A 1134 30.41 -12.49 36.05
N ALA A 1135 29.36 -13.30 36.27
CA ALA A 1135 29.50 -14.70 36.65
C ALA A 1135 30.28 -15.51 35.61
N LEU A 1136 29.99 -15.34 34.33
CA LEU A 1136 30.72 -16.01 33.24
C LEU A 1136 32.20 -15.58 33.18
N LEU A 1137 32.54 -14.31 33.44
CA LEU A 1137 33.94 -13.87 33.46
C LEU A 1137 34.74 -14.56 34.58
N VAL A 1138 34.10 -14.79 35.74
CA VAL A 1138 34.69 -15.50 36.88
C VAL A 1138 34.84 -16.98 36.58
N LEU A 1139 33.81 -17.62 36.01
CA LEU A 1139 33.85 -19.05 35.68
C LEU A 1139 34.92 -19.41 34.62
N HIS A 1140 35.27 -18.47 33.75
CA HIS A 1140 36.39 -18.64 32.80
C HIS A 1140 37.78 -18.40 33.41
N SER A 1141 37.87 -17.98 34.67
CA SER A 1141 39.12 -17.70 35.39
C SER A 1141 39.51 -18.87 36.30
N ASP A 1142 40.80 -19.19 36.38
CA ASP A 1142 41.33 -20.21 37.27
C ASP A 1142 41.47 -19.66 38.71
N VAL A 1143 40.54 -20.05 39.58
CA VAL A 1143 40.53 -19.66 41.00
C VAL A 1143 41.36 -20.58 41.90
N SER A 1144 42.13 -21.52 41.34
CA SER A 1144 42.89 -22.51 42.13
C SER A 1144 43.92 -21.88 43.09
N SER A 1145 44.46 -20.71 42.74
CA SER A 1145 45.40 -19.93 43.56
C SER A 1145 44.79 -19.39 44.87
N ARG A 1146 43.46 -19.36 44.99
CA ARG A 1146 42.72 -18.82 46.13
C ARG A 1146 42.19 -19.89 47.08
N ARG A 1147 42.52 -21.16 46.83
CA ARG A 1147 42.19 -22.29 47.71
C ARG A 1147 43.11 -22.28 48.93
N ASN A 1148 42.53 -22.29 50.12
CA ASN A 1148 43.27 -22.32 51.39
C ASN A 1148 43.31 -23.72 52.02
N VAL A 1149 42.54 -24.67 51.48
CA VAL A 1149 42.55 -26.08 51.89
C VAL A 1149 42.97 -26.97 50.72
N ALA A 1150 43.80 -27.99 50.98
CA ALA A 1150 44.26 -28.91 49.95
C ALA A 1150 43.11 -29.84 49.49
N PRO A 1151 42.82 -29.95 48.18
CA PRO A 1151 41.67 -30.71 47.68
C PRO A 1151 41.76 -32.24 47.86
N GLY A 1152 42.95 -32.79 48.10
CA GLY A 1152 43.13 -34.23 48.31
C GLY A 1152 42.65 -35.07 47.11
N LEU A 1153 41.76 -36.03 47.36
CA LEU A 1153 41.15 -36.92 46.34
C LEU A 1153 39.97 -36.27 45.59
N PHE A 1154 39.47 -35.13 46.06
CA PHE A 1154 38.31 -34.46 45.48
C PHE A 1154 38.72 -33.67 44.23
N LYS A 1155 37.98 -33.87 43.13
CA LYS A 1155 38.17 -33.11 41.90
C LYS A 1155 37.06 -32.07 41.78
N GLN A 1156 37.45 -30.83 41.52
CA GLN A 1156 36.49 -29.78 41.22
C GLN A 1156 35.71 -30.16 39.95
N ARG A 1157 34.38 -30.13 40.02
CA ARG A 1157 33.55 -30.29 38.84
C ARG A 1157 33.75 -29.08 37.93
N PRO A 1158 34.01 -29.27 36.63
CA PRO A 1158 34.06 -28.15 35.70
C PRO A 1158 32.68 -27.46 35.67
N PRO A 1159 32.62 -26.13 35.53
CA PRO A 1159 31.34 -25.45 35.48
C PRO A 1159 30.53 -25.92 34.25
N LEU A 1160 29.28 -26.31 34.48
CA LEU A 1160 28.31 -26.78 33.49
C LEU A 1160 27.92 -25.68 32.50
N SER A 1161 27.95 -24.41 32.93
CA SER A 1161 27.56 -23.27 32.09
C SER A 1161 28.65 -22.83 31.09
N ILE A 1162 29.85 -23.42 31.13
CA ILE A 1162 30.93 -23.13 30.18
C ILE A 1162 31.37 -24.39 29.44
N THR A 1163 31.64 -24.27 28.13
CA THR A 1163 32.26 -25.35 27.35
C THR A 1163 33.78 -25.16 27.35
N THR A 1164 34.51 -25.95 28.13
CA THR A 1164 35.98 -25.86 28.22
C THR A 1164 36.66 -26.56 27.03
N SER A 1165 36.90 -25.81 25.96
CA SER A 1165 37.72 -26.26 24.81
C SER A 1165 39.23 -25.93 24.96
N GLY A 1166 39.65 -25.29 26.06
CA GLY A 1166 41.04 -24.91 26.36
C GLY A 1166 41.30 -24.63 27.86
N PRO A 1167 42.54 -24.27 28.25
CA PRO A 1167 42.88 -23.94 29.63
C PRO A 1167 42.18 -22.65 30.10
N LEU A 1168 41.76 -22.61 31.37
CA LEU A 1168 41.15 -21.43 31.99
C LEU A 1168 42.13 -20.24 32.00
N LEU A 1169 41.60 -19.03 32.08
CA LEU A 1169 42.40 -17.80 32.17
C LEU A 1169 43.11 -17.75 33.52
N THR A 1170 44.34 -17.25 33.55
CA THR A 1170 45.00 -16.90 34.81
C THR A 1170 44.14 -15.90 35.59
N LEU A 1171 44.02 -16.08 36.91
CA LEU A 1171 43.23 -15.18 37.75
C LEU A 1171 43.65 -13.73 37.57
N HIS A 1172 42.76 -12.90 37.04
CA HIS A 1172 43.00 -11.49 36.80
C HIS A 1172 42.88 -10.69 38.11
N GLU A 1173 43.73 -9.68 38.30
CA GLU A 1173 43.78 -8.86 39.54
C GLU A 1173 42.40 -8.24 39.89
N GLU A 1174 41.62 -7.83 38.88
CA GLU A 1174 40.26 -7.28 39.09
C GLU A 1174 39.27 -8.33 39.64
N VAL A 1175 39.33 -9.57 39.16
CA VAL A 1175 38.45 -10.66 39.64
C VAL A 1175 38.81 -11.03 41.07
N GLU A 1176 40.10 -11.05 41.35
CA GLU A 1176 40.65 -11.29 42.68
C GLU A 1176 40.23 -10.23 43.69
N ALA A 1177 40.36 -8.94 43.33
CA ALA A 1177 39.94 -7.83 44.16
C ALA A 1177 38.43 -7.81 44.41
N LEU A 1178 37.64 -8.22 43.41
CA LEU A 1178 36.17 -8.23 43.49
C LEU A 1178 35.60 -9.32 44.39
N LEU A 1179 36.22 -10.50 44.45
CA LEU A 1179 35.63 -11.66 45.13
C LEU A 1179 36.37 -12.08 46.40
N PHE A 1180 37.70 -11.99 46.42
CA PHE A 1180 38.53 -12.59 47.47
C PHE A 1180 39.19 -11.58 48.41
N LEU A 1181 39.27 -10.30 48.04
CA LEU A 1181 39.77 -9.24 48.91
C LEU A 1181 38.64 -8.57 49.73
N SER A 1182 39.01 -7.80 50.76
CA SER A 1182 38.06 -7.08 51.62
C SER A 1182 37.14 -6.13 50.85
N GLU A 1183 37.59 -5.62 49.70
CA GLU A 1183 36.82 -4.78 48.78
C GLU A 1183 35.67 -5.50 48.08
N GLY A 1184 35.64 -6.83 48.12
CA GLY A 1184 34.64 -7.67 47.44
C GLY A 1184 33.34 -7.91 48.19
N LYS A 1185 33.31 -7.67 49.51
CA LYS A 1185 32.11 -7.88 50.35
C LYS A 1185 30.86 -7.15 49.85
N PRO A 1186 30.92 -5.88 49.39
CA PRO A 1186 29.75 -5.18 48.87
C PRO A 1186 29.16 -5.83 47.61
N TYR A 1187 29.99 -6.40 46.74
CA TYR A 1187 29.50 -7.09 45.54
C TYR A 1187 28.81 -8.41 45.89
N LEU A 1188 29.37 -9.20 46.82
CA LEU A 1188 28.73 -10.43 47.30
C LEU A 1188 27.35 -10.15 47.92
N MET A 1189 27.18 -9.03 48.62
CA MET A 1189 25.88 -8.58 49.10
C MET A 1189 24.91 -8.25 47.95
N GLU A 1190 25.37 -7.58 46.89
CA GLU A 1190 24.55 -7.33 45.71
C GLU A 1190 24.16 -8.63 44.98
N VAL A 1191 25.04 -9.64 44.94
CA VAL A 1191 24.70 -10.98 44.43
C VAL A 1191 23.57 -11.61 45.23
N MET A 1192 23.53 -11.46 46.56
CA MET A 1192 22.42 -11.94 47.38
C MET A 1192 21.11 -11.21 47.05
N TYR A 1193 21.15 -9.88 46.87
CA TYR A 1193 19.98 -9.13 46.42
C TYR A 1193 19.51 -9.55 45.02
N ALA A 1194 20.43 -9.81 44.09
CA ALA A 1194 20.11 -10.30 42.76
C ALA A 1194 19.42 -11.68 42.79
N LEU A 1195 19.90 -12.61 43.63
CA LEU A 1195 19.27 -13.93 43.82
C LEU A 1195 17.84 -13.84 44.35
N ARG A 1196 17.56 -12.83 45.18
CA ARG A 1196 16.25 -12.56 45.76
C ARG A 1196 15.29 -11.91 44.77
N GLU A 1197 15.77 -10.92 44.02
CA GLU A 1197 14.91 -10.00 43.25
C GLU A 1197 14.72 -10.37 41.77
N LEU A 1198 15.65 -11.12 41.18
CA LEU A 1198 15.57 -11.53 39.78
C LEU A 1198 14.67 -12.75 39.59
N THR A 1199 13.82 -12.69 38.58
CA THR A 1199 12.91 -13.78 38.21
C THR A 1199 13.49 -14.55 37.02
N GLY A 1200 13.77 -15.84 37.18
CA GLY A 1200 14.38 -16.67 36.14
C GLY A 1200 15.37 -17.70 36.69
N SER A 1201 15.98 -18.50 35.80
CA SER A 1201 17.09 -19.40 36.17
C SER A 1201 18.36 -18.59 36.39
N LEU A 1202 18.83 -18.52 37.63
CA LEU A 1202 20.10 -17.87 38.01
C LEU A 1202 21.22 -18.90 38.16
N SER A 1203 21.16 -20.00 37.40
CA SER A 1203 22.07 -21.15 37.53
C SER A 1203 23.54 -20.74 37.40
N VAL A 1204 23.89 -19.86 36.45
CA VAL A 1204 25.27 -19.40 36.23
C VAL A 1204 25.80 -18.61 37.43
N LEU A 1205 24.94 -17.78 38.05
CA LEU A 1205 25.33 -16.97 39.21
C LEU A 1205 25.52 -17.85 40.46
N ILE A 1206 24.64 -18.84 40.66
CA ILE A 1206 24.77 -19.85 41.72
C ILE A 1206 26.05 -20.66 41.50
N GLU A 1207 26.28 -21.11 40.27
CA GLU A 1207 27.46 -21.88 39.89
C GLU A 1207 28.76 -21.10 40.11
N MET A 1208 28.80 -19.80 39.82
CA MET A 1208 29.95 -18.94 40.14
C MET A 1208 30.27 -18.96 41.64
N VAL A 1209 29.26 -18.81 42.50
CA VAL A 1209 29.48 -18.81 43.95
C VAL A 1209 29.98 -20.18 44.41
N VAL A 1210 29.38 -21.26 43.93
CA VAL A 1210 29.78 -22.65 44.22
C VAL A 1210 31.20 -22.92 43.75
N TYR A 1211 31.57 -22.45 42.55
CA TYR A 1211 32.90 -22.59 41.98
C TYR A 1211 33.98 -21.93 42.85
N CYS A 1212 33.69 -20.75 43.43
CA CYS A 1212 34.56 -20.03 44.34
C CYS A 1212 34.63 -20.62 45.76
N CYS A 1213 33.60 -21.36 46.21
CA CYS A 1213 33.57 -22.01 47.53
C CYS A 1213 34.46 -23.26 47.62
N PHE A 1214 34.75 -23.93 46.50
CA PHE A 1214 35.50 -25.19 46.48
C PHE A 1214 36.90 -25.03 47.10
N CYS A 1215 37.16 -25.74 48.22
CA CYS A 1215 38.42 -25.67 48.98
C CYS A 1215 38.82 -24.25 49.44
N ASN A 1216 37.84 -23.35 49.60
CA ASN A 1216 38.03 -22.01 50.14
C ASN A 1216 37.14 -21.79 51.37
N GLU A 1217 37.73 -21.96 52.54
CA GLU A 1217 37.07 -21.85 53.83
C GLU A 1217 36.52 -20.43 54.03
N HIS A 1218 37.38 -19.41 53.94
CA HIS A 1218 37.00 -18.02 54.21
C HIS A 1218 35.86 -17.53 53.32
N PHE A 1219 35.89 -17.86 52.02
CA PHE A 1219 34.82 -17.49 51.09
C PHE A 1219 33.52 -18.25 51.40
N SER A 1220 33.60 -19.56 51.63
CA SER A 1220 32.44 -20.41 51.94
C SER A 1220 31.66 -19.91 53.16
N PHE A 1221 32.35 -19.64 54.27
CA PHE A 1221 31.69 -19.19 55.51
C PHE A 1221 31.17 -17.75 55.41
N THR A 1222 31.83 -16.88 54.64
CA THR A 1222 31.33 -15.52 54.38
C THR A 1222 30.01 -15.55 53.63
N VAL A 1223 29.88 -16.41 52.61
CA VAL A 1223 28.63 -16.59 51.86
C VAL A 1223 27.53 -17.19 52.74
N LEU A 1224 27.83 -18.19 53.57
CA LEU A 1224 26.86 -18.77 54.50
C LEU A 1224 26.32 -17.73 55.51
N LEU A 1225 27.17 -16.81 55.98
CA LEU A 1225 26.75 -15.70 56.84
C LEU A 1225 25.79 -14.74 56.10
N PHE A 1226 26.08 -14.41 54.84
CA PHE A 1226 25.18 -13.57 54.05
C PHE A 1226 23.84 -14.26 53.74
N ILE A 1227 23.85 -15.57 53.46
CA ILE A 1227 22.63 -16.38 53.31
C ILE A 1227 21.80 -16.31 54.60
N LYS A 1228 22.43 -16.45 55.77
CA LYS A 1228 21.75 -16.31 57.07
C LYS A 1228 21.04 -14.97 57.21
N THR A 1229 21.75 -13.87 56.93
CA THR A 1229 21.17 -12.53 56.97
C THR A 1229 19.98 -12.38 56.02
N GLN A 1230 20.01 -13.00 54.83
CA GLN A 1230 18.86 -12.96 53.92
C GLN A 1230 17.68 -13.80 54.43
N LEU A 1231 17.91 -14.97 55.01
CA LEU A 1231 16.85 -15.80 55.58
C LEU A 1231 16.12 -15.09 56.75
N GLU A 1232 16.83 -14.28 57.52
CA GLU A 1232 16.26 -13.49 58.63
C GLU A 1232 15.47 -12.26 58.16
N THR A 1233 15.80 -11.71 56.99
CA THR A 1233 15.29 -10.39 56.55
C THR A 1233 14.35 -10.42 55.35
N ALA A 1234 14.37 -11.49 54.54
CA ALA A 1234 13.61 -11.56 53.29
C ALA A 1234 12.28 -12.34 53.45
N PRO A 1235 11.23 -11.97 52.69
CA PRO A 1235 9.95 -12.67 52.72
C PRO A 1235 10.04 -14.07 52.07
N PRO A 1236 9.23 -15.06 52.50
CA PRO A 1236 9.38 -16.46 52.08
C PRO A 1236 9.33 -16.72 50.57
N HIS A 1237 8.58 -15.91 49.83
CA HIS A 1237 8.40 -16.08 48.38
C HIS A 1237 9.64 -15.71 47.56
N GLU A 1238 10.59 -14.94 48.12
CA GLU A 1238 11.83 -14.53 47.46
C GLU A 1238 13.03 -15.44 47.78
N LEU A 1239 12.83 -16.42 48.68
CA LEU A 1239 13.92 -17.27 49.18
C LEU A 1239 14.24 -18.48 48.28
N LYS A 1240 13.47 -18.75 47.22
CA LYS A 1240 13.63 -19.93 46.38
C LYS A 1240 15.07 -20.12 45.87
N ASN A 1241 15.66 -19.08 45.28
CA ASN A 1241 17.01 -19.14 44.73
C ASN A 1241 18.08 -19.16 45.83
N ILE A 1242 17.80 -18.56 46.98
CA ILE A 1242 18.67 -18.58 48.17
C ILE A 1242 18.75 -20.00 48.74
N PHE A 1243 17.61 -20.71 48.83
CA PHE A 1243 17.58 -22.12 49.22
C PHE A 1243 18.29 -23.02 48.21
N GLN A 1244 18.16 -22.75 46.91
CA GLN A 1244 18.92 -23.47 45.89
C GLN A 1244 20.43 -23.27 46.08
N LEU A 1245 20.88 -22.03 46.27
CA LEU A 1245 22.30 -21.75 46.52
C LEU A 1245 22.81 -22.45 47.78
N LEU A 1246 22.03 -22.39 48.88
CA LEU A 1246 22.37 -23.08 50.13
C LEU A 1246 22.51 -24.59 49.91
N HIS A 1247 21.56 -25.20 49.21
CA HIS A 1247 21.62 -26.62 48.86
C HIS A 1247 22.89 -26.96 48.08
N GLU A 1248 23.20 -26.22 47.01
CA GLU A 1248 24.39 -26.47 46.20
C GLU A 1248 25.68 -26.33 47.02
N ILE A 1249 25.80 -25.32 47.90
CA ILE A 1249 26.97 -25.12 48.76
C ILE A 1249 27.18 -26.28 49.75
N LEU A 1250 26.11 -26.82 50.32
CA LEU A 1250 26.17 -27.92 51.29
C LEU A 1250 26.50 -29.28 50.63
N VAL A 1251 26.23 -29.42 49.33
CA VAL A 1251 26.47 -30.66 48.57
C VAL A 1251 27.83 -30.66 47.85
N ILE A 1252 28.60 -29.56 47.93
CA ILE A 1252 29.97 -29.51 47.37
C ILE A 1252 30.83 -30.62 48.00
N GLU A 1253 31.33 -31.52 47.16
CA GLU A 1253 32.24 -32.61 47.52
C GLU A 1253 33.69 -32.08 47.63
N ASP A 1254 34.05 -31.57 48.81
CA ASP A 1254 35.41 -31.15 49.15
C ASP A 1254 35.69 -31.41 50.66
N PRO A 1255 36.93 -31.19 51.15
CA PRO A 1255 37.25 -31.39 52.57
C PRO A 1255 36.46 -30.52 53.56
N LEU A 1256 35.82 -29.44 53.11
CA LEU A 1256 35.07 -28.48 53.91
C LEU A 1256 33.57 -28.83 54.02
N GLN A 1257 33.08 -29.85 53.31
CA GLN A 1257 31.67 -30.20 53.26
C GLN A 1257 31.06 -30.41 54.66
N VAL A 1258 31.74 -31.19 55.50
CA VAL A 1258 31.29 -31.49 56.87
C VAL A 1258 31.23 -30.22 57.70
N GLU A 1259 32.21 -29.33 57.57
CA GLU A 1259 32.26 -28.08 58.32
C GLU A 1259 31.14 -27.10 57.90
N ARG A 1260 30.82 -27.03 56.60
CA ARG A 1260 29.68 -26.26 56.09
C ARG A 1260 28.34 -26.78 56.64
N ILE A 1261 28.17 -28.10 56.72
CA ILE A 1261 26.97 -28.72 57.31
C ILE A 1261 26.88 -28.42 58.81
N LYS A 1262 27.99 -28.56 59.56
CA LYS A 1262 28.02 -28.21 60.98
C LYS A 1262 27.68 -26.74 61.23
N PHE A 1263 28.16 -25.83 60.39
CA PHE A 1263 27.79 -24.42 60.49
C PHE A 1263 26.32 -24.17 60.20
N ALA A 1264 25.73 -24.90 59.25
CA ALA A 1264 24.31 -24.76 58.96
C ALA A 1264 23.41 -25.26 60.11
N PHE A 1265 23.78 -26.36 60.78
CA PHE A 1265 22.89 -27.08 61.71
C PHE A 1265 23.30 -27.09 63.19
N GLU A 1266 24.59 -27.00 63.53
CA GLU A 1266 25.10 -27.31 64.89
C GLU A 1266 25.63 -26.10 65.68
N THR A 1267 25.99 -24.99 65.03
CA THR A 1267 26.57 -23.82 65.72
C THR A 1267 25.54 -22.82 66.25
N GLU A 1268 25.76 -22.20 67.42
CA GLU A 1268 24.93 -21.11 67.97
C GLU A 1268 24.82 -19.90 67.02
N ASN A 1269 25.84 -19.69 66.19
CA ASN A 1269 25.86 -18.69 65.12
C ASN A 1269 25.37 -19.23 63.76
N GLY A 1270 24.84 -20.45 63.71
CA GLY A 1270 24.45 -21.16 62.49
C GLY A 1270 23.15 -20.67 61.85
N LEU A 1271 22.78 -21.29 60.73
CA LEU A 1271 21.60 -20.94 59.93
C LEU A 1271 20.26 -21.30 60.61
N ILE A 1272 20.25 -22.32 61.47
CA ILE A 1272 19.08 -22.82 62.22
C ILE A 1272 19.31 -22.71 63.75
N GLY A 1273 20.10 -21.73 64.18
CA GLY A 1273 20.24 -21.41 65.61
C GLY A 1273 18.92 -20.89 66.17
N LYS A 1274 18.47 -21.49 67.29
CA LYS A 1274 17.16 -21.31 67.98
C LYS A 1274 16.43 -19.98 67.81
#